data_AF-Q0UL22-F1
#
_entry.id   AF-Q0UL22-F1
#
_cell.length_a   1.000
_cell.length_b   1.000
_cell.length_c   1.000
_cell.angle_alpha   90.00
_cell.angle_beta   90.00
_cell.angle_gamma   90.00
#
_symmetry.space_group_name_H-M   'P 1'
#
loop_
_entity.id
_entity.type
_entity.pdbx_description
1 polymer ?
#
loop_
_entity_poly.entity_id
_entity_poly.type
_entity_poly.pdbx_seq_one_letter_code
_entity_poly.pdbx_strand_id
1 'polypeptide(L)'
;MADSHDAPFRLRSYQAEMVEESMQSNIICVMDTGSGKTHIAIDRTRAELEICRPDKIVWFLAPTVTLCEQQFAVFKSNLPGYGIQLLSGKDNLDHWTDQGVWDDVLLNIRIVLSTHQVLLDALSHGFVKMRNLSLLIFDEAHHCSLKHPAHRIMSDFYKPRIGTELPRILGLSASPIKTAKVTSEDLQQIERNLCATVKTPKLHRSELLRYVHRPHLMRIDYPVEPQDLQSNMLSFLKSAYTNYDLQKDPWVSELLQQRQQGHDVTKNIHKVFIGGKTYCRDQLRSLALKAEAMSQELGMSVMDWYLRGCITQFSKMVHMSDSQLLDWSADEKRHLLEILRTLPSIDLNSHDIPPMSLGSMSHKLQLLIKFLVAEAKHDPEFTCLVFVEQRVWVACIAEVLAIHPETRDLLRVGTFVGESENSKRKANIASISEPRNQQATLENFRAGKLNLILATSVLEEGIDVSSCHLVVCFESPKNLKSFVQRRGRARKEESKYVIFVPQAGRRRDPESWQSLEEGMKAAYLDDLRQVKLATEKEQQSETGHRNFEVKSTGALLTLDNASQHLHHFCSILGAGPYIDNRPQFEFTEIRPGVITARVILPLTVDPEVRTACALDTWATEKMAKQDAAFEAYKALYVAGLVNDNLLPARQEADDELSELQIPDHRPSLVPVSPTLDPWPLFARHQQQNPHVYYRTRLTLHTVDDKPKHLILLTPKILPDIPELLLYWNSSTKLKIESSWLHDVVLNDEEISELKSVTYKILYSVFHNRMELNRRDFVWLVAPCDESGLLDSRIWLSEWRQHTCLATELIAQNSDWSLWGLVNQKGDARKYTPRSTSMNNQLWLLQLMQLPKRRDFLHPVLESANINDAYTKTDEMAAKDCIVDPVPAPYSVFALLLPSILHRFGMAIIAETLRTTLLGPVALDSAHSLLLTRALKSSAADGNDNYQRLEFLGDCILKFIATVHLMAANPKWPESHLTAKKGRIVSNGFLARATIAAGLDRFMITKSFTGAKWAPRYAGDLLAETGPAVKEERSSKLIADIIESLIGACYTVGGFEKAVLCVQTLLPLEPWISVPAANSILHEAAPAEADLMGLDVLETLIGYTFKKKPLLLEALTHASFSGPHVHCSYERLEFLGDAVLDYIISKRLHAHSPELSHQKMHAIRTATVNASFLAFRLFETTIDEETINKTSMRPESQKRAIWQFLRSGSPSLNANRDNALRQHEQVRDEIIIGLNEAARFPWHLFALTDPPKFLSDMVESVIGAVYIDSLGDILTCEAIVRRLGILDCLDHILCNGVDCLHPKERLGHLAVDKGVQYARVGMNTEPNEGDKMYKCQVKVGGEDVGDVAEGLKRLNAETVAAWKAVGVLESRKDSAIEIVSDVEEFFDADDGGGISLDDP
;
A
#
# COMPACT_ATOMS: atom_id res chain seq x y z
N MET A 1 -1.88 -31.60 7.29
CA MET A 1 -0.51 -31.08 7.10
C MET A 1 -0.33 -30.86 5.61
N ALA A 2 -0.85 -29.75 5.09
CA ALA A 2 -0.56 -29.29 3.73
C ALA A 2 0.50 -28.21 3.93
N ASP A 3 1.76 -28.52 3.65
CA ASP A 3 2.85 -27.57 3.79
C ASP A 3 2.73 -26.49 2.73
N SER A 4 2.51 -25.27 3.22
CA SER A 4 2.31 -24.05 2.46
C SER A 4 3.61 -23.64 1.78
N HIS A 5 3.69 -23.78 0.46
CA HIS A 5 4.74 -23.20 -0.37
C HIS A 5 4.72 -21.66 -0.44
N ASP A 6 3.76 -20.99 0.21
CA ASP A 6 3.54 -19.53 0.18
C ASP A 6 3.60 -18.86 1.56
N ALA A 7 4.31 -19.42 2.55
CA ALA A 7 4.54 -18.66 3.79
C ALA A 7 5.36 -17.39 3.46
N PRO A 8 4.90 -16.17 3.81
CA PRO A 8 5.62 -14.94 3.53
C PRO A 8 7.01 -15.05 4.14
N PHE A 9 8.02 -15.02 3.27
CA PHE A 9 9.39 -15.27 3.70
C PHE A 9 9.82 -14.12 4.63
N ARG A 10 10.08 -14.45 5.89
CA ARG A 10 10.73 -13.60 6.89
C ARG A 10 12.14 -14.12 7.05
N LEU A 11 13.10 -13.26 7.39
CA LEU A 11 14.42 -13.75 7.78
C LEU A 11 14.24 -14.74 8.92
N ARG A 12 14.61 -16.00 8.69
CA ARG A 12 14.44 -17.07 9.68
C ARG A 12 15.34 -16.76 10.87
N SER A 13 14.98 -17.20 12.07
CA SER A 13 15.71 -16.80 13.29
C SER A 13 17.18 -17.20 13.22
N TYR A 14 17.49 -18.34 12.61
CA TYR A 14 18.88 -18.75 12.36
C TYR A 14 19.65 -17.83 11.39
N GLN A 15 18.96 -17.13 10.48
CA GLN A 15 19.58 -16.16 9.56
C GLN A 15 19.84 -14.85 10.29
N ALA A 16 18.88 -14.39 11.09
CA ALA A 16 19.00 -13.19 11.91
C ALA A 16 20.16 -13.31 12.90
N GLU A 17 20.30 -14.47 13.55
CA GLU A 17 21.44 -14.81 14.40
C GLU A 17 22.79 -14.57 13.69
N MET A 18 22.91 -15.01 12.43
CA MET A 18 24.15 -14.83 11.67
C MET A 18 24.38 -13.38 11.22
N VAL A 19 23.31 -12.62 10.95
CA VAL A 19 23.41 -11.19 10.67
C VAL A 19 23.93 -10.46 11.90
N GLU A 20 23.35 -10.70 13.08
CA GLU A 20 23.74 -10.06 14.34
C GLU A 20 25.20 -10.39 14.72
N GLU A 21 25.59 -11.67 14.65
CA GLU A 21 26.97 -12.11 14.88
C GLU A 21 27.96 -11.41 13.92
N SER A 22 27.57 -11.19 12.66
CA SER A 22 28.40 -10.49 11.67
C SER A 22 28.44 -8.96 11.85
N MET A 23 27.52 -8.39 12.63
CA MET A 23 27.58 -6.99 13.06
C MET A 23 28.46 -6.81 14.29
N GLN A 24 28.57 -7.84 15.14
CA GLN A 24 29.44 -7.79 16.32
C GLN A 24 30.91 -8.03 15.95
N SER A 25 31.19 -8.98 15.05
CA SER A 25 32.55 -9.36 14.68
C SER A 25 32.68 -9.86 13.25
N ASN A 26 33.91 -10.04 12.78
CA ASN A 26 34.17 -10.67 11.48
C ASN A 26 33.93 -12.18 11.58
N ILE A 27 33.04 -12.71 10.73
CA ILE A 27 32.64 -14.12 10.78
C ILE A 27 32.70 -14.81 9.41
N ILE A 28 32.84 -16.14 9.44
CA ILE A 28 32.62 -17.04 8.32
C ILE A 28 31.36 -17.84 8.66
N CYS A 29 30.23 -17.44 8.09
CA CYS A 29 28.95 -18.12 8.22
C CYS A 29 28.97 -19.46 7.46
N VAL A 30 28.98 -20.56 8.21
CA VAL A 30 28.98 -21.92 7.69
C VAL A 30 27.59 -22.52 7.81
N MET A 31 26.96 -22.74 6.66
CA MET A 31 25.60 -23.25 6.57
C MET A 31 25.37 -24.08 5.31
N ASP A 32 24.56 -25.14 5.43
CA ASP A 32 24.19 -26.03 4.34
C ASP A 32 23.64 -25.23 3.12
N THR A 33 23.83 -25.76 1.92
CA THR A 33 23.32 -25.18 0.68
C THR A 33 21.79 -25.13 0.69
N GLY A 34 21.21 -24.02 0.23
CA GLY A 34 19.77 -23.76 0.32
C GLY A 34 19.28 -23.21 1.65
N SER A 35 20.16 -22.99 2.64
CA SER A 35 19.78 -22.34 3.90
C SER A 35 19.48 -20.83 3.78
N GLY A 36 19.66 -20.23 2.60
CA GLY A 36 19.42 -18.81 2.36
C GLY A 36 20.58 -17.88 2.75
N LYS A 37 21.84 -18.31 2.57
CA LYS A 37 23.04 -17.49 2.85
C LYS A 37 23.03 -16.12 2.15
N THR A 38 22.49 -16.03 0.94
CA THR A 38 22.35 -14.76 0.22
C THR A 38 21.48 -13.76 1.00
N HIS A 39 20.43 -14.19 1.70
CA HIS A 39 19.60 -13.29 2.50
C HIS A 39 20.37 -12.68 3.68
N ILE A 40 21.26 -13.45 4.31
CA ILE A 40 22.18 -12.94 5.34
C ILE A 40 23.07 -11.83 4.75
N ALA A 41 23.58 -12.02 3.53
CA ALA A 41 24.40 -11.03 2.84
C ALA A 41 23.65 -9.73 2.56
N ILE A 42 22.41 -9.83 2.06
CA ILE A 42 21.54 -8.69 1.75
C ILE A 42 21.24 -7.90 3.03
N ASP A 43 20.79 -8.57 4.08
CA ASP A 43 20.41 -7.90 5.33
C ASP A 43 21.62 -7.28 6.03
N ARG A 44 22.77 -7.96 5.99
CA ARG A 44 24.01 -7.40 6.53
C ARG A 44 24.50 -6.18 5.74
N THR A 45 24.33 -6.20 4.41
CA THR A 45 24.64 -5.07 3.52
C THR A 45 23.72 -3.90 3.84
N ARG A 46 22.42 -4.12 3.95
CA ARG A 46 21.44 -3.08 4.33
C ARG A 46 21.83 -2.42 5.66
N ALA A 47 22.08 -3.23 6.67
CA ALA A 47 22.50 -2.76 7.99
C ALA A 47 23.79 -1.93 7.94
N GLU A 48 24.76 -2.33 7.12
CA GLU A 48 25.99 -1.56 6.96
C GLU A 48 25.74 -0.21 6.26
N LEU A 49 24.91 -0.19 5.23
CA LEU A 49 24.64 1.02 4.44
C LEU A 49 23.87 2.09 5.23
N GLU A 50 23.09 1.67 6.23
CA GLU A 50 22.36 2.56 7.15
C GLU A 50 23.31 3.30 8.12
N ILE A 51 24.40 2.65 8.56
CA ILE A 51 25.33 3.18 9.57
C ILE A 51 26.63 3.75 8.97
N CYS A 52 27.06 3.25 7.81
CA CYS A 52 28.33 3.66 7.23
C CYS A 52 28.22 5.03 6.57
N ARG A 53 29.35 5.72 6.47
CA ARG A 53 29.43 7.01 5.78
C ARG A 53 29.02 6.87 4.30
N PRO A 54 28.43 7.91 3.67
CA PRO A 54 28.01 7.88 2.28
C PRO A 54 29.12 7.58 1.26
N ASP A 55 30.38 7.90 1.60
CA ASP A 55 31.56 7.68 0.74
C ASP A 55 32.08 6.23 0.76
N LYS A 56 31.49 5.35 1.59
CA LYS A 56 31.94 3.96 1.75
C LYS A 56 31.15 2.99 0.87
N ILE A 57 31.85 1.97 0.38
CA ILE A 57 31.32 0.95 -0.54
C ILE A 57 31.29 -0.43 0.13
N VAL A 58 30.20 -1.17 -0.07
CA VAL A 58 30.12 -2.61 0.22
C VAL A 58 30.55 -3.40 -1.03
N TRP A 59 31.47 -4.35 -0.87
CA TRP A 59 31.97 -5.16 -1.98
C TRP A 59 31.67 -6.64 -1.77
N PHE A 60 30.88 -7.22 -2.68
CA PHE A 60 30.54 -8.64 -2.72
C PHE A 60 31.41 -9.37 -3.73
N LEU A 61 32.08 -10.43 -3.29
CA LEU A 61 33.04 -11.21 -4.06
C LEU A 61 32.52 -12.63 -4.27
N ALA A 62 32.45 -13.05 -5.53
CA ALA A 62 32.09 -14.42 -5.90
C ALA A 62 33.18 -15.08 -6.75
N PRO A 63 33.25 -16.43 -6.78
CA PRO A 63 34.26 -17.15 -7.54
C PRO A 63 34.06 -17.11 -9.06
N THR A 64 32.82 -16.97 -9.56
CA THR A 64 32.51 -17.05 -10.99
C THR A 64 31.65 -15.87 -11.45
N VAL A 65 31.79 -15.48 -12.72
CA VAL A 65 31.03 -14.37 -13.33
C VAL A 65 29.52 -14.62 -13.31
N THR A 66 29.09 -15.86 -13.56
CA THR A 66 27.67 -16.23 -13.52
C THR A 66 27.07 -16.04 -12.13
N LEU A 67 27.85 -16.33 -11.07
CA LEU A 67 27.38 -16.11 -9.70
C LEU A 67 27.30 -14.62 -9.40
N CYS A 68 28.28 -13.82 -9.86
CA CYS A 68 28.19 -12.36 -9.74
C CYS A 68 26.93 -11.81 -10.44
N GLU A 69 26.60 -12.27 -11.65
CA GLU A 69 25.39 -11.87 -12.39
C GLU A 69 24.11 -12.26 -11.63
N GLN A 70 24.05 -13.46 -11.07
CA GLN A 70 22.90 -13.92 -10.26
C GLN A 70 22.74 -13.10 -8.98
N GLN A 71 23.82 -12.92 -8.22
CA GLN A 71 23.78 -12.12 -6.99
C GLN A 71 23.47 -10.65 -7.30
N PHE A 72 23.94 -10.12 -8.43
CA PHE A 72 23.63 -8.75 -8.86
C PHE A 72 22.12 -8.55 -9.06
N ALA A 73 21.44 -9.48 -9.75
CA ALA A 73 19.99 -9.43 -9.91
C ALA A 73 19.25 -9.49 -8.55
N VAL A 74 19.71 -10.33 -7.63
CA VAL A 74 19.11 -10.45 -6.30
C VAL A 74 19.31 -9.18 -5.48
N PHE A 75 20.52 -8.61 -5.47
CA PHE A 75 20.83 -7.35 -4.77
C PHE A 75 20.03 -6.18 -5.36
N LYS A 76 19.93 -6.09 -6.70
CA LYS A 76 19.16 -5.03 -7.38
C LYS A 76 17.67 -5.08 -7.05
N SER A 77 17.09 -6.26 -6.92
CA SER A 77 15.67 -6.41 -6.53
C SER A 77 15.44 -6.08 -5.04
N ASN A 78 16.37 -6.44 -4.14
CA ASN A 78 16.19 -6.26 -2.69
C ASN A 78 16.68 -4.92 -2.14
N LEU A 79 17.60 -4.24 -2.83
CA LEU A 79 18.20 -2.96 -2.44
C LEU A 79 18.20 -1.94 -3.60
N PRO A 80 17.05 -1.67 -4.24
CA PRO A 80 17.00 -0.82 -5.44
C PRO A 80 17.34 0.66 -5.19
N GLY A 81 17.30 1.11 -3.93
CA GLY A 81 17.58 2.50 -3.55
C GLY A 81 19.06 2.89 -3.62
N TYR A 82 19.95 1.93 -3.81
CA TYR A 82 21.40 2.16 -3.83
C TYR A 82 21.97 1.92 -5.23
N GLY A 83 23.00 2.69 -5.61
CA GLY A 83 23.77 2.41 -6.82
C GLY A 83 24.51 1.07 -6.69
N ILE A 84 24.21 0.14 -7.60
CA ILE A 84 24.81 -1.21 -7.64
C ILE A 84 25.51 -1.42 -8.97
N GLN A 85 26.77 -1.87 -8.91
CA GLN A 85 27.58 -2.12 -10.10
C GLN A 85 28.11 -3.57 -10.14
N LEU A 86 27.94 -4.23 -11.28
CA LEU A 86 28.58 -5.52 -11.58
C LEU A 86 29.88 -5.27 -12.34
N LEU A 87 31.00 -5.81 -11.87
CA LEU A 87 32.30 -5.75 -12.55
C LEU A 87 32.83 -7.16 -12.82
N SER A 88 33.09 -7.48 -14.08
CA SER A 88 33.49 -8.81 -14.54
C SER A 88 34.57 -8.74 -15.61
N GLY A 89 35.25 -9.86 -15.88
CA GLY A 89 36.22 -9.93 -16.99
C GLY A 89 35.63 -9.66 -18.37
N LYS A 90 34.30 -9.70 -18.53
CA LYS A 90 33.62 -9.32 -19.79
C LYS A 90 33.67 -7.82 -20.07
N ASP A 91 33.93 -7.01 -19.05
CA ASP A 91 33.94 -5.55 -19.12
C ASP A 91 35.28 -4.98 -19.64
N ASN A 92 36.22 -5.85 -20.05
CA ASN A 92 37.57 -5.48 -20.51
C ASN A 92 38.32 -4.54 -19.54
N LEU A 93 38.19 -4.82 -18.24
CA LEU A 93 38.76 -4.02 -17.14
C LEU A 93 40.28 -3.85 -17.25
N ASP A 94 40.96 -4.77 -17.93
CA ASP A 94 42.41 -4.69 -18.21
C ASP A 94 42.79 -3.44 -19.02
N HIS A 95 41.84 -2.81 -19.70
CA HIS A 95 42.03 -1.56 -20.42
C HIS A 95 41.78 -0.30 -19.57
N TRP A 96 41.31 -0.45 -18.33
CA TRP A 96 41.04 0.67 -17.43
C TRP A 96 42.32 1.04 -16.67
N THR A 97 43.21 1.78 -17.33
CA THR A 97 44.55 2.11 -16.81
C THR A 97 44.62 3.39 -15.98
N ASP A 98 43.56 4.21 -15.98
CA ASP A 98 43.54 5.52 -15.33
C ASP A 98 42.60 5.56 -14.12
N GLN A 99 42.98 6.31 -13.06
CA GLN A 99 42.16 6.48 -11.85
C GLN A 99 40.78 7.08 -12.16
N GLY A 100 40.72 8.05 -13.09
CA GLY A 100 39.46 8.72 -13.46
C GLY A 100 38.40 7.75 -13.96
N VAL A 101 38.79 6.71 -14.70
CA VAL A 101 37.86 5.67 -15.19
C VAL A 101 37.18 4.92 -14.03
N TRP A 102 37.95 4.61 -12.98
CA TRP A 102 37.42 3.95 -11.79
C TRP A 102 36.57 4.90 -10.93
N ASP A 103 36.99 6.15 -10.80
CA ASP A 103 36.23 7.18 -10.08
C ASP A 103 34.86 7.41 -10.76
N ASP A 104 34.85 7.46 -12.10
CA ASP A 104 33.64 7.59 -12.91
C ASP A 104 32.71 6.38 -12.72
N VAL A 105 33.23 5.15 -12.91
CA VAL A 105 32.43 3.92 -12.81
C VAL A 105 31.87 3.68 -11.40
N LEU A 106 32.54 4.21 -10.37
CA LEU A 106 32.11 4.10 -8.98
C LEU A 106 31.34 5.33 -8.47
N LEU A 107 31.12 6.35 -9.31
CA LEU A 107 30.33 7.53 -8.96
C LEU A 107 28.92 7.11 -8.54
N ASN A 108 28.50 7.52 -7.33
CA ASN A 108 27.20 7.18 -6.75
C ASN A 108 26.91 5.67 -6.63
N ILE A 109 27.95 4.82 -6.65
CA ILE A 109 27.85 3.39 -6.41
C ILE A 109 28.19 3.08 -4.95
N ARG A 110 27.26 2.37 -4.27
CA ARG A 110 27.43 1.94 -2.87
C ARG A 110 27.65 0.43 -2.74
N ILE A 111 27.29 -0.34 -3.75
CA ILE A 111 27.42 -1.80 -3.76
C ILE A 111 28.13 -2.25 -5.04
N VAL A 112 29.24 -2.98 -4.91
CA VAL A 112 29.96 -3.56 -6.06
C VAL A 112 29.95 -5.07 -5.96
N LEU A 113 29.57 -5.75 -7.05
CA LEU A 113 29.65 -7.20 -7.17
C LEU A 113 30.72 -7.54 -8.21
N SER A 114 31.71 -8.36 -7.85
CA SER A 114 32.75 -8.77 -8.78
C SER A 114 33.35 -10.13 -8.48
N THR A 115 34.18 -10.62 -9.40
CA THR A 115 35.04 -11.76 -9.08
C THR A 115 36.22 -11.32 -8.23
N HIS A 116 36.77 -12.25 -7.43
CA HIS A 116 37.93 -11.99 -6.57
C HIS A 116 39.13 -11.38 -7.32
N GLN A 117 39.32 -11.74 -8.60
CA GLN A 117 40.44 -11.23 -9.39
C GLN A 117 40.29 -9.72 -9.67
N VAL A 118 39.07 -9.25 -9.97
CA VAL A 118 38.81 -7.83 -10.26
C VAL A 118 39.19 -6.92 -9.09
N LEU A 119 38.75 -7.26 -7.86
CA LEU A 119 39.09 -6.44 -6.70
C LEU A 119 40.59 -6.52 -6.38
N LEU A 120 41.22 -7.69 -6.55
CA LEU A 120 42.66 -7.83 -6.36
C LEU A 120 43.44 -6.90 -7.28
N ASP A 121 43.06 -6.85 -8.56
CA ASP A 121 43.74 -6.00 -9.54
C ASP A 121 43.48 -4.51 -9.26
N ALA A 122 42.25 -4.14 -8.93
CA ALA A 122 41.89 -2.77 -8.54
C ALA A 122 42.67 -2.28 -7.30
N LEU A 123 42.84 -3.13 -6.29
CA LEU A 123 43.65 -2.83 -5.10
C LEU A 123 45.15 -2.77 -5.43
N SER A 124 45.63 -3.67 -6.31
CA SER A 124 47.04 -3.74 -6.71
C SER A 124 47.50 -2.52 -7.50
N HIS A 125 46.63 -2.00 -8.38
CA HIS A 125 46.88 -0.76 -9.09
C HIS A 125 46.60 0.49 -8.23
N GLY A 126 45.93 0.35 -7.10
CA GLY A 126 45.60 1.44 -6.18
C GLY A 126 44.39 2.27 -6.58
N PHE A 127 43.64 1.84 -7.61
CA PHE A 127 42.40 2.47 -8.05
C PHE A 127 41.34 2.45 -6.98
N VAL A 128 41.26 1.35 -6.23
CA VAL A 128 40.43 1.20 -5.04
C VAL A 128 41.35 1.10 -3.83
N LYS A 129 40.96 1.75 -2.73
CA LYS A 129 41.69 1.72 -1.46
C LYS A 129 40.88 0.97 -0.43
N MET A 130 41.54 0.14 0.38
CA MET A 130 40.89 -0.66 1.42
C MET A 130 40.07 0.18 2.40
N ARG A 131 40.54 1.40 2.73
CA ARG A 131 39.83 2.33 3.62
C ARG A 131 38.50 2.85 3.06
N ASN A 132 38.27 2.76 1.74
CA ASN A 132 37.03 3.21 1.11
C ASN A 132 35.92 2.15 1.21
N LEU A 133 36.25 0.94 1.68
CA LEU A 133 35.31 -0.16 1.81
C LEU A 133 34.77 -0.21 3.24
N SER A 134 33.46 -0.44 3.40
CA SER A 134 32.84 -0.67 4.71
C SER A 134 32.72 -2.16 5.04
N LEU A 135 32.35 -2.97 4.05
CA LEU A 135 32.11 -4.40 4.21
C LEU A 135 32.61 -5.18 3.00
N LEU A 136 33.38 -6.25 3.24
CA LEU A 136 33.77 -7.24 2.26
C LEU A 136 33.01 -8.54 2.51
N ILE A 137 32.24 -8.98 1.51
CA ILE A 137 31.50 -10.24 1.56
C ILE A 137 32.17 -11.23 0.62
N PHE A 138 32.65 -12.37 1.15
CA PHE A 138 33.23 -13.45 0.38
C PHE A 138 32.23 -14.59 0.25
N ASP A 139 31.60 -14.72 -0.92
CA ASP A 139 30.80 -15.90 -1.24
C ASP A 139 31.71 -17.08 -1.60
N GLU A 140 31.36 -18.25 -1.12
CA GLU A 140 32.20 -19.45 -1.15
C GLU A 140 33.59 -19.20 -0.54
N ALA A 141 33.61 -18.63 0.67
CA ALA A 141 34.79 -18.16 1.41
C ALA A 141 35.93 -19.20 1.54
N HIS A 142 35.62 -20.49 1.43
CA HIS A 142 36.58 -21.59 1.41
C HIS A 142 37.58 -21.54 0.24
N HIS A 143 37.35 -20.68 -0.75
CA HIS A 143 38.33 -20.37 -1.78
C HIS A 143 39.55 -19.58 -1.26
N CYS A 144 39.46 -18.92 -0.10
CA CYS A 144 40.52 -18.13 0.54
C CYS A 144 41.68 -19.00 1.08
N SER A 145 42.43 -19.63 0.18
CA SER A 145 43.56 -20.52 0.47
C SER A 145 44.66 -20.39 -0.58
N LEU A 146 45.88 -20.76 -0.21
CA LEU A 146 47.04 -20.84 -1.11
C LEU A 146 47.29 -19.52 -1.86
N LYS A 147 47.39 -19.57 -3.20
CA LYS A 147 47.60 -18.42 -4.09
C LYS A 147 46.30 -17.89 -4.70
N HIS A 148 45.14 -18.23 -4.14
CA HIS A 148 43.86 -17.76 -4.64
C HIS A 148 43.73 -16.23 -4.49
N PRO A 149 43.09 -15.50 -5.44
CA PRO A 149 42.96 -14.05 -5.36
C PRO A 149 42.32 -13.55 -4.05
N ALA A 150 41.31 -14.27 -3.55
CA ALA A 150 40.69 -13.99 -2.24
C ALA A 150 41.72 -13.92 -1.08
N HIS A 151 42.66 -14.87 -1.04
CA HIS A 151 43.69 -14.89 0.00
C HIS A 151 44.67 -13.74 -0.17
N ARG A 152 45.02 -13.38 -1.41
CA ARG A 152 45.90 -12.24 -1.71
C ARG A 152 45.31 -10.90 -1.31
N ILE A 153 44.00 -10.69 -1.50
CA ILE A 153 43.30 -9.49 -1.01
C ILE A 153 43.51 -9.36 0.50
N MET A 154 43.35 -10.45 1.24
CA MET A 154 43.50 -10.44 2.70
C MET A 154 44.97 -10.32 3.14
N SER A 155 45.89 -11.07 2.54
CA SER A 155 47.31 -11.07 2.94
C SER A 155 48.03 -9.78 2.56
N ASP A 156 47.79 -9.27 1.36
CA ASP A 156 48.58 -8.19 0.77
C ASP A 156 47.98 -6.82 1.14
N PHE A 157 46.66 -6.74 1.38
CA PHE A 157 45.97 -5.46 1.60
C PHE A 157 45.28 -5.32 2.96
N TYR A 158 44.63 -6.37 3.48
CA TYR A 158 43.90 -6.30 4.75
C TYR A 158 44.81 -6.41 5.97
N LYS A 159 45.54 -7.54 6.10
CA LYS A 159 46.38 -7.85 7.26
C LYS A 159 47.44 -6.80 7.58
N PRO A 160 48.15 -6.20 6.60
CA PRO A 160 49.15 -5.17 6.90
C PRO A 160 48.58 -3.88 7.48
N ARG A 161 47.26 -3.70 7.46
CA ARG A 161 46.56 -2.49 7.88
C ARG A 161 45.71 -2.69 9.14
N ILE A 162 45.81 -3.84 9.80
CA ILE A 162 45.13 -4.10 11.08
C ILE A 162 45.54 -3.02 12.09
N GLY A 163 44.56 -2.38 12.73
CA GLY A 163 44.76 -1.20 13.60
C GLY A 163 44.46 0.15 12.94
N THR A 164 44.17 0.17 11.64
CA THR A 164 43.60 1.32 10.93
C THR A 164 42.11 1.11 10.63
N GLU A 165 41.46 2.09 10.01
CA GLU A 165 40.08 1.95 9.54
C GLU A 165 40.00 0.91 8.40
N LEU A 166 39.42 -0.25 8.70
CA LEU A 166 39.31 -1.41 7.83
C LEU A 166 37.84 -1.81 7.62
N PRO A 167 37.51 -2.42 6.47
CA PRO A 167 36.19 -3.00 6.27
C PRO A 167 35.96 -4.19 7.20
N ARG A 168 34.70 -4.41 7.54
CA ARG A 168 34.25 -5.66 8.17
C ARG A 168 34.26 -6.80 7.17
N ILE A 169 34.40 -8.03 7.65
CA ILE A 169 34.50 -9.24 6.82
C ILE A 169 33.34 -10.20 7.12
N LEU A 170 32.61 -10.59 6.08
CA LEU A 170 31.64 -11.67 6.11
C LEU A 170 32.01 -12.75 5.09
N GLY A 171 32.36 -13.95 5.55
CA GLY A 171 32.51 -15.12 4.69
C GLY A 171 31.24 -15.95 4.66
N LEU A 172 30.81 -16.41 3.50
CA LEU A 172 29.69 -17.34 3.34
C LEU A 172 30.22 -18.65 2.74
N SER A 173 29.94 -19.80 3.37
CA SER A 173 30.36 -21.09 2.82
C SER A 173 29.47 -22.24 3.29
N ALA A 174 29.28 -23.25 2.45
CA ALA A 174 28.68 -24.51 2.88
C ALA A 174 29.70 -25.52 3.42
N SER A 175 30.96 -25.40 3.00
CA SER A 175 32.06 -26.26 3.43
C SER A 175 33.31 -25.40 3.58
N PRO A 176 33.73 -25.02 4.80
CA PRO A 176 34.90 -24.17 5.00
C PRO A 176 36.22 -24.84 4.56
N ILE A 177 36.24 -26.17 4.37
CA ILE A 177 37.44 -26.95 4.07
C ILE A 177 37.30 -27.67 2.72
N LYS A 178 38.39 -27.73 1.94
CA LYS A 178 38.45 -28.42 0.63
C LYS A 178 38.98 -29.86 0.74
N THR A 179 39.73 -30.17 1.79
CA THR A 179 40.49 -31.41 1.97
C THR A 179 39.66 -32.55 2.55
N ALA A 180 40.06 -33.78 2.19
CA ALA A 180 39.32 -35.01 2.48
C ALA A 180 39.65 -35.63 3.85
N LYS A 181 40.47 -34.95 4.67
CA LYS A 181 40.76 -35.21 6.08
C LYS A 181 40.53 -33.89 6.79
N VAL A 182 39.55 -33.82 7.67
CA VAL A 182 39.27 -32.59 8.40
C VAL A 182 40.06 -32.58 9.70
N THR A 183 40.97 -31.63 9.83
CA THR A 183 41.69 -31.31 11.08
C THR A 183 41.26 -29.93 11.57
N SER A 184 41.31 -29.71 12.89
CA SER A 184 41.09 -28.38 13.49
C SER A 184 42.05 -27.31 12.96
N GLU A 185 43.24 -27.72 12.51
CA GLU A 185 44.22 -26.85 11.86
C GLU A 185 43.73 -26.26 10.54
N ASP A 186 43.01 -27.03 9.71
CA ASP A 186 42.49 -26.54 8.43
C ASP A 186 41.41 -25.45 8.63
N LEU A 187 40.61 -25.54 9.70
CA LEU A 187 39.66 -24.49 10.10
C LEU A 187 40.37 -23.24 10.62
N GLN A 188 41.34 -23.40 11.52
CA GLN A 188 42.12 -22.27 12.01
C GLN A 188 42.87 -21.58 10.86
N GLN A 189 43.29 -22.32 9.85
CA GLN A 189 43.96 -21.75 8.69
C GLN A 189 43.03 -20.81 7.90
N ILE A 190 41.78 -21.21 7.61
CA ILE A 190 40.84 -20.34 6.91
C ILE A 190 40.44 -19.13 7.76
N GLU A 191 40.26 -19.31 9.07
CA GLU A 191 39.98 -18.21 10.01
C GLU A 191 41.11 -17.18 10.01
N ARG A 192 42.36 -17.65 10.09
CA ARG A 192 43.55 -16.79 9.97
C ARG A 192 43.66 -16.15 8.61
N ASN A 193 43.26 -16.81 7.53
CA ASN A 193 43.33 -16.27 6.18
C ASN A 193 42.35 -15.10 6.00
N LEU A 194 41.12 -15.23 6.51
CA LEU A 194 40.06 -14.20 6.40
C LEU A 194 39.99 -13.23 7.59
N CYS A 195 40.80 -13.43 8.64
CA CYS A 195 40.71 -12.65 9.88
C CYS A 195 39.27 -12.64 10.43
N ALA A 196 38.63 -13.80 10.39
CA ALA A 196 37.22 -14.00 10.73
C ALA A 196 37.05 -15.35 11.44
N THR A 197 36.06 -15.45 12.32
CA THR A 197 35.79 -16.70 13.08
C THR A 197 34.70 -17.52 12.41
N VAL A 198 34.85 -18.84 12.35
CA VAL A 198 33.81 -19.72 11.81
C VAL A 198 32.62 -19.75 12.76
N LYS A 199 31.44 -19.40 12.26
CA LYS A 199 30.18 -19.39 12.99
C LYS A 199 29.13 -20.18 12.22
N THR A 200 28.30 -20.91 12.95
CA THR A 200 27.11 -21.60 12.44
C THR A 200 25.98 -21.33 13.43
N PRO A 201 24.70 -21.31 13.00
CA PRO A 201 23.61 -21.09 13.94
C PRO A 201 23.63 -22.10 15.08
N LYS A 202 23.67 -21.57 16.30
CA LYS A 202 23.62 -22.31 17.57
C LYS A 202 22.25 -22.17 18.21
N LEU A 203 21.76 -20.94 18.36
CA LEU A 203 20.53 -20.64 19.09
C LEU A 203 19.30 -21.22 18.38
N HIS A 204 19.30 -21.20 17.04
CA HIS A 204 18.14 -21.60 16.22
C HIS A 204 18.41 -22.80 15.32
N ARG A 205 19.24 -23.75 15.80
CA ARG A 205 19.63 -24.92 15.00
C ARG A 205 18.46 -25.85 14.70
N SER A 206 17.51 -26.00 15.63
CA SER A 206 16.30 -26.80 15.44
C SER A 206 15.45 -26.27 14.28
N GLU A 207 15.31 -24.95 14.17
CA GLU A 207 14.63 -24.28 13.05
C GLU A 207 15.39 -24.50 11.74
N LEU A 208 16.72 -24.35 11.74
CA LEU A 208 17.55 -24.63 10.56
C LEU A 208 17.33 -26.05 10.03
N LEU A 209 17.29 -27.05 10.93
CA LEU A 209 17.06 -28.45 10.55
C LEU A 209 15.64 -28.72 10.05
N ARG A 210 14.65 -27.90 10.45
CA ARG A 210 13.27 -28.02 9.97
C ARG A 210 13.09 -27.55 8.53
N TYR A 211 13.79 -26.49 8.14
CA TYR A 211 13.68 -25.94 6.77
C TYR A 211 14.75 -26.43 5.80
N VAL A 212 15.81 -27.06 6.30
CA VAL A 212 16.85 -27.69 5.47
C VAL A 212 16.59 -29.19 5.45
N HIS A 213 15.81 -29.64 4.46
CA HIS A 213 15.54 -31.04 4.25
C HIS A 213 16.81 -31.74 3.77
N ARG A 214 17.33 -32.67 4.60
CA ARG A 214 18.46 -33.51 4.19
C ARG A 214 17.94 -34.66 3.32
N PRO A 215 18.51 -34.86 2.13
CA PRO A 215 18.08 -35.94 1.26
C PRO A 215 18.50 -37.31 1.81
N HIS A 216 17.69 -38.33 1.52
CA HIS A 216 18.04 -39.72 1.75
C HIS A 216 19.21 -40.12 0.85
N LEU A 217 20.36 -40.41 1.46
CA LEU A 217 21.53 -40.89 0.75
C LEU A 217 21.32 -42.34 0.33
N MET A 218 21.42 -42.60 -0.97
CA MET A 218 21.28 -43.95 -1.55
C MET A 218 22.51 -44.30 -2.37
N ARG A 219 22.97 -45.54 -2.22
CA ARG A 219 24.06 -46.12 -3.00
C ARG A 219 23.48 -47.12 -3.99
N ILE A 220 23.84 -46.98 -5.27
CA ILE A 220 23.49 -47.95 -6.32
C ILE A 220 24.77 -48.61 -6.82
N ASP A 221 24.87 -49.92 -6.55
CA ASP A 221 25.98 -50.73 -7.01
C ASP A 221 25.72 -51.23 -8.44
N TYR A 222 26.72 -51.07 -9.31
CA TYR A 222 26.66 -51.57 -10.69
C TYR A 222 27.83 -52.52 -11.01
N PRO A 223 27.59 -53.56 -11.83
CA PRO A 223 28.65 -54.45 -12.29
C PRO A 223 29.57 -53.73 -13.28
N VAL A 224 30.87 -54.01 -13.22
CA VAL A 224 31.85 -53.48 -14.18
C VAL A 224 31.76 -54.29 -15.47
N GLU A 225 31.60 -53.62 -16.61
CA GLU A 225 31.54 -54.29 -17.92
C GLU A 225 32.86 -55.03 -18.23
N PRO A 226 32.82 -56.29 -18.72
CA PRO A 226 34.01 -57.03 -19.07
C PRO A 226 34.75 -56.38 -20.26
N GLN A 227 36.08 -56.28 -20.16
CA GLN A 227 36.95 -55.61 -21.14
C GLN A 227 36.97 -56.28 -22.53
N ASP A 228 36.45 -57.51 -22.65
CA ASP A 228 36.57 -58.34 -23.85
C ASP A 228 35.50 -58.06 -24.93
N LEU A 229 34.49 -57.25 -24.64
CA LEU A 229 33.47 -56.83 -25.62
C LEU A 229 34.00 -55.64 -26.45
N GLN A 230 34.69 -55.92 -27.55
CA GLN A 230 35.22 -54.89 -28.45
C GLN A 230 34.30 -54.65 -29.66
N SER A 231 33.76 -53.43 -29.78
CA SER A 231 33.16 -52.96 -31.04
C SER A 231 34.20 -52.97 -32.14
N ASN A 232 33.82 -53.46 -33.32
CA ASN A 232 34.66 -53.41 -34.52
C ASN A 232 35.14 -51.97 -34.77
N MET A 233 34.27 -50.96 -34.64
CA MET A 233 34.64 -49.57 -34.88
C MET A 233 35.73 -49.06 -33.91
N LEU A 234 35.61 -49.38 -32.62
CA LEU A 234 36.62 -49.04 -31.62
C LEU A 234 37.96 -49.75 -31.87
N SER A 235 37.92 -51.03 -32.25
CA SER A 235 39.14 -51.80 -32.56
C SER A 235 39.90 -51.22 -33.77
N PHE A 236 39.18 -50.84 -34.83
CA PHE A 236 39.76 -50.18 -36.00
C PHE A 236 40.31 -48.80 -35.66
N LEU A 237 39.60 -48.02 -34.85
CA LEU A 237 40.07 -46.69 -34.43
C LEU A 237 41.34 -46.79 -33.56
N LYS A 238 41.40 -47.76 -32.63
CA LYS A 238 42.60 -48.06 -31.85
C LYS A 238 43.75 -48.50 -32.76
N SER A 239 43.49 -49.38 -33.73
CA SER A 239 44.49 -49.82 -34.71
C SER A 239 45.02 -48.65 -35.55
N ALA A 240 44.15 -47.76 -36.03
CA ALA A 240 44.51 -46.56 -36.78
C ALA A 240 45.38 -45.60 -35.97
N TYR A 241 45.17 -45.49 -34.66
CA TYR A 241 46.01 -44.71 -33.76
C TYR A 241 47.36 -45.40 -33.45
N THR A 242 47.33 -46.68 -33.08
CA THR A 242 48.52 -47.42 -32.64
C THR A 242 49.50 -47.67 -33.79
N ASN A 243 48.98 -47.93 -35.00
CA ASN A 243 49.76 -48.17 -36.21
C ASN A 243 49.93 -46.90 -37.07
N TYR A 244 49.71 -45.71 -36.50
CA TYR A 244 49.79 -44.44 -37.23
C TYR A 244 51.21 -44.18 -37.74
N ASP A 245 51.36 -44.12 -39.06
CA ASP A 245 52.65 -43.84 -39.71
C ASP A 245 52.93 -42.33 -39.73
N LEU A 246 53.82 -41.89 -38.83
CA LEU A 246 54.24 -40.49 -38.72
C LEU A 246 54.87 -39.94 -40.01
N GLN A 247 55.42 -40.77 -40.90
CA GLN A 247 55.99 -40.28 -42.16
C GLN A 247 54.94 -39.82 -43.16
N LYS A 248 53.70 -40.33 -43.06
CA LYS A 248 52.57 -39.96 -43.91
C LYS A 248 51.78 -38.76 -43.38
N ASP A 249 52.13 -38.26 -42.20
CA ASP A 249 51.50 -37.10 -41.61
C ASP A 249 51.83 -35.84 -42.44
N PRO A 250 50.83 -35.02 -42.83
CA PRO A 250 51.06 -33.83 -43.67
C PRO A 250 52.08 -32.85 -43.08
N TRP A 251 52.08 -32.65 -41.76
CA TRP A 251 53.04 -31.75 -41.12
C TRP A 251 54.47 -32.31 -41.13
N VAL A 252 54.61 -33.63 -40.94
CA VAL A 252 55.93 -34.28 -41.04
C VAL A 252 56.43 -34.26 -42.48
N SER A 253 55.54 -34.48 -43.45
CA SER A 253 55.85 -34.37 -44.88
C SER A 253 56.33 -32.96 -45.24
N GLU A 254 55.65 -31.93 -44.71
CA GLU A 254 56.04 -30.53 -44.89
C GLU A 254 57.40 -30.23 -44.23
N LEU A 255 57.64 -30.68 -42.99
CA LEU A 255 58.94 -30.52 -42.32
C LEU A 255 60.07 -31.24 -43.09
N LEU A 256 59.81 -32.44 -43.63
CA LEU A 256 60.80 -33.15 -44.44
C LEU A 256 61.08 -32.41 -45.76
N GLN A 257 60.06 -31.81 -46.38
CA GLN A 257 60.22 -30.97 -47.56
C GLN A 257 60.98 -29.68 -47.26
N GLN A 258 60.68 -28.99 -46.15
CA GLN A 258 61.39 -27.80 -45.69
C GLN A 258 62.88 -28.12 -45.40
N ARG A 259 63.16 -29.29 -44.83
CA ARG A 259 64.54 -29.78 -44.63
C ARG A 259 65.25 -29.99 -45.97
N GLN A 260 64.58 -30.55 -46.97
CA GLN A 260 65.14 -30.70 -48.32
C GLN A 260 65.37 -29.34 -49.01
N GLN A 261 64.58 -28.33 -48.68
CA GLN A 261 64.72 -26.95 -49.15
C GLN A 261 65.75 -26.11 -48.37
N GLY A 262 66.44 -26.70 -47.37
CA GLY A 262 67.53 -26.06 -46.64
C GLY A 262 67.15 -25.30 -45.36
N HIS A 263 65.89 -25.38 -44.90
CA HIS A 263 65.48 -24.79 -43.62
C HIS A 263 65.91 -25.68 -42.43
N ASP A 264 66.44 -25.08 -41.35
CA ASP A 264 66.77 -25.82 -40.13
C ASP A 264 65.52 -26.12 -39.29
N VAL A 265 64.90 -27.26 -39.62
CA VAL A 265 63.77 -27.84 -38.90
C VAL A 265 64.17 -29.06 -38.05
N THR A 266 65.48 -29.25 -37.82
CA THR A 266 66.03 -30.44 -37.15
C THR A 266 65.44 -30.63 -35.76
N LYS A 267 65.28 -29.55 -34.98
CA LYS A 267 64.64 -29.59 -33.66
C LYS A 267 63.17 -30.01 -33.71
N ASN A 268 62.44 -29.58 -34.74
CA ASN A 268 61.02 -29.90 -34.89
C ASN A 268 60.85 -31.37 -35.27
N ILE A 269 61.59 -31.86 -36.28
CA ILE A 269 61.59 -33.27 -36.67
C ILE A 269 61.98 -34.17 -35.48
N HIS A 270 63.03 -33.81 -34.73
CA HIS A 270 63.45 -34.59 -33.57
C HIS A 270 62.38 -34.62 -32.47
N LYS A 271 61.73 -33.48 -32.18
CA LYS A 271 60.60 -33.43 -31.24
C LYS A 271 59.42 -34.29 -31.69
N VAL A 272 59.11 -34.33 -32.98
CA VAL A 272 57.99 -35.13 -33.50
C VAL A 272 58.28 -36.62 -33.41
N PHE A 273 59.46 -37.09 -33.81
CA PHE A 273 59.78 -38.52 -33.75
C PHE A 273 59.98 -39.04 -32.32
N ILE A 274 60.45 -38.20 -31.39
CA ILE A 274 60.55 -38.57 -29.97
C ILE A 274 59.19 -38.50 -29.27
N GLY A 275 58.49 -37.37 -29.41
CA GLY A 275 57.24 -37.12 -28.70
C GLY A 275 56.04 -37.81 -29.34
N GLY A 276 56.14 -38.12 -30.64
CA GLY A 276 55.07 -38.71 -31.42
C GLY A 276 53.84 -37.81 -31.59
N LYS A 277 53.95 -36.52 -31.30
CA LYS A 277 52.82 -35.57 -31.28
C LYS A 277 52.67 -34.88 -32.63
N THR A 278 51.62 -35.22 -33.35
CA THR A 278 51.14 -34.50 -34.53
C THR A 278 49.66 -34.21 -34.36
N TYR A 279 49.15 -33.25 -35.12
CA TYR A 279 47.76 -32.83 -35.03
C TYR A 279 46.81 -34.02 -35.25
N CYS A 280 46.97 -34.73 -36.36
CA CYS A 280 46.14 -35.87 -36.73
C CYS A 280 46.24 -37.04 -35.74
N ARG A 281 47.45 -37.38 -35.26
CA ARG A 281 47.64 -38.46 -34.28
C ARG A 281 47.02 -38.12 -32.93
N ASP A 282 47.14 -36.88 -32.46
CA ASP A 282 46.52 -36.43 -31.21
C ASP A 282 44.98 -36.43 -31.32
N GLN A 283 44.41 -36.11 -32.49
CA GLN A 283 42.96 -36.26 -32.73
C GLN A 283 42.52 -37.72 -32.66
N LEU A 284 43.20 -38.64 -33.37
CA LEU A 284 42.87 -40.07 -33.34
C LEU A 284 42.99 -40.64 -31.92
N ARG A 285 44.05 -40.25 -31.20
CA ARG A 285 44.24 -40.62 -29.78
C ARG A 285 43.08 -40.15 -28.93
N SER A 286 42.71 -38.87 -29.06
CA SER A 286 41.63 -38.28 -28.27
C SER A 286 40.30 -38.94 -28.57
N LEU A 287 40.02 -39.24 -29.85
CA LEU A 287 38.77 -39.89 -30.25
C LEU A 287 38.72 -41.34 -29.75
N ALA A 288 39.82 -42.08 -29.86
CA ALA A 288 39.93 -43.47 -29.38
C ALA A 288 39.76 -43.57 -27.85
N LEU A 289 40.44 -42.70 -27.09
CA LEU A 289 40.34 -42.69 -25.63
C LEU A 289 38.94 -42.30 -25.15
N LYS A 290 38.28 -41.30 -25.77
CA LYS A 290 36.90 -40.93 -25.42
C LYS A 290 35.92 -42.04 -25.79
N ALA A 291 36.08 -42.68 -26.95
CA ALA A 291 35.21 -43.78 -27.38
C ALA A 291 35.36 -45.01 -26.48
N GLU A 292 36.58 -45.37 -26.08
CA GLU A 292 36.83 -46.44 -25.13
C GLU A 292 36.16 -46.17 -23.79
N ALA A 293 36.36 -44.98 -23.21
CA ALA A 293 35.71 -44.60 -21.96
C ALA A 293 34.18 -44.61 -22.08
N MET A 294 33.64 -44.14 -23.20
CA MET A 294 32.19 -44.17 -23.47
C MET A 294 31.64 -45.59 -23.58
N SER A 295 32.37 -46.51 -24.23
CA SER A 295 31.93 -47.90 -24.36
C SER A 295 31.79 -48.58 -22.99
N GLN A 296 32.67 -48.26 -22.04
CA GLN A 296 32.63 -48.78 -20.67
C GLN A 296 31.48 -48.17 -19.84
N GLU A 297 31.23 -46.87 -20.01
CA GLU A 297 30.29 -46.12 -19.17
C GLU A 297 28.86 -46.14 -19.69
N LEU A 298 28.64 -46.02 -21.01
CA LEU A 298 27.31 -45.90 -21.64
C LEU A 298 26.93 -47.10 -22.51
N GLY A 299 27.91 -47.89 -22.96
CA GLY A 299 27.71 -49.06 -23.81
C GLY A 299 28.10 -48.85 -25.27
N MET A 300 28.16 -49.95 -26.01
CA MET A 300 28.70 -49.99 -27.38
C MET A 300 27.80 -49.25 -28.38
N SER A 301 26.48 -49.40 -28.30
CA SER A 301 25.57 -48.77 -29.27
C SER A 301 25.60 -47.24 -29.19
N VAL A 302 25.70 -46.71 -27.97
CA VAL A 302 25.82 -45.26 -27.71
C VAL A 302 27.15 -44.73 -28.24
N MET A 303 28.23 -45.49 -28.03
CA MET A 303 29.57 -45.16 -28.53
C MET A 303 29.67 -45.15 -30.06
N ASP A 304 29.10 -46.16 -30.73
CA ASP A 304 29.07 -46.23 -32.19
C ASP A 304 28.26 -45.05 -32.76
N TRP A 305 27.13 -44.68 -32.14
CA TRP A 305 26.34 -43.51 -32.54
C TRP A 305 27.14 -42.21 -32.38
N TYR A 306 27.81 -42.03 -31.25
CA TYR A 306 28.65 -40.87 -30.99
C TYR A 306 29.80 -40.74 -32.01
N LEU A 307 30.50 -41.84 -32.30
CA LEU A 307 31.58 -41.84 -33.30
C LEU A 307 31.06 -41.44 -34.67
N ARG A 308 29.92 -41.99 -35.11
CA ARG A 308 29.26 -41.60 -36.36
C ARG A 308 28.91 -40.12 -36.37
N GLY A 309 28.37 -39.60 -35.27
CA GLY A 309 28.04 -38.18 -35.12
C GLY A 309 29.26 -37.27 -35.29
N CYS A 310 30.35 -37.56 -34.58
CA CYS A 310 31.61 -36.82 -34.68
C CYS A 310 32.17 -36.85 -36.11
N ILE A 311 32.20 -38.02 -36.74
CA ILE A 311 32.77 -38.22 -38.08
C ILE A 311 31.92 -37.51 -39.15
N THR A 312 30.60 -37.62 -39.06
CA THR A 312 29.66 -36.97 -39.99
C THR A 312 29.76 -35.44 -39.88
N GLN A 313 29.77 -34.90 -38.66
CA GLN A 313 29.94 -33.46 -38.44
C GLN A 313 31.32 -32.97 -38.89
N PHE A 314 32.37 -33.74 -38.64
CA PHE A 314 33.71 -33.43 -39.13
C PHE A 314 33.76 -33.41 -40.67
N SER A 315 33.18 -34.41 -41.34
CA SER A 315 33.09 -34.44 -42.80
C SER A 315 32.38 -33.19 -43.35
N LYS A 316 31.26 -32.77 -42.75
CA LYS A 316 30.58 -31.52 -43.10
C LYS A 316 31.48 -30.30 -42.94
N MET A 317 32.21 -30.20 -41.83
CA MET A 317 33.14 -29.09 -41.58
C MET A 317 34.30 -29.03 -42.57
N VAL A 318 34.78 -30.17 -43.07
CA VAL A 318 35.85 -30.19 -44.10
C VAL A 318 35.35 -29.66 -45.44
N HIS A 319 34.05 -29.83 -45.75
CA HIS A 319 33.43 -29.34 -46.99
C HIS A 319 32.97 -27.87 -46.92
N MET A 320 32.72 -27.33 -45.73
CA MET A 320 32.40 -25.92 -45.54
C MET A 320 33.69 -25.10 -45.52
N SER A 321 33.84 -24.15 -46.45
CA SER A 321 35.03 -23.29 -46.63
C SER A 321 35.28 -22.28 -45.49
N ASP A 322 34.84 -22.55 -44.26
CA ASP A 322 35.07 -21.69 -43.10
C ASP A 322 36.46 -21.95 -42.52
N SER A 323 37.43 -21.15 -42.96
CA SER A 323 38.81 -21.16 -42.47
C SER A 323 38.98 -20.67 -41.03
N GLN A 324 37.91 -20.16 -40.39
CA GLN A 324 38.01 -19.47 -39.09
C GLN A 324 37.85 -20.36 -37.85
N LEU A 325 37.43 -21.62 -37.97
CA LEU A 325 37.08 -22.46 -36.80
C LEU A 325 38.13 -23.51 -36.41
N LEU A 326 39.12 -23.80 -37.26
CA LEU A 326 40.09 -24.87 -37.06
C LEU A 326 41.46 -24.41 -37.58
N ASP A 327 42.48 -24.32 -36.71
CA ASP A 327 43.90 -24.04 -37.04
C ASP A 327 44.57 -25.15 -37.90
N TRP A 328 43.80 -25.96 -38.62
CA TRP A 328 44.30 -27.16 -39.31
C TRP A 328 44.54 -26.83 -40.77
N SER A 329 45.64 -27.36 -41.32
CA SER A 329 45.87 -27.27 -42.75
C SER A 329 44.81 -28.05 -43.53
N ALA A 330 44.55 -27.65 -44.79
CA ALA A 330 43.63 -28.39 -45.65
C ALA A 330 44.09 -29.84 -45.87
N ASP A 331 45.40 -30.08 -45.86
CA ASP A 331 45.99 -31.41 -46.02
C ASP A 331 45.81 -32.27 -44.76
N GLU A 332 45.97 -31.71 -43.56
CA GLU A 332 45.68 -32.39 -42.30
C GLU A 332 44.20 -32.80 -42.20
N LYS A 333 43.28 -31.92 -42.59
CA LYS A 333 41.83 -32.21 -42.61
C LYS A 333 41.52 -33.38 -43.55
N ARG A 334 42.05 -33.36 -44.78
CA ARG A 334 41.83 -34.42 -45.78
C ARG A 334 42.47 -35.74 -45.35
N HIS A 335 43.69 -35.70 -44.80
CA HIS A 335 44.39 -36.89 -44.32
C HIS A 335 43.62 -37.60 -43.20
N LEU A 336 43.15 -36.84 -42.20
CA LEU A 336 42.37 -37.41 -41.10
C LEU A 336 41.02 -37.96 -41.61
N LEU A 337 40.35 -37.26 -42.52
CA LEU A 337 39.09 -37.73 -43.12
C LEU A 337 39.28 -39.06 -43.87
N GLU A 338 40.39 -39.22 -44.59
CA GLU A 338 40.69 -40.45 -45.33
C GLU A 338 40.94 -41.64 -44.39
N ILE A 339 41.59 -41.42 -43.25
CA ILE A 339 41.72 -42.45 -42.22
C ILE A 339 40.35 -42.82 -41.66
N LEU A 340 39.51 -41.82 -41.34
CA LEU A 340 38.17 -42.06 -40.78
C LEU A 340 37.22 -42.75 -41.77
N ARG A 341 37.43 -42.60 -43.09
CA ARG A 341 36.69 -43.32 -44.13
C ARG A 341 36.90 -44.83 -44.11
N THR A 342 38.03 -45.29 -43.59
CA THR A 342 38.34 -46.73 -43.53
C THR A 342 37.59 -47.46 -42.41
N LEU A 343 36.91 -46.73 -41.52
CA LEU A 343 36.15 -47.30 -40.41
C LEU A 343 34.90 -48.04 -40.90
N PRO A 344 34.62 -49.25 -40.39
CA PRO A 344 33.53 -50.08 -40.88
C PRO A 344 32.15 -49.43 -40.65
N SER A 345 31.28 -49.56 -41.65
CA SER A 345 29.85 -49.20 -41.59
C SER A 345 29.52 -47.71 -41.57
N ILE A 346 30.41 -46.81 -41.98
CA ILE A 346 30.16 -45.36 -42.09
C ILE A 346 29.88 -44.99 -43.55
N ASP A 347 28.66 -44.54 -43.85
CA ASP A 347 28.33 -43.90 -45.13
C ASP A 347 28.40 -42.38 -44.96
N LEU A 348 29.50 -41.77 -45.41
CA LEU A 348 29.71 -40.32 -45.35
C LEU A 348 28.84 -39.53 -46.33
N ASN A 349 28.13 -40.19 -47.24
CA ASN A 349 27.20 -39.53 -48.15
C ASN A 349 25.84 -39.27 -47.49
N SER A 350 25.55 -39.92 -46.35
CA SER A 350 24.37 -39.60 -45.54
C SER A 350 24.59 -38.28 -44.80
N HIS A 351 23.73 -37.29 -45.05
CA HIS A 351 23.75 -36.02 -44.33
C HIS A 351 23.15 -36.11 -42.92
N ASP A 352 22.46 -37.21 -42.59
CA ASP A 352 21.81 -37.41 -41.30
C ASP A 352 22.52 -38.49 -40.48
N ILE A 353 22.59 -38.26 -39.17
CA ILE A 353 23.11 -39.24 -38.20
C ILE A 353 22.03 -40.31 -38.04
N PRO A 354 22.34 -41.61 -38.25
CA PRO A 354 21.35 -42.67 -38.08
C PRO A 354 20.75 -42.67 -36.66
N PRO A 355 19.47 -43.02 -36.48
CA PRO A 355 18.85 -43.09 -35.16
C PRO A 355 19.62 -44.09 -34.28
N MET A 356 19.84 -43.72 -33.02
CA MET A 356 20.59 -44.54 -32.07
C MET A 356 19.84 -45.85 -31.78
N SER A 357 20.54 -46.98 -31.87
CA SER A 357 20.01 -48.29 -31.46
C SER A 357 20.21 -48.46 -29.94
N LEU A 358 19.17 -48.87 -29.23
CA LEU A 358 19.20 -49.06 -27.77
C LEU A 358 19.63 -50.48 -27.34
N GLY A 359 20.12 -51.32 -28.26
CA GLY A 359 20.33 -52.75 -28.04
C GLY A 359 21.46 -53.14 -27.08
N SER A 360 22.55 -52.37 -27.01
CA SER A 360 23.75 -52.69 -26.22
C SER A 360 24.18 -51.54 -25.31
N MET A 361 23.27 -51.05 -24.47
CA MET A 361 23.55 -50.08 -23.40
C MET A 361 24.28 -50.74 -22.24
N SER A 362 25.16 -50.00 -21.53
CA SER A 362 25.81 -50.49 -20.32
C SER A 362 24.81 -50.80 -19.21
N HIS A 363 25.13 -51.74 -18.33
CA HIS A 363 24.34 -52.03 -17.14
C HIS A 363 24.15 -50.78 -16.27
N LYS A 364 25.17 -49.92 -16.20
CA LYS A 364 25.14 -48.66 -15.47
C LYS A 364 24.08 -47.70 -16.02
N LEU A 365 24.02 -47.52 -17.33
CA LEU A 365 23.02 -46.66 -17.98
C LEU A 365 21.61 -47.24 -17.86
N GLN A 366 21.45 -48.56 -17.98
CA GLN A 366 20.16 -49.22 -17.77
C GLN A 366 19.64 -49.04 -16.34
N LEU A 367 20.51 -49.12 -15.34
CA LEU A 367 20.16 -48.86 -13.94
C LEU A 367 19.73 -47.41 -13.73
N LEU A 368 20.41 -46.44 -14.35
CA LEU A 368 20.00 -45.04 -14.32
C LEU A 368 18.58 -44.86 -14.88
N ILE A 369 18.29 -45.43 -16.05
CA ILE A 369 16.97 -45.34 -16.69
C ILE A 369 15.88 -45.94 -15.79
N LYS A 370 16.08 -47.18 -15.32
CA LYS A 370 15.12 -47.85 -14.43
C LYS A 370 14.84 -47.03 -13.17
N PHE A 371 15.88 -46.45 -12.59
CA PHE A 371 15.75 -45.63 -11.40
C PHE A 371 14.99 -44.33 -11.67
N LEU A 372 15.32 -43.60 -12.74
CA LEU A 372 14.62 -42.38 -13.13
C LEU A 372 13.13 -42.63 -13.40
N VAL A 373 12.81 -43.73 -14.10
CA VAL A 373 11.42 -44.12 -14.38
C VAL A 373 10.66 -44.44 -13.08
N ALA A 374 11.27 -45.18 -12.17
CA ALA A 374 10.63 -45.55 -10.90
C ALA A 374 10.26 -44.31 -10.04
N GLU A 375 11.15 -43.32 -9.98
CA GLU A 375 10.92 -42.10 -9.20
C GLU A 375 9.95 -41.13 -9.90
N ALA A 376 10.04 -40.97 -11.22
CA ALA A 376 9.23 -40.00 -11.95
C ALA A 376 7.78 -40.45 -12.20
N LYS A 377 7.50 -41.76 -12.21
CA LYS A 377 6.17 -42.30 -12.58
C LYS A 377 5.04 -41.90 -11.62
N HIS A 378 5.36 -41.61 -10.36
CA HIS A 378 4.36 -41.36 -9.31
C HIS A 378 4.22 -39.88 -8.92
N ASP A 379 5.01 -38.99 -9.52
CA ASP A 379 5.03 -37.58 -9.16
C ASP A 379 5.03 -36.69 -10.44
N PRO A 380 3.92 -36.00 -10.76
CA PRO A 380 3.86 -35.11 -11.90
C PRO A 380 4.73 -33.85 -11.74
N GLU A 381 5.11 -33.48 -10.51
CA GLU A 381 6.02 -32.37 -10.22
C GLU A 381 7.48 -32.80 -10.08
N PHE A 382 7.79 -34.05 -10.42
CA PHE A 382 9.12 -34.62 -10.29
C PHE A 382 10.19 -33.71 -10.91
N THR A 383 11.31 -33.50 -10.22
CA THR A 383 12.43 -32.68 -10.69
C THR A 383 13.74 -33.35 -10.34
N CYS A 384 14.60 -33.52 -11.34
CA CYS A 384 15.83 -34.27 -11.18
C CYS A 384 17.06 -33.58 -11.78
N LEU A 385 18.20 -33.74 -11.09
CA LEU A 385 19.51 -33.35 -11.57
C LEU A 385 20.43 -34.57 -11.62
N VAL A 386 21.06 -34.81 -12.78
CA VAL A 386 22.00 -35.92 -12.95
C VAL A 386 23.37 -35.35 -13.30
N PHE A 387 24.32 -35.51 -12.38
CA PHE A 387 25.71 -35.13 -12.56
C PHE A 387 26.49 -36.22 -13.31
N VAL A 388 27.09 -35.82 -14.43
CA VAL A 388 27.88 -36.66 -15.34
C VAL A 388 29.24 -36.00 -15.58
N GLU A 389 30.34 -36.76 -15.54
CA GLU A 389 31.68 -36.19 -15.55
C GLU A 389 32.08 -35.57 -16.90
N GLN A 390 31.71 -36.20 -18.02
CA GLN A 390 32.08 -35.73 -19.35
C GLN A 390 30.92 -35.05 -20.10
N ARG A 391 31.20 -33.93 -20.77
CA ARG A 391 30.22 -33.20 -21.61
C ARG A 391 29.63 -34.06 -22.71
N VAL A 392 30.45 -34.93 -23.28
CA VAL A 392 30.03 -35.84 -24.34
C VAL A 392 29.01 -36.85 -23.81
N TRP A 393 29.23 -37.36 -22.60
CA TRP A 393 28.31 -38.31 -21.97
C TRP A 393 26.96 -37.65 -21.65
N VAL A 394 26.96 -36.39 -21.22
CA VAL A 394 25.72 -35.60 -21.07
C VAL A 394 24.91 -35.58 -22.37
N ALA A 395 25.55 -35.28 -23.50
CA ALA A 395 24.89 -35.26 -24.80
C ALA A 395 24.29 -36.62 -25.17
N CYS A 396 25.08 -37.68 -24.98
CA CYS A 396 24.67 -39.03 -25.35
C CYS A 396 23.54 -39.56 -24.46
N ILE A 397 23.62 -39.34 -23.14
CA ILE A 397 22.57 -39.75 -22.20
C ILE A 397 21.29 -38.96 -22.48
N ALA A 398 21.38 -37.66 -22.82
CA ALA A 398 20.21 -36.86 -23.17
C ALA A 398 19.47 -37.44 -24.38
N GLU A 399 20.22 -37.81 -25.43
CA GLU A 399 19.65 -38.44 -26.61
C GLU A 399 19.00 -39.79 -26.27
N VAL A 400 19.69 -40.64 -25.49
CA VAL A 400 19.14 -41.93 -25.03
C VAL A 400 17.81 -41.72 -24.30
N LEU A 401 17.75 -40.80 -23.34
CA LEU A 401 16.53 -40.54 -22.56
C LEU A 401 15.40 -39.95 -23.41
N ALA A 402 15.71 -39.16 -24.43
CA ALA A 402 14.73 -38.59 -25.34
C ALA A 402 14.08 -39.64 -26.25
N ILE A 403 14.82 -40.68 -26.67
CA ILE A 403 14.29 -41.72 -27.56
C ILE A 403 13.80 -42.98 -26.83
N HIS A 404 14.23 -43.21 -25.58
CA HIS A 404 13.93 -44.45 -24.88
C HIS A 404 12.43 -44.58 -24.55
N PRO A 405 11.79 -45.74 -24.83
CA PRO A 405 10.33 -45.88 -24.77
C PRO A 405 9.71 -45.55 -23.41
N GLU A 406 10.40 -45.86 -22.32
CA GLU A 406 9.89 -45.63 -20.95
C GLU A 406 10.12 -44.19 -20.45
N THR A 407 10.96 -43.40 -21.11
CA THR A 407 11.36 -42.07 -20.62
C THR A 407 10.89 -40.93 -21.50
N ARG A 408 10.72 -41.14 -22.82
CA ARG A 408 10.41 -40.07 -23.79
C ARG A 408 9.15 -39.24 -23.45
N ASP A 409 8.13 -39.90 -22.89
CA ASP A 409 6.83 -39.30 -22.56
C ASP A 409 6.76 -38.83 -21.09
N LEU A 410 7.78 -39.18 -20.29
CA LEU A 410 7.85 -38.93 -18.85
C LEU A 410 8.86 -37.81 -18.50
N LEU A 411 9.99 -37.76 -19.22
CA LEU A 411 11.13 -36.89 -18.93
C LEU A 411 11.32 -35.86 -20.05
N ARG A 412 11.26 -34.58 -19.66
CA ARG A 412 11.59 -33.40 -20.47
C ARG A 412 13.01 -32.97 -20.13
N VAL A 413 13.96 -33.45 -20.92
CA VAL A 413 15.40 -33.40 -20.62
C VAL A 413 16.06 -32.12 -21.14
N GLY A 414 16.79 -31.44 -20.27
CA GLY A 414 17.71 -30.36 -20.61
C GLY A 414 19.16 -30.73 -20.32
N THR A 415 20.12 -30.05 -20.98
CA THR A 415 21.56 -30.23 -20.73
C THR A 415 22.19 -28.94 -20.22
N PHE A 416 23.10 -29.05 -19.25
CA PHE A 416 23.88 -27.92 -18.74
C PHE A 416 25.36 -28.25 -18.57
N VAL A 417 26.19 -27.70 -19.45
CA VAL A 417 27.64 -27.93 -19.43
C VAL A 417 28.39 -26.60 -19.48
N GLY A 418 29.45 -26.49 -18.70
CA GLY A 418 30.20 -25.23 -18.60
C GLY A 418 31.06 -24.98 -19.81
N GLU A 419 31.30 -23.71 -20.12
CA GLU A 419 32.22 -23.29 -21.18
C GLU A 419 33.68 -23.47 -20.73
N SER A 420 34.53 -23.96 -21.63
CA SER A 420 35.98 -23.89 -21.41
C SER A 420 36.52 -22.66 -22.14
N GLU A 421 37.25 -21.79 -21.45
CA GLU A 421 37.96 -20.65 -22.05
C GLU A 421 38.89 -21.08 -23.21
N ASN A 422 39.41 -22.31 -23.17
CA ASN A 422 40.23 -22.89 -24.24
C ASN A 422 39.46 -23.31 -25.51
N SER A 423 38.13 -23.29 -25.53
CA SER A 423 37.38 -23.74 -26.72
C SER A 423 37.56 -22.82 -27.93
N LYS A 424 37.93 -21.55 -27.71
CA LYS A 424 38.25 -20.62 -28.81
C LYS A 424 39.62 -20.87 -29.46
N ARG A 425 40.48 -21.75 -28.92
CA ARG A 425 41.90 -21.87 -29.35
C ARG A 425 42.38 -23.24 -29.81
N LYS A 426 41.53 -24.28 -29.93
CA LYS A 426 41.81 -25.56 -30.66
C LYS A 426 40.61 -26.51 -30.56
N ALA A 427 39.75 -26.56 -31.59
CA ALA A 427 38.64 -27.51 -31.63
C ALA A 427 39.16 -28.94 -31.86
N ASN A 428 38.73 -29.88 -31.02
CA ASN A 428 39.05 -31.31 -31.10
C ASN A 428 37.89 -32.06 -31.79
N ILE A 429 38.17 -33.01 -32.67
CA ILE A 429 37.13 -33.81 -33.36
C ILE A 429 36.16 -34.46 -32.37
N ALA A 430 36.67 -34.88 -31.21
CA ALA A 430 35.91 -35.53 -30.16
C ALA A 430 35.08 -34.54 -29.30
N SER A 431 35.03 -33.25 -29.65
CA SER A 431 34.22 -32.22 -28.97
C SER A 431 33.15 -31.59 -29.86
N ILE A 432 33.04 -31.98 -31.13
CA ILE A 432 32.12 -31.34 -32.09
C ILE A 432 30.66 -31.59 -31.71
N SER A 433 30.36 -32.73 -31.09
CA SER A 433 29.01 -33.09 -30.64
C SER A 433 28.72 -32.71 -29.18
N GLU A 434 29.55 -31.86 -28.54
CA GLU A 434 29.30 -31.39 -27.17
C GLU A 434 28.20 -30.31 -27.14
N PRO A 435 27.24 -30.36 -26.19
CA PRO A 435 26.22 -29.35 -26.04
C PRO A 435 26.87 -28.00 -25.68
N ARG A 436 26.38 -26.90 -26.25
CA ARG A 436 26.78 -25.55 -25.85
C ARG A 436 25.98 -25.10 -24.63
N ASN A 437 26.56 -24.21 -23.84
CA ASN A 437 25.92 -23.71 -22.63
C ASN A 437 24.61 -22.97 -23.00
N GLN A 438 23.48 -23.43 -22.47
CA GLN A 438 22.15 -22.90 -22.75
C GLN A 438 21.56 -22.33 -21.46
N GLN A 439 21.75 -21.04 -21.20
CA GLN A 439 21.16 -20.35 -20.04
C GLN A 439 19.64 -20.57 -19.97
N ALA A 440 18.96 -20.64 -21.13
CA ALA A 440 17.54 -20.95 -21.24
C ALA A 440 17.12 -22.29 -20.58
N THR A 441 18.03 -23.26 -20.43
CA THR A 441 17.74 -24.54 -19.77
C THR A 441 17.33 -24.33 -18.31
N LEU A 442 18.00 -23.44 -17.58
CA LEU A 442 17.69 -23.20 -16.16
C LEU A 442 16.35 -22.48 -16.00
N GLU A 443 16.04 -21.54 -16.88
CA GLU A 443 14.76 -20.81 -16.89
C GLU A 443 13.60 -21.76 -17.21
N ASN A 444 13.75 -22.60 -18.22
CA ASN A 444 12.75 -23.60 -18.59
C ASN A 444 12.56 -24.65 -17.48
N PHE A 445 13.62 -24.99 -16.73
CA PHE A 445 13.52 -25.87 -15.58
C PHE A 445 12.81 -25.22 -14.39
N ARG A 446 13.06 -23.93 -14.12
CA ARG A 446 12.32 -23.17 -13.09
C ARG A 446 10.84 -23.00 -13.44
N ALA A 447 10.52 -22.84 -14.73
CA ALA A 447 9.14 -22.72 -15.23
C ALA A 447 8.40 -24.07 -15.36
N GLY A 448 8.99 -25.20 -14.94
CA GLY A 448 8.38 -26.53 -15.03
C GLY A 448 8.31 -27.14 -16.44
N LYS A 449 8.81 -26.43 -17.47
CA LYS A 449 8.89 -26.93 -18.85
C LYS A 449 9.86 -28.10 -18.98
N LEU A 450 10.94 -28.09 -18.21
CA LEU A 450 11.88 -29.21 -18.09
C LEU A 450 11.77 -29.82 -16.69
N ASN A 451 11.93 -31.14 -16.58
CA ASN A 451 11.90 -31.85 -15.30
C ASN A 451 13.17 -32.66 -15.03
N LEU A 452 14.09 -32.76 -16.00
CA LEU A 452 15.40 -33.38 -15.81
C LEU A 452 16.51 -32.49 -16.40
N ILE A 453 17.58 -32.25 -15.63
CA ILE A 453 18.82 -31.65 -16.15
C ILE A 453 19.97 -32.65 -16.05
N LEU A 454 20.61 -32.94 -17.19
CA LEU A 454 21.91 -33.60 -17.25
C LEU A 454 23.02 -32.55 -17.23
N ALA A 455 23.88 -32.60 -16.23
CA ALA A 455 24.89 -31.57 -16.03
C ALA A 455 26.28 -32.11 -15.70
N THR A 456 27.28 -31.33 -16.09
CA THR A 456 28.66 -31.52 -15.59
C THR A 456 28.83 -30.89 -14.21
N SER A 457 30.05 -30.94 -13.65
CA SER A 457 30.39 -30.33 -12.36
C SER A 457 30.12 -28.82 -12.27
N VAL A 458 29.69 -28.18 -13.35
CA VAL A 458 29.44 -26.74 -13.44
C VAL A 458 28.20 -26.32 -12.66
N LEU A 459 27.20 -27.20 -12.51
CA LEU A 459 26.06 -26.96 -11.60
C LEU A 459 26.36 -27.33 -10.13
N GLU A 460 27.58 -27.81 -9.81
CA GLU A 460 27.94 -28.05 -8.41
C GLU A 460 27.97 -26.74 -7.64
N GLU A 461 28.54 -25.70 -8.23
CA GLU A 461 28.90 -24.47 -7.54
C GLU A 461 28.57 -23.24 -8.36
N GLY A 462 28.18 -22.16 -7.67
CA GLY A 462 28.05 -20.83 -8.29
C GLY A 462 26.88 -20.66 -9.27
N ILE A 463 25.95 -21.61 -9.33
CA ILE A 463 24.72 -21.49 -10.12
C ILE A 463 23.54 -21.96 -9.26
N ASP A 464 22.57 -21.08 -9.06
CA ASP A 464 21.35 -21.43 -8.33
C ASP A 464 20.36 -22.22 -9.20
N VAL A 465 20.02 -23.43 -8.73
CA VAL A 465 19.12 -24.38 -9.38
C VAL A 465 17.95 -24.63 -8.44
N SER A 466 16.73 -24.70 -8.99
CA SER A 466 15.50 -24.98 -8.25
C SER A 466 15.63 -26.28 -7.44
N SER A 467 14.93 -26.32 -6.31
CA SER A 467 14.91 -27.46 -5.39
C SER A 467 14.50 -28.73 -6.13
N CYS A 468 15.40 -29.71 -6.18
CA CYS A 468 15.16 -30.98 -6.85
C CYS A 468 14.67 -32.05 -5.87
N HIS A 469 13.80 -32.94 -6.35
CA HIS A 469 13.41 -34.17 -5.65
C HIS A 469 14.53 -35.21 -5.67
N LEU A 470 15.28 -35.27 -6.78
CA LEU A 470 16.32 -36.28 -6.97
C LEU A 470 17.62 -35.65 -7.50
N VAL A 471 18.74 -35.94 -6.85
CA VAL A 471 20.08 -35.68 -7.39
C VAL A 471 20.84 -36.99 -7.55
N VAL A 472 21.32 -37.27 -8.76
CA VAL A 472 22.08 -38.48 -9.07
C VAL A 472 23.51 -38.12 -9.45
N CYS A 473 24.48 -38.74 -8.78
CA CYS A 473 25.87 -38.76 -9.21
C CYS A 473 26.11 -40.01 -10.06
N PHE A 474 26.16 -39.85 -11.39
CA PHE A 474 26.50 -40.94 -12.30
C PHE A 474 27.93 -41.44 -12.03
N GLU A 475 28.83 -40.53 -11.64
CA GLU A 475 30.13 -40.86 -11.08
C GLU A 475 30.27 -40.28 -9.66
N SER A 476 30.88 -41.07 -8.78
CA SER A 476 31.17 -40.68 -7.40
C SER A 476 31.90 -39.33 -7.31
N PRO A 477 31.51 -38.43 -6.38
CA PRO A 477 32.16 -37.13 -6.21
C PRO A 477 33.65 -37.26 -5.88
N LYS A 478 34.47 -36.32 -6.37
CA LYS A 478 35.94 -36.38 -6.27
C LYS A 478 36.48 -35.97 -4.90
N ASN A 479 35.77 -35.10 -4.19
CA ASN A 479 36.17 -34.56 -2.89
C ASN A 479 34.92 -34.27 -2.02
N LEU A 480 35.15 -33.99 -0.73
CA LEU A 480 34.08 -33.73 0.25
C LEU A 480 33.23 -32.51 -0.13
N LYS A 481 33.86 -31.47 -0.68
CA LYS A 481 33.18 -30.26 -1.13
C LYS A 481 32.14 -30.57 -2.22
N SER A 482 32.54 -31.26 -3.29
CA SER A 482 31.64 -31.69 -4.36
C SER A 482 30.51 -32.58 -3.81
N PHE A 483 30.80 -33.44 -2.82
CA PHE A 483 29.76 -34.23 -2.16
C PHE A 483 28.71 -33.36 -1.46
N VAL A 484 29.14 -32.39 -0.63
CA VAL A 484 28.23 -31.49 0.10
C VAL A 484 27.46 -30.58 -0.85
N GLN A 485 28.14 -30.01 -1.85
CA GLN A 485 27.54 -29.09 -2.82
C GLN A 485 26.50 -29.79 -3.72
N ARG A 486 26.81 -30.99 -4.25
CA ARG A 486 25.86 -31.78 -5.04
C ARG A 486 24.67 -32.24 -4.22
N ARG A 487 24.90 -32.76 -3.00
CA ARG A 487 23.83 -33.14 -2.07
C ARG A 487 22.87 -31.96 -1.84
N GLY A 488 23.44 -30.78 -1.68
CA GLY A 488 22.75 -29.51 -1.53
C GLY A 488 21.79 -29.08 -2.63
N ARG A 489 21.74 -29.80 -3.76
CA ARG A 489 20.77 -29.56 -4.83
C ARG A 489 19.48 -30.36 -4.65
N ALA A 490 19.52 -31.45 -3.89
CA ALA A 490 18.36 -32.21 -3.44
C ALA A 490 17.84 -31.57 -2.14
N ARG A 491 16.78 -30.76 -2.27
CA ARG A 491 16.30 -29.86 -1.20
C ARG A 491 14.81 -29.98 -0.92
N LYS A 492 14.04 -30.69 -1.76
CA LYS A 492 12.61 -30.91 -1.49
C LYS A 492 12.44 -31.90 -0.33
N GLU A 493 11.27 -31.85 0.30
CA GLU A 493 10.90 -32.82 1.31
C GLU A 493 10.96 -34.24 0.72
N GLU A 494 11.41 -35.23 1.51
CA GLU A 494 11.63 -36.62 1.06
C GLU A 494 12.60 -36.77 -0.14
N SER A 495 13.44 -35.76 -0.42
CA SER A 495 14.37 -35.82 -1.56
C SER A 495 15.44 -36.91 -1.40
N LYS A 496 15.98 -37.39 -2.53
CA LYS A 496 16.98 -38.46 -2.60
C LYS A 496 18.28 -37.96 -3.20
N TYR A 497 19.40 -38.42 -2.66
CA TYR A 497 20.74 -38.19 -3.19
C TYR A 497 21.40 -39.53 -3.49
N VAL A 498 21.56 -39.85 -4.77
CA VAL A 498 21.95 -41.16 -5.25
C VAL A 498 23.38 -41.13 -5.79
N ILE A 499 24.22 -42.09 -5.39
CA ILE A 499 25.58 -42.23 -5.89
C ILE A 499 25.77 -43.62 -6.50
N PHE A 500 26.20 -43.65 -7.77
CA PHE A 500 26.55 -44.88 -8.47
C PHE A 500 27.98 -45.30 -8.11
N VAL A 501 28.14 -46.53 -7.63
CA VAL A 501 29.42 -47.10 -7.20
C VAL A 501 29.67 -48.44 -7.92
N PRO A 502 30.86 -48.67 -8.49
CA PRO A 502 31.18 -49.96 -9.10
C PRO A 502 31.36 -51.03 -8.03
N GLN A 503 30.82 -52.23 -8.25
CA GLN A 503 30.96 -53.37 -7.31
C GLN A 503 32.42 -53.78 -7.06
N ALA A 504 33.31 -53.54 -8.02
CA ALA A 504 34.73 -53.87 -7.94
C ALA A 504 35.60 -52.62 -8.18
N GLY A 505 36.05 -51.96 -7.11
CA GLY A 505 37.03 -50.86 -7.20
C GLY A 505 37.24 -50.10 -5.89
N ARG A 506 38.50 -49.70 -5.60
CA ARG A 506 38.90 -48.88 -4.43
C ARG A 506 38.44 -47.41 -4.54
N ARG A 507 37.14 -47.13 -4.68
CA ARG A 507 36.59 -45.77 -4.48
C ARG A 507 36.04 -45.64 -3.05
N ARG A 508 36.15 -44.45 -2.45
CA ARG A 508 35.66 -44.19 -1.08
C ARG A 508 34.14 -44.40 -1.01
N ASP A 509 33.71 -45.14 -0.01
CA ASP A 509 32.29 -45.40 0.26
C ASP A 509 31.51 -44.10 0.53
N PRO A 510 30.25 -43.94 0.09
CA PRO A 510 29.40 -42.80 0.44
C PRO A 510 29.29 -42.56 1.95
N GLU A 511 29.25 -43.64 2.74
CA GLU A 511 29.24 -43.57 4.21
C GLU A 511 30.53 -42.95 4.77
N SER A 512 31.67 -43.18 4.11
CA SER A 512 32.93 -42.50 4.46
C SER A 512 32.84 -40.99 4.24
N TRP A 513 32.10 -40.51 3.24
CA TRP A 513 31.91 -39.07 3.03
C TRP A 513 30.98 -38.46 4.09
N GLN A 514 29.91 -39.16 4.49
CA GLN A 514 29.08 -38.74 5.62
C GLN A 514 29.89 -38.64 6.91
N SER A 515 30.69 -39.66 7.23
CA SER A 515 31.55 -39.64 8.42
C SER A 515 32.57 -38.49 8.40
N LEU A 516 33.13 -38.17 7.23
CA LEU A 516 34.03 -37.03 7.08
C LEU A 516 33.31 -35.69 7.20
N GLU A 517 32.07 -35.58 6.70
CA GLU A 517 31.25 -34.39 6.89
C GLU A 517 30.80 -34.23 8.34
N GLU A 518 30.47 -35.32 9.02
CA GLU A 518 30.15 -35.33 10.45
C GLU A 518 31.38 -34.96 11.27
N GLY A 519 32.56 -35.49 10.94
CA GLY A 519 33.83 -35.09 11.55
C GLY A 519 34.17 -33.61 11.25
N MET A 520 33.84 -33.13 10.06
CA MET A 520 33.95 -31.72 9.71
C MET A 520 33.04 -30.87 10.57
N LYS A 521 31.75 -31.24 10.64
CA LYS A 521 30.75 -30.62 11.49
C LYS A 521 31.22 -30.64 12.94
N ALA A 522 31.77 -31.73 13.43
CA ALA A 522 32.28 -31.89 14.79
C ALA A 522 33.51 -31.02 15.10
N ALA A 523 34.32 -30.68 14.09
CA ALA A 523 35.52 -29.88 14.29
C ALA A 523 35.22 -28.39 14.54
N TYR A 524 34.07 -27.88 14.10
CA TYR A 524 33.56 -26.53 14.44
C TYR A 524 32.28 -26.56 15.29
N LEU A 525 31.69 -27.73 15.48
CA LEU A 525 30.71 -28.02 16.51
C LEU A 525 31.39 -28.93 17.53
N ASP A 526 32.01 -28.34 18.55
CA ASP A 526 32.35 -29.03 19.80
C ASP A 526 31.09 -29.47 20.59
N ASP A 527 30.02 -29.85 19.87
CA ASP A 527 28.64 -30.02 20.34
C ASP A 527 27.89 -31.19 19.65
N LEU A 528 28.49 -31.94 18.72
CA LEU A 528 27.79 -33.09 18.11
C LEU A 528 27.45 -34.20 19.13
N ARG A 529 28.16 -34.24 20.25
CA ARG A 529 27.83 -35.09 21.41
C ARG A 529 26.65 -34.55 22.21
N GLN A 530 26.44 -33.23 22.21
CA GLN A 530 25.34 -32.55 22.88
C GLN A 530 24.02 -32.71 22.11
N VAL A 531 24.00 -32.77 20.77
CA VAL A 531 22.75 -32.88 19.96
C VAL A 531 21.95 -34.15 20.28
N LYS A 532 22.62 -35.31 20.40
CA LYS A 532 21.95 -36.58 20.73
C LYS A 532 21.42 -36.56 22.17
N LEU A 533 22.23 -36.03 23.09
CA LEU A 533 21.86 -35.80 24.49
C LEU A 533 20.74 -34.76 24.65
N ALA A 534 20.69 -33.72 23.81
CA ALA A 534 19.68 -32.67 23.81
C ALA A 534 18.34 -33.18 23.29
N THR A 535 18.35 -34.01 22.24
CA THR A 535 17.14 -34.69 21.73
C THR A 535 16.58 -35.67 22.77
N GLU A 536 17.45 -36.42 23.46
CA GLU A 536 17.05 -37.32 24.56
C GLU A 536 16.58 -36.54 25.80
N LYS A 537 17.19 -35.39 26.12
CA LYS A 537 16.74 -34.49 27.19
C LYS A 537 15.40 -33.85 26.89
N GLU A 538 15.14 -33.44 25.64
CA GLU A 538 13.84 -32.87 25.24
C GLU A 538 12.67 -33.84 25.44
N GLN A 539 12.91 -35.16 25.45
CA GLN A 539 11.90 -36.16 25.77
C GLN A 539 11.65 -36.34 27.28
N GLN A 540 12.52 -35.80 28.14
CA GLN A 540 12.31 -35.84 29.59
C GLN A 540 11.25 -34.80 29.99
N SER A 541 10.18 -35.26 30.64
CA SER A 541 9.15 -34.35 31.16
C SER A 541 9.66 -33.62 32.40
N GLU A 542 10.06 -32.37 32.24
CA GLU A 542 10.40 -31.47 33.33
C GLU A 542 9.12 -30.75 33.79
N THR A 543 8.80 -30.79 35.08
CA THR A 543 7.57 -30.17 35.63
C THR A 543 7.89 -28.91 36.42
N GLY A 544 7.40 -27.76 35.94
CA GLY A 544 7.43 -26.48 36.67
C GLY A 544 6.08 -26.14 37.30
N HIS A 545 6.08 -25.49 38.47
CA HIS A 545 4.85 -25.15 39.22
C HIS A 545 4.66 -23.63 39.35
N ARG A 546 4.80 -22.88 38.25
CA ARG A 546 4.54 -21.43 38.23
C ARG A 546 3.15 -21.15 37.67
N ASN A 547 2.38 -20.38 38.43
CA ASN A 547 1.04 -19.98 38.09
C ASN A 547 0.89 -18.47 38.35
N PHE A 548 0.16 -17.77 37.49
CA PHE A 548 -0.23 -16.38 37.70
C PHE A 548 -1.76 -16.31 37.66
N GLU A 549 -2.36 -15.96 38.79
CA GLU A 549 -3.81 -15.84 38.96
C GLU A 549 -4.23 -14.38 38.97
N VAL A 550 -5.17 -14.03 38.10
CA VAL A 550 -5.82 -12.71 38.10
C VAL A 550 -6.89 -12.70 39.18
N LYS A 551 -6.72 -11.87 40.21
CA LYS A 551 -7.59 -11.88 41.41
C LYS A 551 -9.06 -11.52 41.14
N SER A 552 -9.34 -10.75 40.10
CA SER A 552 -10.71 -10.29 39.78
C SER A 552 -11.56 -11.39 39.15
N THR A 553 -10.96 -12.24 38.30
CA THR A 553 -11.67 -13.24 37.48
C THR A 553 -11.35 -14.68 37.87
N GLY A 554 -10.25 -14.91 38.60
CA GLY A 554 -9.68 -16.24 38.84
C GLY A 554 -8.99 -16.84 37.62
N ALA A 555 -8.76 -16.05 36.56
CA ALA A 555 -8.08 -16.53 35.36
C ALA A 555 -6.63 -16.94 35.68
N LEU A 556 -6.23 -18.13 35.25
CA LEU A 556 -4.96 -18.76 35.63
C LEU A 556 -4.05 -18.96 34.41
N LEU A 557 -2.94 -18.24 34.39
CA LEU A 557 -1.83 -18.51 33.48
C LEU A 557 -0.91 -19.55 34.12
N THR A 558 -0.51 -20.56 33.37
CA THR A 558 0.43 -21.61 33.78
C THR A 558 1.53 -21.74 32.72
N LEU A 559 2.65 -22.39 33.07
CA LEU A 559 3.73 -22.62 32.09
C LEU A 559 3.22 -23.39 30.86
N ASP A 560 2.29 -24.34 31.04
CA ASP A 560 1.79 -25.17 29.94
C ASP A 560 0.92 -24.40 28.94
N ASN A 561 0.03 -23.52 29.41
CA ASN A 561 -0.88 -22.77 28.53
C ASN A 561 -0.26 -21.47 27.99
N ALA A 562 0.79 -20.92 28.61
CA ALA A 562 1.36 -19.61 28.27
C ALA A 562 1.78 -19.50 26.79
N SER A 563 2.44 -20.53 26.24
CA SER A 563 2.87 -20.49 24.85
C SER A 563 1.69 -20.46 23.87
N GLN A 564 0.60 -21.16 24.19
CA GLN A 564 -0.61 -21.20 23.36
C GLN A 564 -1.34 -19.86 23.39
N HIS A 565 -1.48 -19.25 24.57
CA HIS A 565 -2.03 -17.91 24.74
C HIS A 565 -1.21 -16.85 23.99
N LEU A 566 0.12 -16.92 24.09
CA LEU A 566 1.00 -15.99 23.38
C LEU A 566 0.87 -16.10 21.86
N HIS A 567 0.82 -17.33 21.32
CA HIS A 567 0.54 -17.55 19.90
C HIS A 567 -0.83 -16.99 19.49
N HIS A 568 -1.85 -17.16 20.32
CA HIS A 568 -3.18 -16.60 20.07
C HIS A 568 -3.15 -15.07 20.05
N PHE A 569 -2.49 -14.43 21.02
CA PHE A 569 -2.30 -12.98 21.04
C PHE A 569 -1.66 -12.47 19.76
N CYS A 570 -0.53 -13.05 19.35
CA CYS A 570 0.14 -12.58 18.14
C CYS A 570 -0.66 -12.83 16.86
N SER A 571 -1.48 -13.89 16.81
CA SER A 571 -2.36 -14.15 15.67
C SER A 571 -3.45 -13.07 15.47
N ILE A 572 -3.81 -12.35 16.54
CA ILE A 572 -4.87 -11.34 16.54
C ILE A 572 -4.35 -9.95 16.16
N LEU A 573 -3.05 -9.66 16.35
CA LEU A 573 -2.46 -8.33 16.12
C LEU A 573 -2.54 -7.80 14.68
N GLY A 574 -2.98 -8.62 13.72
CA GLY A 574 -3.19 -8.23 12.32
C GLY A 574 -2.42 -9.14 11.37
N ALA A 575 -3.11 -10.11 10.76
CA ALA A 575 -2.53 -11.00 9.76
C ALA A 575 -2.57 -10.35 8.38
N GLY A 576 -1.63 -9.44 8.09
CA GLY A 576 -1.39 -8.98 6.73
C GLY A 576 -0.86 -10.12 5.85
N PRO A 577 -1.09 -10.11 4.52
CA PRO A 577 -0.67 -11.19 3.62
C PRO A 577 0.86 -11.39 3.58
N TYR A 578 1.63 -10.39 4.03
CA TYR A 578 3.08 -10.38 4.00
C TYR A 578 3.74 -10.56 5.37
N ILE A 579 2.96 -10.71 6.45
CA ILE A 579 3.45 -10.61 7.83
C ILE A 579 3.31 -11.96 8.52
N ASP A 580 4.41 -12.47 9.08
CA ASP A 580 4.41 -13.61 9.98
C ASP A 580 4.49 -13.13 11.44
N ASN A 581 3.33 -13.14 12.11
CA ASN A 581 3.20 -12.70 13.50
C ASN A 581 3.58 -13.78 14.52
N ARG A 582 4.14 -14.93 14.14
CA ARG A 582 4.51 -15.94 15.15
C ARG A 582 5.62 -15.38 16.08
N PRO A 583 5.49 -15.56 17.42
CA PRO A 583 6.54 -15.19 18.36
C PRO A 583 7.81 -16.01 18.08
N GLN A 584 8.96 -15.34 18.06
CA GLN A 584 10.27 -15.96 17.91
C GLN A 584 10.85 -16.28 19.28
N PHE A 585 11.53 -17.41 19.40
CA PHE A 585 12.19 -17.82 20.63
C PHE A 585 13.66 -18.07 20.34
N GLU A 586 14.52 -17.43 21.11
CA GLU A 586 15.95 -17.62 21.10
C GLU A 586 16.36 -18.36 22.37
N PHE A 587 17.21 -19.39 22.24
CA PHE A 587 17.59 -20.24 23.36
C PHE A 587 19.06 -20.05 23.69
N THR A 588 19.36 -19.67 24.92
CA THR A 588 20.74 -19.45 25.38
C THR A 588 21.12 -20.53 26.38
N GLU A 589 22.19 -21.27 26.09
CA GLU A 589 22.76 -22.23 27.04
C GLU A 589 23.76 -21.51 27.95
N ILE A 590 23.42 -21.37 29.25
CA ILE A 590 24.26 -20.63 30.21
C ILE A 590 25.42 -21.51 30.68
N ARG A 591 25.12 -22.80 30.89
CA ARG A 591 26.06 -23.85 31.30
C ARG A 591 25.61 -25.16 30.66
N PRO A 592 26.50 -26.14 30.48
CA PRO A 592 26.16 -27.39 29.83
C PRO A 592 24.91 -28.03 30.46
N GLY A 593 23.84 -28.16 29.67
CA GLY A 593 22.56 -28.74 30.08
C GLY A 593 21.61 -27.82 30.85
N VAL A 594 21.88 -26.51 30.93
CA VAL A 594 21.05 -25.50 31.59
C VAL A 594 20.75 -24.37 30.59
N ILE A 595 19.50 -24.32 30.17
CA ILE A 595 18.99 -23.52 29.06
C ILE A 595 18.07 -22.43 29.60
N THR A 596 18.16 -21.23 29.04
CA THR A 596 17.16 -20.17 29.18
C THR A 596 16.63 -19.81 27.79
N ALA A 597 15.46 -19.18 27.72
CA ALA A 597 14.92 -18.69 26.46
C ALA A 597 14.59 -17.21 26.55
N ARG A 598 14.75 -16.50 25.44
CA ARG A 598 14.23 -15.16 25.20
C ARG A 598 13.15 -15.26 24.14
N VAL A 599 11.98 -14.71 24.39
CA VAL A 599 10.93 -14.57 23.38
C VAL A 599 10.96 -13.17 22.79
N ILE A 600 10.73 -13.06 21.49
CA ILE A 600 10.65 -11.83 20.71
C ILE A 600 9.30 -11.83 19.98
N LEU A 601 8.45 -10.86 20.32
CA LEU A 601 7.13 -10.67 19.74
C LEU A 601 7.19 -9.87 18.43
N PRO A 602 6.11 -9.88 17.62
CA PRO A 602 6.04 -9.10 16.37
C PRO A 602 6.33 -7.61 16.56
N LEU A 603 6.75 -6.96 15.47
CA LEU A 603 7.09 -5.53 15.43
C LEU A 603 5.94 -4.59 15.77
N THR A 604 4.71 -5.07 15.66
CA THR A 604 3.51 -4.33 16.04
C THR A 604 3.33 -4.22 17.56
N VAL A 605 4.01 -5.08 18.34
CA VAL A 605 3.99 -5.05 19.81
C VAL A 605 5.00 -4.03 20.31
N ASP A 606 4.64 -3.27 21.34
CA ASP A 606 5.50 -2.24 21.96
C ASP A 606 6.91 -2.76 22.33
N PRO A 607 7.99 -2.00 22.05
CA PRO A 607 9.37 -2.39 22.34
C PRO A 607 9.66 -2.81 23.79
N GLU A 608 9.00 -2.21 24.80
CA GLU A 608 9.29 -2.51 26.22
C GLU A 608 8.81 -3.91 26.63
N VAL A 609 7.75 -4.41 25.99
CA VAL A 609 7.19 -5.75 26.25
C VAL A 609 7.40 -6.72 25.09
N ARG A 610 8.06 -6.27 24.00
CA ARG A 610 8.35 -7.09 22.83
C ARG A 610 9.28 -8.25 23.15
N THR A 611 10.15 -8.09 24.16
CA THR A 611 11.08 -9.14 24.56
C THR A 611 10.92 -9.50 26.02
N ALA A 612 10.87 -10.79 26.33
CA ALA A 612 10.94 -11.30 27.69
C ALA A 612 11.89 -12.49 27.76
N CYS A 613 12.60 -12.62 28.89
CA CYS A 613 13.46 -13.76 29.17
C CYS A 613 12.76 -14.69 30.16
N ALA A 614 13.03 -15.99 30.05
CA ALA A 614 12.66 -16.96 31.08
C ALA A 614 13.26 -16.56 32.43
N LEU A 615 12.48 -16.68 33.49
CA LEU A 615 12.91 -16.32 34.84
C LEU A 615 13.85 -17.39 35.40
N ASP A 616 13.51 -18.64 35.17
CA ASP A 616 14.27 -19.81 35.59
C ASP A 616 15.09 -20.38 34.43
N THR A 617 15.99 -21.27 34.79
CA THR A 617 16.82 -22.01 33.83
C THR A 617 16.44 -23.48 33.86
N TRP A 618 16.29 -24.08 32.69
CA TRP A 618 15.64 -25.38 32.50
C TRP A 618 16.58 -26.38 31.83
N ALA A 619 16.29 -27.68 31.97
CA ALA A 619 17.04 -28.72 31.26
C ALA A 619 16.59 -28.88 29.79
N THR A 620 15.41 -28.37 29.43
CA THR A 620 14.79 -28.51 28.09
C THR A 620 14.44 -27.18 27.44
N GLU A 621 14.59 -27.09 26.12
CA GLU A 621 14.16 -25.91 25.33
C GLU A 621 12.64 -25.72 25.43
N LYS A 622 11.87 -26.81 25.42
CA LYS A 622 10.41 -26.77 25.64
C LYS A 622 10.02 -26.00 26.89
N MET A 623 10.64 -26.29 28.04
CA MET A 623 10.27 -25.67 29.31
C MET A 623 10.80 -24.23 29.40
N ALA A 624 12.01 -23.97 28.88
CA ALA A 624 12.53 -22.60 28.75
C ALA A 624 11.63 -21.73 27.86
N LYS A 625 11.12 -22.27 26.74
CA LYS A 625 10.15 -21.62 25.86
C LYS A 625 8.85 -21.27 26.59
N GLN A 626 8.31 -22.23 27.35
CA GLN A 626 7.09 -22.05 28.13
C GLN A 626 7.26 -20.96 29.21
N ASP A 627 8.40 -20.94 29.89
CA ASP A 627 8.72 -19.93 30.91
C ASP A 627 8.95 -18.53 30.32
N ALA A 628 9.66 -18.42 29.20
CA ALA A 628 9.79 -17.15 28.47
C ALA A 628 8.43 -16.65 27.96
N ALA A 629 7.59 -17.56 27.45
CA ALA A 629 6.23 -17.21 27.02
C ALA A 629 5.36 -16.75 28.20
N PHE A 630 5.54 -17.35 29.38
CA PHE A 630 4.84 -16.97 30.60
C PHE A 630 5.20 -15.54 31.04
N GLU A 631 6.50 -15.21 31.08
CA GLU A 631 6.95 -13.85 31.40
C GLU A 631 6.47 -12.83 30.36
N ALA A 632 6.52 -13.17 29.06
CA ALA A 632 5.99 -12.29 28.03
C ALA A 632 4.48 -12.05 28.17
N TYR A 633 3.68 -13.10 28.38
CA TYR A 633 2.24 -12.94 28.49
C TYR A 633 1.84 -12.17 29.75
N LYS A 634 2.58 -12.37 30.84
CA LYS A 634 2.43 -11.58 32.06
C LYS A 634 2.82 -10.12 31.84
N ALA A 635 3.91 -9.84 31.12
CA ALA A 635 4.30 -8.48 30.76
C ALA A 635 3.24 -7.79 29.89
N LEU A 636 2.64 -8.51 28.92
CA LEU A 636 1.53 -8.03 28.11
C LEU A 636 0.29 -7.67 28.95
N TYR A 637 -0.03 -8.49 29.96
CA TYR A 637 -1.10 -8.18 30.93
C TYR A 637 -0.79 -6.93 31.75
N VAL A 638 0.43 -6.82 32.28
CA VAL A 638 0.86 -5.62 33.05
C VAL A 638 0.85 -4.36 32.18
N ALA A 639 1.17 -4.48 30.89
CA ALA A 639 1.10 -3.38 29.92
C ALA A 639 -0.32 -3.07 29.44
N GLY A 640 -1.34 -3.81 29.88
CA GLY A 640 -2.75 -3.60 29.51
C GLY A 640 -3.13 -4.05 28.10
N LEU A 641 -2.30 -4.88 27.44
CA LEU A 641 -2.59 -5.46 26.12
C LEU A 641 -3.43 -6.74 26.19
N VAL A 642 -3.56 -7.30 27.39
CA VAL A 642 -4.34 -8.50 27.71
C VAL A 642 -5.26 -8.15 28.88
N ASN A 643 -6.53 -8.54 28.82
CA ASN A 643 -7.53 -8.21 29.82
C ASN A 643 -7.48 -9.16 31.05
N ASP A 644 -8.33 -8.91 32.04
CA ASP A 644 -8.45 -9.72 33.26
C ASP A 644 -8.84 -11.18 33.02
N ASN A 645 -9.39 -11.52 31.84
CA ASN A 645 -9.70 -12.89 31.45
C ASN A 645 -8.54 -13.59 30.72
N LEU A 646 -7.33 -13.00 30.73
CA LEU A 646 -6.15 -13.48 30.00
C LEU A 646 -6.38 -13.63 28.49
N LEU A 647 -7.34 -12.91 27.94
CA LEU A 647 -7.56 -12.82 26.51
C LEU A 647 -6.88 -11.54 25.98
N PRO A 648 -6.33 -11.56 24.75
CA PRO A 648 -5.95 -10.33 24.06
C PRO A 648 -7.10 -9.34 24.19
N ALA A 649 -6.82 -8.05 24.36
CA ALA A 649 -7.84 -7.02 24.49
C ALA A 649 -8.67 -6.88 23.18
N ARG A 650 -9.45 -7.90 22.83
CA ARG A 650 -10.62 -7.79 21.98
C ARG A 650 -11.67 -7.16 22.84
N GLN A 651 -12.09 -5.97 22.44
CA GLN A 651 -13.10 -5.17 23.12
C GLN A 651 -14.51 -5.79 23.03
N GLU A 652 -14.66 -7.11 23.23
CA GLU A 652 -15.95 -7.77 23.50
C GLU A 652 -16.40 -7.49 24.95
N ALA A 653 -15.49 -7.08 25.83
CA ALA A 653 -15.83 -6.72 27.22
C ALA A 653 -16.68 -5.43 27.36
N ASP A 654 -16.88 -4.67 26.27
CA ASP A 654 -17.83 -3.55 26.21
C ASP A 654 -19.12 -3.93 25.46
N ASP A 655 -19.37 -5.20 25.11
CA ASP A 655 -20.58 -5.58 24.37
C ASP A 655 -21.88 -5.42 25.17
N GLU A 656 -21.81 -5.22 26.48
CA GLU A 656 -22.98 -4.73 27.25
C GLU A 656 -23.41 -3.30 26.83
N LEU A 657 -22.56 -2.53 26.14
CA LEU A 657 -22.92 -1.29 25.44
C LEU A 657 -23.20 -1.51 23.94
N SER A 658 -22.85 -2.66 23.37
CA SER A 658 -23.11 -3.02 21.96
C SER A 658 -24.54 -3.46 21.71
N GLU A 659 -25.28 -3.95 22.71
CA GLU A 659 -26.74 -4.10 22.60
C GLU A 659 -27.47 -2.76 22.37
N LEU A 660 -26.77 -1.63 22.51
CA LEU A 660 -27.23 -0.27 22.23
C LEU A 660 -26.50 0.39 21.04
N GLN A 661 -25.70 -0.36 20.28
CA GLN A 661 -25.13 0.13 19.03
C GLN A 661 -26.21 0.11 17.94
N ILE A 662 -26.64 1.32 17.58
CA ILE A 662 -27.32 1.60 16.32
C ILE A 662 -26.48 0.97 15.18
N PRO A 663 -27.01 0.03 14.38
CA PRO A 663 -26.28 -0.54 13.27
C PRO A 663 -25.96 0.56 12.24
N ASP A 664 -24.68 0.85 11.99
CA ASP A 664 -24.22 1.92 11.07
C ASP A 664 -24.76 1.77 9.63
N HIS A 665 -25.26 0.59 9.26
CA HIS A 665 -25.63 0.25 7.89
C HIS A 665 -27.09 0.54 7.53
N ARG A 666 -27.89 1.09 8.46
CA ARG A 666 -29.22 1.63 8.18
C ARG A 666 -29.44 2.90 9.01
N PRO A 667 -30.10 3.94 8.47
CA PRO A 667 -30.52 5.06 9.29
C PRO A 667 -31.53 4.55 10.32
N SER A 668 -31.06 4.26 11.53
CA SER A 668 -31.95 3.98 12.64
C SER A 668 -32.65 5.30 12.99
N LEU A 669 -33.98 5.27 12.97
CA LEU A 669 -34.75 6.35 13.54
C LEU A 669 -34.59 6.30 15.07
N VAL A 670 -34.19 7.43 15.64
CA VAL A 670 -33.97 7.61 17.08
C VAL A 670 -34.95 8.67 17.58
N PRO A 671 -35.64 8.44 18.71
CA PRO A 671 -36.58 9.40 19.26
C PRO A 671 -35.83 10.58 19.91
N VAL A 672 -36.02 11.77 19.37
CA VAL A 672 -35.40 13.03 19.81
C VAL A 672 -36.41 14.04 20.34
N SER A 673 -35.92 15.01 21.10
CA SER A 673 -36.69 16.15 21.56
C SER A 673 -37.11 17.02 20.37
N PRO A 674 -38.33 17.60 20.37
CA PRO A 674 -38.71 18.56 19.35
C PRO A 674 -37.82 19.80 19.40
N THR A 675 -37.67 20.47 18.26
CA THR A 675 -36.90 21.71 18.15
C THR A 675 -37.38 22.73 19.19
N LEU A 676 -36.43 23.35 19.88
CA LEU A 676 -36.63 24.35 20.91
C LEU A 676 -37.45 25.50 20.34
N ASP A 677 -38.62 25.71 20.94
CA ASP A 677 -39.42 26.90 20.69
C ASP A 677 -38.86 28.06 21.54
N PRO A 678 -38.35 29.15 20.91
CA PRO A 678 -37.77 30.26 21.67
C PRO A 678 -38.82 31.17 22.30
N TRP A 679 -40.07 31.17 21.82
CA TRP A 679 -41.09 32.16 22.21
C TRP A 679 -41.68 32.00 23.61
N PRO A 680 -41.83 30.79 24.19
CA PRO A 680 -42.21 30.61 25.60
C PRO A 680 -41.28 31.34 26.57
N LEU A 681 -39.98 31.41 26.26
CA LEU A 681 -39.00 32.17 27.06
C LEU A 681 -39.36 33.66 27.10
N PHE A 682 -39.77 34.23 25.96
CA PHE A 682 -40.19 35.63 25.87
C PHE A 682 -41.52 35.87 26.59
N ALA A 683 -42.47 34.94 26.48
CA ALA A 683 -43.74 35.02 27.20
C ALA A 683 -43.53 34.99 28.73
N ARG A 684 -42.60 34.16 29.23
CA ARG A 684 -42.23 34.14 30.66
C ARG A 684 -41.57 35.45 31.10
N HIS A 685 -40.66 36.00 30.28
CA HIS A 685 -40.07 37.32 30.55
C HIS A 685 -41.13 38.43 30.56
N GLN A 686 -42.13 38.37 29.67
CA GLN A 686 -43.28 39.29 29.67
C GLN A 686 -44.08 39.19 30.96
N GLN A 687 -44.29 37.98 31.49
CA GLN A 687 -45.00 37.76 32.75
C GLN A 687 -44.20 38.29 33.95
N GLN A 688 -42.87 38.16 33.93
CA GLN A 688 -41.98 38.62 35.00
C GLN A 688 -41.77 40.14 34.98
N ASN A 689 -41.66 40.75 33.79
CA ASN A 689 -41.41 42.18 33.60
C ASN A 689 -42.41 42.76 32.57
N PRO A 690 -43.70 42.92 32.94
CA PRO A 690 -44.76 43.26 31.99
C PRO A 690 -44.63 44.65 31.35
N HIS A 691 -43.85 45.54 31.96
CA HIS A 691 -43.69 46.93 31.52
C HIS A 691 -42.41 47.18 30.73
N VAL A 692 -41.47 46.24 30.66
CA VAL A 692 -40.16 46.47 30.01
C VAL A 692 -40.14 45.85 28.63
N TYR A 693 -39.87 46.66 27.61
CA TYR A 693 -39.75 46.21 26.23
C TYR A 693 -38.43 46.68 25.61
N TYR A 694 -37.75 45.76 24.94
CA TYR A 694 -36.62 46.02 24.07
C TYR A 694 -37.12 46.37 22.68
N ARG A 695 -36.39 47.26 22.00
CA ARG A 695 -36.82 47.87 20.75
C ARG A 695 -35.87 47.52 19.61
N THR A 696 -36.42 46.96 18.54
CA THR A 696 -35.71 46.70 17.29
C THR A 696 -36.41 47.42 16.16
N ARG A 697 -35.74 48.39 15.54
CA ARG A 697 -36.26 49.09 14.35
C ARG A 697 -35.99 48.23 13.13
N LEU A 698 -37.02 47.98 12.34
CA LEU A 698 -36.98 47.29 11.05
C LEU A 698 -37.18 48.33 9.94
N THR A 699 -36.21 48.44 9.04
CA THR A 699 -36.27 49.32 7.88
C THR A 699 -36.41 48.49 6.62
N LEU A 700 -37.52 48.65 5.91
CA LEU A 700 -37.77 47.99 4.63
C LEU A 700 -37.31 48.89 3.48
N HIS A 701 -36.38 48.37 2.68
CA HIS A 701 -35.90 49.00 1.45
C HIS A 701 -36.60 48.39 0.24
N THR A 702 -37.27 49.25 -0.54
CA THR A 702 -37.97 48.90 -1.79
C THR A 702 -37.36 49.67 -2.96
N VAL A 703 -37.34 49.07 -4.15
CA VAL A 703 -36.59 49.58 -5.33
C VAL A 703 -37.03 50.99 -5.78
N ASP A 704 -38.28 51.38 -5.55
CA ASP A 704 -38.86 52.62 -6.09
C ASP A 704 -39.40 53.60 -5.03
N ASP A 705 -39.20 53.32 -3.73
CA ASP A 705 -39.93 54.00 -2.65
C ASP A 705 -39.02 54.41 -1.49
N LYS A 706 -39.40 55.48 -0.77
CA LYS A 706 -38.70 55.87 0.47
C LYS A 706 -38.75 54.72 1.49
N PRO A 707 -37.65 54.43 2.21
CA PRO A 707 -37.62 53.38 3.20
C PRO A 707 -38.72 53.57 4.24
N LYS A 708 -39.35 52.46 4.63
CA LYS A 708 -40.44 52.44 5.60
C LYS A 708 -39.95 51.79 6.88
N HIS A 709 -40.36 52.34 8.01
CA HIS A 709 -39.88 51.89 9.32
C HIS A 709 -41.03 51.30 10.14
N LEU A 710 -40.73 50.18 10.79
CA LEU A 710 -41.58 49.51 11.76
C LEU A 710 -40.73 49.22 12.99
N ILE A 711 -41.27 49.42 14.18
CA ILE A 711 -40.60 49.03 15.41
C ILE A 711 -41.19 47.71 15.92
N LEU A 712 -40.32 46.76 16.25
CA LEU A 712 -40.62 45.50 16.90
C LEU A 712 -40.24 45.62 18.37
N LEU A 713 -41.23 45.48 19.25
CA LEU A 713 -41.05 45.50 20.70
C LEU A 713 -41.14 44.09 21.26
N THR A 714 -40.13 43.68 22.02
CA THR A 714 -40.05 42.35 22.63
C THR A 714 -39.72 42.41 24.12
N PRO A 715 -40.26 41.49 24.95
CA PRO A 715 -39.96 41.44 26.40
C PRO A 715 -38.49 41.14 26.74
N LYS A 716 -37.73 40.63 25.78
CA LYS A 716 -36.31 40.32 25.88
C LYS A 716 -35.60 40.82 24.63
N ILE A 717 -34.31 41.13 24.75
CA ILE A 717 -33.48 41.56 23.63
C ILE A 717 -33.41 40.47 22.55
N LEU A 718 -33.57 40.87 21.28
CA LEU A 718 -33.44 39.98 20.13
C LEU A 718 -31.97 39.93 19.69
N PRO A 719 -31.44 38.80 19.18
CA PRO A 719 -30.10 38.74 18.61
C PRO A 719 -29.90 39.75 17.48
N ASP A 720 -28.67 40.22 17.28
CA ASP A 720 -28.35 41.16 16.21
C ASP A 720 -28.37 40.47 14.84
N ILE A 721 -29.20 40.99 13.93
CA ILE A 721 -29.32 40.52 12.54
C ILE A 721 -29.34 41.76 11.65
N PRO A 722 -28.17 42.31 11.26
CA PRO A 722 -28.10 43.63 10.63
C PRO A 722 -28.86 43.70 9.32
N GLU A 723 -28.87 42.61 8.55
CA GLU A 723 -29.53 42.54 7.24
C GLU A 723 -30.26 41.21 7.03
N LEU A 724 -31.52 41.29 6.61
CA LEU A 724 -32.33 40.16 6.15
C LEU A 724 -32.72 40.39 4.70
N LEU A 725 -32.34 39.44 3.84
CA LEU A 725 -32.74 39.42 2.43
C LEU A 725 -33.99 38.54 2.26
N LEU A 726 -35.05 39.12 1.70
CA LEU A 726 -36.30 38.43 1.41
C LEU A 726 -36.57 38.44 -0.09
N TYR A 727 -37.15 37.37 -0.60
CA TYR A 727 -37.43 37.20 -2.02
C TYR A 727 -38.91 37.44 -2.27
N TRP A 728 -39.27 38.55 -2.92
CA TRP A 728 -40.66 38.83 -3.29
C TRP A 728 -41.10 37.89 -4.43
N ASN A 729 -40.24 37.74 -5.43
CA ASN A 729 -40.37 36.80 -6.56
C ASN A 729 -38.97 36.42 -7.07
N SER A 730 -38.85 35.88 -8.29
CA SER A 730 -37.55 35.50 -8.88
C SER A 730 -36.63 36.69 -9.17
N SER A 731 -37.18 37.87 -9.49
CA SER A 731 -36.43 39.05 -9.93
C SER A 731 -36.26 40.14 -8.86
N THR A 732 -37.17 40.20 -7.89
CA THR A 732 -37.31 41.28 -6.92
C THR A 732 -36.94 40.80 -5.53
N LYS A 733 -35.86 41.36 -4.99
CA LYS A 733 -35.38 41.10 -3.62
C LYS A 733 -35.66 42.31 -2.74
N LEU A 734 -36.15 42.08 -1.53
CA LEU A 734 -36.42 43.09 -0.52
C LEU A 734 -35.37 42.97 0.58
N LYS A 735 -34.78 44.10 0.95
CA LYS A 735 -33.79 44.18 2.03
C LYS A 735 -34.45 44.76 3.27
N ILE A 736 -34.34 44.04 4.38
CA ILE A 736 -34.75 44.52 5.71
C ILE A 736 -33.51 44.73 6.55
N GLU A 737 -33.30 45.95 7.00
CA GLU A 737 -32.27 46.26 7.98
C GLU A 737 -32.87 46.25 9.38
N SER A 738 -32.19 45.62 10.32
CA SER A 738 -32.57 45.66 11.73
C SER A 738 -31.54 46.44 12.54
N SER A 739 -32.00 47.26 13.47
CA SER A 739 -31.12 48.03 14.35
C SER A 739 -31.71 48.11 15.74
N TRP A 740 -30.89 47.81 16.75
CA TRP A 740 -31.27 47.91 18.15
C TRP A 740 -31.44 49.36 18.59
N LEU A 741 -32.37 49.56 19.51
CA LEU A 741 -32.61 50.82 20.21
C LEU A 741 -32.64 50.55 21.72
N HIS A 742 -32.56 51.61 22.52
CA HIS A 742 -32.69 51.51 23.97
C HIS A 742 -34.03 50.91 24.38
N ASP A 743 -34.02 50.14 25.47
CA ASP A 743 -35.22 49.62 26.11
C ASP A 743 -36.13 50.76 26.58
N VAL A 744 -37.41 50.44 26.73
CA VAL A 744 -38.45 51.37 27.16
C VAL A 744 -39.31 50.73 28.24
N VAL A 745 -39.67 51.53 29.23
CA VAL A 745 -40.67 51.17 30.24
C VAL A 745 -42.00 51.78 29.81
N LEU A 746 -43.00 50.94 29.58
CA LEU A 746 -44.32 51.33 29.09
C LEU A 746 -45.39 51.13 30.17
N ASN A 747 -46.33 52.05 30.24
CA ASN A 747 -47.50 51.92 31.11
C ASN A 747 -48.58 51.02 30.48
N ASP A 748 -49.58 50.63 31.26
CA ASP A 748 -50.64 49.71 30.80
C ASP A 748 -51.49 50.28 29.65
N GLU A 749 -51.68 51.59 29.61
CA GLU A 749 -52.43 52.28 28.56
C GLU A 749 -51.67 52.23 27.23
N GLU A 750 -50.38 52.57 27.24
CA GLU A 750 -49.47 52.46 26.09
C GLU A 750 -49.40 51.02 25.57
N ILE A 751 -49.27 50.03 26.47
CA ILE A 751 -49.26 48.61 26.09
C ILE A 751 -50.58 48.20 25.44
N SER A 752 -51.72 48.65 25.97
CA SER A 752 -53.06 48.39 25.41
C SER A 752 -53.22 48.99 24.01
N GLU A 753 -52.74 50.21 23.82
CA GLU A 753 -52.71 50.88 22.51
C GLU A 753 -51.83 50.12 21.51
N LEU A 754 -50.60 49.76 21.89
CA LEU A 754 -49.69 49.00 21.03
C LEU A 754 -50.25 47.62 20.66
N LYS A 755 -50.95 46.95 21.59
CA LYS A 755 -51.68 45.70 21.31
C LYS A 755 -52.79 45.91 20.28
N SER A 756 -53.52 47.03 20.36
CA SER A 756 -54.55 47.41 19.39
C SER A 756 -53.96 47.70 18.00
N VAL A 757 -52.85 48.42 17.94
CA VAL A 757 -52.10 48.71 16.70
C VAL A 757 -51.58 47.42 16.07
N THR A 758 -50.92 46.57 16.86
CA THR A 758 -50.43 45.25 16.43
C THR A 758 -51.55 44.41 15.84
N TYR A 759 -52.70 44.36 16.52
CA TYR A 759 -53.89 43.66 16.03
C TYR A 759 -54.34 44.19 14.66
N LYS A 760 -54.49 45.52 14.50
CA LYS A 760 -54.90 46.12 13.23
C LYS A 760 -53.94 45.78 12.09
N ILE A 761 -52.63 45.89 12.33
CA ILE A 761 -51.60 45.59 11.33
C ILE A 761 -51.70 44.13 10.89
N LEU A 762 -51.72 43.18 11.83
CA LEU A 762 -51.78 41.75 11.50
C LEU A 762 -53.11 41.33 10.87
N TYR A 763 -54.23 41.90 11.33
CA TYR A 763 -55.56 41.59 10.83
C TYR A 763 -55.74 41.96 9.35
N SER A 764 -55.03 43.00 8.88
CA SER A 764 -55.04 43.41 7.46
C SER A 764 -54.69 42.26 6.49
N VAL A 765 -53.84 41.32 6.91
CA VAL A 765 -53.40 40.17 6.10
C VAL A 765 -53.92 38.84 6.63
N PHE A 766 -53.96 38.65 7.95
CA PHE A 766 -54.23 37.36 8.60
C PHE A 766 -55.59 37.25 9.30
N HIS A 767 -56.57 38.08 8.96
CA HIS A 767 -57.92 38.06 9.56
C HIS A 767 -58.53 36.65 9.70
N ASN A 768 -58.37 35.77 8.71
CA ASN A 768 -58.90 34.39 8.75
C ASN A 768 -58.24 33.47 9.78
N ARG A 769 -57.15 33.92 10.42
CA ARG A 769 -56.34 33.13 11.38
C ARG A 769 -56.22 33.80 12.73
N MET A 770 -57.00 34.85 12.96
CA MET A 770 -56.96 35.65 14.18
C MET A 770 -58.32 35.65 14.84
N GLU A 771 -58.33 35.51 16.16
CA GLU A 771 -59.55 35.67 16.95
C GLU A 771 -59.90 37.15 17.13
N LEU A 772 -61.18 37.50 16.96
CA LEU A 772 -61.68 38.87 16.93
C LEU A 772 -61.34 39.73 18.17
N ASN A 773 -61.18 39.09 19.34
CA ASN A 773 -60.98 39.79 20.62
C ASN A 773 -59.64 39.49 21.30
N ARG A 774 -58.76 38.71 20.65
CA ARG A 774 -57.54 38.22 21.29
C ARG A 774 -56.34 39.11 20.96
N ARG A 775 -55.69 39.66 22.00
CA ARG A 775 -54.62 40.67 21.88
C ARG A 775 -53.40 40.42 22.77
N ASP A 776 -53.27 39.24 23.36
CA ASP A 776 -52.15 38.86 24.22
C ASP A 776 -50.90 38.45 23.41
N PHE A 777 -50.44 39.30 22.49
CA PHE A 777 -49.24 39.01 21.68
C PHE A 777 -47.96 39.01 22.54
N VAL A 778 -47.03 38.09 22.24
CA VAL A 778 -45.70 38.03 22.88
C VAL A 778 -44.78 39.17 22.44
N TRP A 779 -44.95 39.63 21.22
CA TRP A 779 -44.21 40.75 20.62
C TRP A 779 -45.23 41.75 20.06
N LEU A 780 -44.86 43.03 20.06
CA LEU A 780 -45.71 44.12 19.58
C LEU A 780 -45.04 44.80 18.40
N VAL A 781 -45.83 45.29 17.46
CA VAL A 781 -45.32 46.08 16.32
C VAL A 781 -46.08 47.38 16.19
N ALA A 782 -45.35 48.45 15.85
CA ALA A 782 -45.93 49.76 15.60
C ALA A 782 -45.14 50.52 14.52
N PRO A 783 -45.77 51.44 13.80
CA PRO A 783 -45.07 52.41 12.96
C PRO A 783 -44.09 53.25 13.79
N CYS A 784 -42.94 53.56 13.21
CA CYS A 784 -42.01 54.53 13.79
C CYS A 784 -41.44 55.44 12.69
N ASP A 785 -40.81 56.53 13.11
CA ASP A 785 -40.02 57.36 12.21
C ASP A 785 -38.62 56.76 11.98
N GLU A 786 -37.81 57.48 11.20
CA GLU A 786 -36.42 57.09 10.95
C GLU A 786 -35.59 57.03 12.23
N SER A 787 -35.89 57.82 13.28
CA SER A 787 -35.18 57.75 14.55
C SER A 787 -35.61 56.58 15.45
N GLY A 788 -36.65 55.86 15.04
CA GLY A 788 -37.28 54.82 15.84
C GLY A 788 -38.18 55.35 16.95
N LEU A 789 -38.40 56.67 17.01
CA LEU A 789 -39.43 57.26 17.85
C LEU A 789 -40.79 56.82 17.30
N LEU A 790 -41.60 56.35 18.23
CA LEU A 790 -42.99 56.08 18.00
C LEU A 790 -43.65 57.38 17.53
N ASP A 791 -44.29 57.37 16.36
CA ASP A 791 -44.92 58.57 15.75
C ASP A 791 -46.15 59.06 16.57
N SER A 792 -45.88 59.78 17.66
CA SER A 792 -46.73 60.04 18.84
C SER A 792 -48.11 60.69 18.62
N ARG A 793 -48.60 60.88 17.38
CA ARG A 793 -49.83 61.63 17.12
C ARG A 793 -50.97 60.86 16.45
N ILE A 794 -50.77 59.65 15.92
CA ILE A 794 -51.57 59.24 14.74
C ILE A 794 -52.07 57.77 14.68
N TRP A 795 -51.48 56.79 15.38
CA TRP A 795 -51.66 55.36 15.00
C TRP A 795 -53.08 54.80 15.12
N LEU A 796 -53.91 55.38 15.98
CA LEU A 796 -55.32 55.00 16.12
C LEU A 796 -56.31 56.04 15.60
N SER A 797 -55.92 57.31 15.54
CA SER A 797 -56.78 58.44 15.19
C SER A 797 -56.87 58.67 13.67
N GLU A 798 -55.80 58.46 12.90
CA GLU A 798 -55.85 58.60 11.43
C GLU A 798 -56.17 57.29 10.71
N TRP A 799 -55.81 56.15 11.30
CA TRP A 799 -56.12 54.84 10.71
C TRP A 799 -57.62 54.60 10.84
N ARG A 800 -58.32 54.79 9.72
CA ARG A 800 -59.79 54.78 9.64
C ARG A 800 -60.36 53.59 10.40
N GLN A 801 -61.45 53.82 11.13
CA GLN A 801 -62.11 52.73 11.84
C GLN A 801 -62.74 51.69 10.89
N HIS A 802 -63.00 52.08 9.64
CA HIS A 802 -63.72 51.28 8.65
C HIS A 802 -63.09 51.41 7.25
N THR A 803 -63.27 50.39 6.42
CA THR A 803 -62.94 50.38 4.99
C THR A 803 -63.73 51.46 4.24
N CYS A 804 -63.13 52.12 3.26
CA CYS A 804 -63.76 53.20 2.47
C CYS A 804 -63.69 52.91 0.97
N LEU A 805 -64.54 53.57 0.17
CA LEU A 805 -64.46 53.47 -1.29
C LEU A 805 -63.26 54.29 -1.81
N ALA A 806 -62.53 53.79 -2.80
CA ALA A 806 -61.40 54.52 -3.35
C ALA A 806 -61.81 55.87 -3.97
N THR A 807 -63.04 56.00 -4.46
CA THR A 807 -63.59 57.28 -4.94
C THR A 807 -63.72 58.33 -3.84
N GLU A 808 -64.03 57.94 -2.60
CA GLU A 808 -64.12 58.88 -1.47
C GLU A 808 -62.74 59.43 -1.12
N LEU A 809 -61.73 58.57 -1.21
CA LEU A 809 -60.34 58.90 -0.99
C LEU A 809 -59.77 59.88 -2.00
N ILE A 810 -60.08 59.66 -3.28
CA ILE A 810 -59.70 60.56 -4.36
C ILE A 810 -60.39 61.92 -4.18
N ALA A 811 -61.67 61.93 -3.81
CA ALA A 811 -62.40 63.16 -3.56
C ALA A 811 -61.83 63.99 -2.39
N GLN A 812 -61.15 63.34 -1.45
CA GLN A 812 -60.45 63.98 -0.32
C GLN A 812 -59.04 64.47 -0.67
N ASN A 813 -58.57 64.33 -1.92
CA ASN A 813 -57.18 64.60 -2.32
C ASN A 813 -56.16 63.85 -1.43
N SER A 814 -56.51 62.66 -0.96
CA SER A 814 -55.61 61.84 -0.15
C SER A 814 -54.52 61.25 -1.03
N ASP A 815 -53.25 61.43 -0.62
CA ASP A 815 -52.11 60.78 -1.27
C ASP A 815 -52.30 59.26 -1.27
N TRP A 816 -52.17 58.64 -2.44
CA TRP A 816 -52.31 57.19 -2.63
C TRP A 816 -51.21 56.41 -1.89
N SER A 817 -50.06 57.04 -1.61
CA SER A 817 -48.97 56.43 -0.85
C SER A 817 -49.34 56.10 0.61
N LEU A 818 -50.39 56.73 1.14
CA LEU A 818 -50.95 56.51 2.48
C LEU A 818 -52.16 55.59 2.48
N TRP A 819 -52.62 55.14 1.32
CA TRP A 819 -53.77 54.26 1.22
C TRP A 819 -53.44 52.85 1.72
N GLY A 820 -54.46 52.15 2.21
CA GLY A 820 -54.36 50.74 2.53
C GLY A 820 -54.43 49.83 1.31
N LEU A 821 -54.49 48.52 1.59
CA LEU A 821 -54.69 47.53 0.54
C LEU A 821 -56.02 47.75 -0.17
N VAL A 822 -55.99 47.65 -1.49
CA VAL A 822 -57.16 47.82 -2.35
C VAL A 822 -57.69 46.45 -2.72
N ASN A 823 -59.00 46.26 -2.67
CA ASN A 823 -59.66 45.08 -3.25
C ASN A 823 -60.88 45.51 -4.07
N GLN A 824 -61.12 44.78 -5.15
CA GLN A 824 -62.34 44.98 -5.93
C GLN A 824 -63.54 44.45 -5.14
N LYS A 825 -64.66 45.15 -5.21
CA LYS A 825 -65.91 44.74 -4.56
C LYS A 825 -66.33 43.36 -5.08
N GLY A 826 -66.36 42.37 -4.19
CA GLY A 826 -66.66 40.97 -4.52
C GLY A 826 -65.44 40.11 -4.88
N ASP A 827 -64.23 40.68 -4.93
CA ASP A 827 -62.98 39.95 -5.12
C ASP A 827 -62.20 39.89 -3.80
N ALA A 828 -61.70 38.70 -3.46
CA ALA A 828 -60.86 38.47 -2.30
C ALA A 828 -59.39 38.88 -2.52
N ARG A 829 -58.97 39.11 -3.77
CA ARG A 829 -57.62 39.54 -4.10
C ARG A 829 -57.34 40.94 -3.55
N LYS A 830 -56.19 41.07 -2.91
CA LYS A 830 -55.69 42.33 -2.33
C LYS A 830 -54.58 42.88 -3.23
N TYR A 831 -54.54 44.20 -3.35
CA TYR A 831 -53.65 44.93 -4.23
C TYR A 831 -52.99 46.09 -3.48
N THR A 832 -51.76 46.43 -3.85
CA THR A 832 -51.09 47.66 -3.42
C THR A 832 -51.28 48.75 -4.48
N PRO A 833 -51.71 49.97 -4.10
CA PRO A 833 -51.85 51.07 -5.06
C PRO A 833 -50.48 51.58 -5.52
N ARG A 834 -50.32 51.80 -6.83
CA ARG A 834 -49.07 52.30 -7.46
C ARG A 834 -49.23 53.72 -8.01
N SER A 835 -50.35 54.02 -8.64
CA SER A 835 -50.65 55.35 -9.17
C SER A 835 -52.15 55.52 -9.39
N THR A 836 -52.59 56.77 -9.53
CA THR A 836 -53.96 57.10 -9.90
C THR A 836 -53.93 57.92 -11.19
N SER A 837 -54.78 57.58 -12.15
CA SER A 837 -54.91 58.30 -13.41
C SER A 837 -56.39 58.56 -13.71
N MET A 838 -56.68 59.59 -14.50
CA MET A 838 -58.04 59.93 -14.90
C MET A 838 -58.19 59.68 -16.39
N ASN A 839 -59.14 58.81 -16.78
CA ASN A 839 -59.42 58.49 -18.18
C ASN A 839 -60.93 58.51 -18.43
N ASN A 840 -61.40 59.26 -19.43
CA ASN A 840 -62.83 59.41 -19.79
C ASN A 840 -63.76 59.68 -18.59
N GLN A 841 -63.44 60.67 -17.75
CA GLN A 841 -64.20 61.04 -16.54
C GLN A 841 -64.30 59.96 -15.44
N LEU A 842 -63.56 58.85 -15.58
CA LEU A 842 -63.45 57.80 -14.56
C LEU A 842 -62.03 57.78 -14.01
N TRP A 843 -61.90 57.70 -12.70
CA TRP A 843 -60.62 57.47 -12.04
C TRP A 843 -60.24 56.01 -12.17
N LEU A 844 -59.06 55.76 -12.72
CA LEU A 844 -58.42 54.45 -12.81
C LEU A 844 -57.30 54.38 -11.77
N LEU A 845 -57.18 53.23 -11.13
CA LEU A 845 -56.12 52.90 -10.18
C LEU A 845 -55.21 51.88 -10.85
N GLN A 846 -53.90 52.16 -10.86
CA GLN A 846 -52.91 51.12 -11.11
C GLN A 846 -52.61 50.39 -9.82
N LEU A 847 -52.86 49.09 -9.83
CA LEU A 847 -52.89 48.22 -8.67
C LEU A 847 -51.93 47.05 -8.90
N MET A 848 -51.01 46.83 -7.96
CA MET A 848 -50.09 45.70 -8.00
C MET A 848 -50.64 44.58 -7.12
N GLN A 849 -50.82 43.39 -7.68
CA GLN A 849 -51.40 42.28 -6.92
C GLN A 849 -50.46 41.80 -5.81
N LEU A 850 -50.99 41.62 -4.59
CA LEU A 850 -50.21 41.00 -3.51
C LEU A 850 -49.96 39.51 -3.80
N PRO A 851 -48.76 38.99 -3.52
CA PRO A 851 -48.42 37.62 -3.78
C PRO A 851 -49.20 36.67 -2.86
N LYS A 852 -49.59 35.51 -3.39
CA LYS A 852 -50.22 34.44 -2.60
C LYS A 852 -49.21 33.67 -1.74
N ARG A 853 -47.94 33.65 -2.12
CA ARG A 853 -46.88 32.98 -1.36
C ARG A 853 -46.78 33.57 0.05
N ARG A 854 -46.34 32.75 1.00
CA ARG A 854 -46.14 33.13 2.41
C ARG A 854 -44.74 32.83 2.91
N ASP A 855 -43.94 32.12 2.12
CA ASP A 855 -42.50 31.99 2.31
C ASP A 855 -41.80 33.05 1.48
N PHE A 856 -41.10 33.98 2.15
CA PHE A 856 -40.25 34.99 1.51
C PHE A 856 -38.77 34.82 1.85
N LEU A 857 -38.40 33.74 2.57
CA LEU A 857 -37.01 33.46 2.94
C LEU A 857 -36.26 32.78 1.80
N HIS A 858 -36.95 31.93 1.03
CA HIS A 858 -36.32 31.15 -0.04
C HIS A 858 -36.51 31.81 -1.44
N PRO A 859 -35.48 31.73 -2.31
CA PRO A 859 -35.55 32.23 -3.69
C PRO A 859 -36.53 31.40 -4.55
N VAL A 860 -37.10 32.04 -5.58
CA VAL A 860 -37.97 31.37 -6.57
C VAL A 860 -37.11 31.00 -7.78
N LEU A 861 -37.02 29.71 -8.08
CA LEU A 861 -36.28 29.19 -9.25
C LEU A 861 -36.98 29.58 -10.56
N GLU A 862 -36.19 29.97 -11.58
CA GLU A 862 -36.71 30.45 -12.88
C GLU A 862 -37.53 29.40 -13.65
N SER A 863 -37.23 28.11 -13.47
CA SER A 863 -37.92 27.00 -14.16
C SER A 863 -39.34 26.72 -13.67
N ALA A 864 -39.72 27.21 -12.47
CA ALA A 864 -41.05 27.02 -11.90
C ALA A 864 -42.05 28.13 -12.27
N ASN A 865 -41.68 29.07 -13.14
CA ASN A 865 -42.43 30.29 -13.37
C ASN A 865 -43.58 30.14 -14.39
N ILE A 866 -44.78 29.86 -13.88
CA ILE A 866 -46.06 30.30 -14.50
C ILE A 866 -46.55 31.62 -13.86
N ASN A 867 -45.87 32.14 -12.83
CA ASN A 867 -46.44 33.15 -11.93
C ASN A 867 -45.72 34.53 -11.92
N ASP A 868 -45.46 35.10 -13.09
CA ASP A 868 -45.24 36.57 -13.23
C ASP A 868 -46.49 37.40 -12.85
N ALA A 869 -47.59 36.73 -12.48
CA ALA A 869 -48.82 37.36 -12.00
C ALA A 869 -48.62 38.31 -10.80
N TYR A 870 -47.54 38.18 -10.01
CA TYR A 870 -47.36 38.93 -8.75
C TYR A 870 -46.60 40.26 -8.89
N THR A 871 -46.08 40.56 -10.08
CA THR A 871 -45.58 41.88 -10.48
C THR A 871 -46.50 42.56 -11.49
N LYS A 872 -47.56 41.87 -11.90
CA LYS A 872 -48.55 42.40 -12.83
C LYS A 872 -49.30 43.57 -12.20
N THR A 873 -49.19 44.72 -12.83
CA THR A 873 -50.00 45.90 -12.53
C THR A 873 -51.32 45.77 -13.29
N ASP A 874 -52.42 45.69 -12.56
CA ASP A 874 -53.77 45.74 -13.10
C ASP A 874 -54.31 47.18 -13.03
N GLU A 875 -55.09 47.59 -14.04
CA GLU A 875 -55.83 48.86 -14.00
C GLU A 875 -57.30 48.59 -13.65
N MET A 876 -57.79 49.26 -12.60
CA MET A 876 -59.16 49.06 -12.10
C MET A 876 -59.87 50.40 -11.88
N ALA A 877 -61.17 50.46 -12.14
CA ALA A 877 -61.95 51.66 -11.89
C ALA A 877 -62.11 51.91 -10.38
N ALA A 878 -61.76 53.11 -9.91
CA ALA A 878 -61.78 53.46 -8.48
C ALA A 878 -63.16 53.24 -7.82
N LYS A 879 -64.25 53.35 -8.59
CA LYS A 879 -65.64 53.12 -8.11
C LYS A 879 -65.89 51.69 -7.63
N ASP A 880 -65.13 50.72 -8.15
CA ASP A 880 -65.29 49.30 -7.86
C ASP A 880 -64.28 48.83 -6.80
N CYS A 881 -63.45 49.74 -6.28
CA CYS A 881 -62.35 49.47 -5.38
C CYS A 881 -62.65 49.94 -3.96
N ILE A 882 -62.41 49.06 -2.99
CA ILE A 882 -62.48 49.31 -1.55
C ILE A 882 -61.04 49.39 -1.03
N VAL A 883 -60.78 50.33 -0.14
CA VAL A 883 -59.45 50.55 0.47
C VAL A 883 -59.52 50.21 1.96
N ASP A 884 -58.61 49.34 2.38
CA ASP A 884 -58.44 48.95 3.78
C ASP A 884 -57.92 50.12 4.63
N PRO A 885 -58.22 50.13 5.94
CA PRO A 885 -57.87 51.24 6.83
C PRO A 885 -56.39 51.33 7.20
N VAL A 886 -55.63 50.24 7.07
CA VAL A 886 -54.20 50.17 7.41
C VAL A 886 -53.38 50.46 6.17
N PRO A 887 -52.44 51.43 6.18
CA PRO A 887 -51.63 51.75 5.02
C PRO A 887 -50.91 50.52 4.44
N ALA A 888 -50.83 50.44 3.12
CA ALA A 888 -50.31 49.30 2.38
C ALA A 888 -48.89 48.87 2.82
N PRO A 889 -47.93 49.78 3.09
CA PRO A 889 -46.60 49.38 3.55
C PRO A 889 -46.61 48.58 4.86
N TYR A 890 -47.48 48.91 5.81
CA TYR A 890 -47.59 48.17 7.08
C TYR A 890 -48.27 46.81 6.90
N SER A 891 -49.16 46.71 5.91
CA SER A 891 -49.72 45.42 5.50
C SER A 891 -48.66 44.54 4.81
N VAL A 892 -47.75 45.14 4.03
CA VAL A 892 -46.57 44.45 3.48
C VAL A 892 -45.64 43.99 4.60
N PHE A 893 -45.36 44.84 5.60
CA PHE A 893 -44.64 44.40 6.79
C PHE A 893 -45.33 43.23 7.48
N ALA A 894 -46.66 43.28 7.67
CA ALA A 894 -47.42 42.17 8.24
C ALA A 894 -47.20 40.88 7.44
N LEU A 895 -47.23 40.95 6.11
CA LEU A 895 -46.99 39.81 5.22
C LEU A 895 -45.57 39.23 5.36
N LEU A 896 -44.55 40.07 5.56
CA LEU A 896 -43.14 39.66 5.71
C LEU A 896 -42.80 39.23 7.13
N LEU A 897 -43.58 39.66 8.14
CA LEU A 897 -43.30 39.45 9.55
C LEU A 897 -43.10 37.97 9.94
N PRO A 898 -43.88 36.99 9.41
CA PRO A 898 -43.63 35.57 9.66
C PRO A 898 -42.20 35.13 9.32
N SER A 899 -41.68 35.58 8.16
CA SER A 899 -40.32 35.29 7.70
C SER A 899 -39.28 35.94 8.62
N ILE A 900 -39.50 37.21 8.98
CA ILE A 900 -38.61 37.98 9.86
C ILE A 900 -38.54 37.33 11.24
N LEU A 901 -39.69 37.03 11.85
CA LEU A 901 -39.78 36.39 13.15
C LEU A 901 -39.20 34.99 13.13
N HIS A 902 -39.39 34.22 12.05
CA HIS A 902 -38.76 32.92 11.91
C HIS A 902 -37.23 33.05 11.96
N ARG A 903 -36.65 34.01 11.23
CA ARG A 903 -35.20 34.26 11.24
C ARG A 903 -34.69 34.68 12.62
N PHE A 904 -35.39 35.57 13.32
CA PHE A 904 -35.08 35.89 14.71
C PHE A 904 -35.20 34.69 15.64
N GLY A 905 -36.23 33.85 15.45
CA GLY A 905 -36.41 32.61 16.21
C GLY A 905 -35.21 31.68 16.09
N MET A 906 -34.73 31.46 14.87
CA MET A 906 -33.51 30.67 14.63
C MET A 906 -32.27 31.29 15.28
N ALA A 907 -32.10 32.60 15.17
CA ALA A 907 -30.98 33.29 15.80
C ALA A 907 -31.04 33.19 17.33
N ILE A 908 -32.23 33.20 17.94
CA ILE A 908 -32.40 32.99 19.39
C ILE A 908 -31.98 31.58 19.79
N ILE A 909 -32.31 30.56 18.99
CA ILE A 909 -31.88 29.17 19.23
C ILE A 909 -30.35 29.10 19.21
N ALA A 910 -29.70 29.67 18.20
CA ALA A 910 -28.25 29.72 18.09
C ALA A 910 -27.59 30.50 19.25
N GLU A 911 -28.14 31.65 19.63
CA GLU A 911 -27.64 32.47 20.74
C GLU A 911 -27.81 31.77 22.09
N THR A 912 -28.90 31.02 22.26
CA THR A 912 -29.13 30.19 23.44
C THR A 912 -28.09 29.07 23.50
N LEU A 913 -27.79 28.41 22.38
CA LEU A 913 -26.73 27.40 22.33
C LEU A 913 -25.36 28.00 22.68
N ARG A 914 -25.04 29.16 22.10
CA ARG A 914 -23.78 29.90 22.31
C ARG A 914 -23.54 30.23 23.78
N THR A 915 -24.58 30.68 24.48
CA THR A 915 -24.49 31.15 25.86
C THR A 915 -24.67 30.05 26.91
N THR A 916 -25.15 28.87 26.51
CA THR A 916 -25.36 27.72 27.40
C THR A 916 -24.32 26.62 27.16
N LEU A 917 -24.63 25.63 26.31
CA LEU A 917 -23.77 24.47 26.06
C LEU A 917 -22.41 24.87 25.49
N LEU A 918 -22.34 25.81 24.56
CA LEU A 918 -21.08 26.26 23.97
C LEU A 918 -20.42 27.44 24.73
N GLY A 919 -20.94 27.79 25.90
CA GLY A 919 -20.38 28.87 26.73
C GLY A 919 -18.86 28.75 26.97
N PRO A 920 -18.32 27.56 27.28
CA PRO A 920 -16.87 27.37 27.48
C PRO A 920 -16.00 27.69 26.25
N VAL A 921 -16.55 27.64 25.03
CA VAL A 921 -15.80 27.87 23.78
C VAL A 921 -15.56 29.37 23.52
N ALA A 922 -16.26 30.26 24.25
CA ALA A 922 -16.13 31.71 24.15
C ALA A 922 -16.29 32.23 22.70
N LEU A 923 -17.43 31.90 22.08
CA LEU A 923 -17.82 32.43 20.77
C LEU A 923 -18.47 33.81 20.92
N ASP A 924 -18.10 34.77 20.07
CA ASP A 924 -18.74 36.11 20.00
C ASP A 924 -20.15 36.04 19.39
N SER A 925 -21.03 37.00 19.71
CA SER A 925 -22.37 37.12 19.13
C SER A 925 -22.37 37.29 17.60
N ALA A 926 -21.30 37.83 17.02
CA ALA A 926 -21.11 37.92 15.56
C ALA A 926 -21.11 36.54 14.86
N HIS A 927 -20.83 35.46 15.58
CA HIS A 927 -20.80 34.09 15.03
C HIS A 927 -22.17 33.39 15.03
N SER A 928 -23.23 34.06 15.51
CA SER A 928 -24.57 33.46 15.62
C SER A 928 -25.11 32.98 14.26
N LEU A 929 -24.76 33.67 13.17
CA LEU A 929 -25.16 33.27 11.81
C LEU A 929 -24.51 31.94 11.39
N LEU A 930 -23.23 31.75 11.73
CA LEU A 930 -22.49 30.52 11.46
C LEU A 930 -23.05 29.35 12.29
N LEU A 931 -23.38 29.58 13.57
CA LEU A 931 -24.05 28.59 14.41
C LEU A 931 -25.44 28.25 13.88
N THR A 932 -26.18 29.24 13.38
CA THR A 932 -27.49 28.99 12.74
C THR A 932 -27.35 28.09 11.52
N ARG A 933 -26.31 28.29 10.70
CA ARG A 933 -26.00 27.41 9.55
C ARG A 933 -25.67 25.98 10.01
N ALA A 934 -24.83 25.82 11.04
CA ALA A 934 -24.47 24.51 11.59
C ALA A 934 -25.68 23.73 12.12
N LEU A 935 -26.72 24.42 12.61
CA LEU A 935 -27.92 23.77 13.17
C LEU A 935 -29.00 23.44 12.12
N LYS A 936 -28.87 23.93 10.89
CA LYS A 936 -29.88 23.77 9.82
C LYS A 936 -29.65 22.52 9.00
N SER A 937 -30.65 21.63 8.96
CA SER A 937 -30.66 20.48 8.06
C SER A 937 -30.79 20.88 6.59
N SER A 938 -30.38 20.00 5.68
CA SER A 938 -30.59 20.18 4.24
C SER A 938 -32.07 20.29 3.86
N ALA A 939 -32.97 19.63 4.59
CA ALA A 939 -34.42 19.75 4.42
C ALA A 939 -34.97 21.11 4.89
N ALA A 940 -34.26 21.82 5.77
CA ALA A 940 -34.67 23.14 6.23
C ALA A 940 -34.29 24.24 5.25
N ASP A 941 -33.12 24.12 4.61
CA ASP A 941 -32.58 25.09 3.65
C ASP A 941 -31.61 24.39 2.70
N GLY A 942 -31.92 24.36 1.40
CA GLY A 942 -31.11 23.64 0.41
C GLY A 942 -29.70 24.23 0.21
N ASN A 943 -29.54 25.55 0.39
CA ASN A 943 -28.29 26.25 0.05
C ASN A 943 -27.47 26.67 1.28
N ASP A 944 -28.10 26.85 2.44
CA ASP A 944 -27.46 27.40 3.65
C ASP A 944 -27.61 26.42 4.82
N ASN A 945 -27.01 25.23 4.73
CA ASN A 945 -27.14 24.14 5.71
C ASN A 945 -25.80 23.66 6.30
N TYR A 946 -25.88 22.66 7.19
CA TYR A 946 -24.75 22.14 7.94
C TYR A 946 -23.70 21.41 7.09
N GLN A 947 -24.01 20.91 5.88
CA GLN A 947 -23.22 19.90 5.18
C GLN A 947 -21.77 20.33 4.91
N ARG A 948 -21.55 21.60 4.54
CA ARG A 948 -20.18 22.13 4.33
C ARG A 948 -19.36 22.18 5.62
N LEU A 949 -20.02 22.42 6.75
CA LEU A 949 -19.40 22.49 8.07
C LEU A 949 -19.20 21.10 8.66
N GLU A 950 -20.14 20.17 8.44
CA GLU A 950 -19.99 18.74 8.76
C GLU A 950 -18.77 18.17 8.04
N PHE A 951 -18.64 18.36 6.72
CA PHE A 951 -17.47 17.89 5.98
C PHE A 951 -16.13 18.32 6.61
N LEU A 952 -16.03 19.59 7.02
CA LEU A 952 -14.85 20.11 7.71
C LEU A 952 -14.73 19.52 9.12
N GLY A 953 -15.84 19.47 9.85
CA GLY A 953 -15.95 18.96 11.21
C GLY A 953 -15.56 17.51 11.38
N ASP A 954 -16.03 16.62 10.49
CA ASP A 954 -15.66 15.21 10.40
C ASP A 954 -14.14 15.07 10.29
N CYS A 955 -13.53 15.83 9.37
CA CYS A 955 -12.09 15.84 9.18
C CYS A 955 -11.34 16.33 10.43
N ILE A 956 -11.77 17.45 11.03
CA ILE A 956 -11.14 18.00 12.24
C ILE A 956 -11.30 17.08 13.44
N LEU A 957 -12.46 16.44 13.62
CA LEU A 957 -12.70 15.48 14.69
C LEU A 957 -11.80 14.25 14.52
N LYS A 958 -11.71 13.69 13.30
CA LYS A 958 -10.81 12.58 12.99
C LYS A 958 -9.35 12.94 13.25
N PHE A 959 -8.93 14.15 12.89
CA PHE A 959 -7.59 14.65 13.18
C PHE A 959 -7.31 14.73 14.69
N ILE A 960 -8.20 15.40 15.44
CA ILE A 960 -8.07 15.53 16.90
C ILE A 960 -8.06 14.15 17.56
N ALA A 961 -8.97 13.25 17.18
CA ALA A 961 -9.03 11.89 17.67
C ALA A 961 -7.76 11.10 17.39
N THR A 962 -7.20 11.20 16.19
CA THR A 962 -5.98 10.49 15.79
C THR A 962 -4.79 10.95 16.64
N VAL A 963 -4.57 12.26 16.74
CA VAL A 963 -3.47 12.85 17.52
C VAL A 963 -3.63 12.57 19.01
N HIS A 964 -4.85 12.73 19.56
CA HIS A 964 -5.18 12.42 20.95
C HIS A 964 -4.90 10.95 21.29
N LEU A 965 -5.45 10.01 20.51
CA LEU A 965 -5.33 8.59 20.80
C LEU A 965 -3.88 8.10 20.74
N MET A 966 -3.11 8.59 19.77
CA MET A 966 -1.71 8.22 19.60
C MET A 966 -0.84 8.76 20.74
N ALA A 967 -1.13 9.97 21.24
CA ALA A 967 -0.42 10.59 22.36
C ALA A 967 -0.84 10.01 23.72
N ALA A 968 -2.13 9.75 23.93
CA ALA A 968 -2.65 9.12 25.14
C ALA A 968 -2.18 7.66 25.26
N ASN A 969 -1.94 6.99 24.12
CA ASN A 969 -1.51 5.60 24.05
C ASN A 969 -0.25 5.45 23.18
N PRO A 970 0.93 5.89 23.67
CA PRO A 970 2.19 5.82 22.91
C PRO A 970 2.58 4.40 22.48
N LYS A 971 2.03 3.39 23.15
CA LYS A 971 2.40 1.97 23.03
C LYS A 971 1.41 1.10 22.25
N TRP A 972 0.24 1.64 21.88
CA TRP A 972 -0.79 0.84 21.21
C TRP A 972 -0.46 0.54 19.74
N PRO A 973 -0.73 -0.66 19.22
CA PRO A 973 -0.63 -0.92 17.79
C PRO A 973 -1.70 -0.13 17.01
N GLU A 974 -1.47 0.08 15.71
CA GLU A 974 -2.40 0.78 14.80
C GLU A 974 -3.82 0.19 14.87
N SER A 975 -3.95 -1.14 14.89
CA SER A 975 -5.26 -1.80 14.94
C SER A 975 -6.12 -1.37 16.12
N HIS A 976 -5.50 -1.14 17.29
CA HIS A 976 -6.20 -0.69 18.50
C HIS A 976 -6.55 0.79 18.39
N LEU A 977 -5.65 1.61 17.84
CA LEU A 977 -5.89 3.03 17.58
C LEU A 977 -7.05 3.21 16.59
N THR A 978 -7.06 2.48 15.48
CA THR A 978 -8.11 2.52 14.45
C THR A 978 -9.45 2.03 14.99
N ALA A 979 -9.47 0.94 15.77
CA ALA A 979 -10.69 0.46 16.40
C ALA A 979 -11.27 1.49 17.39
N LYS A 980 -10.43 2.06 18.27
CA LYS A 980 -10.86 3.09 19.24
C LYS A 980 -11.27 4.39 18.53
N LYS A 981 -10.54 4.82 17.48
CA LYS A 981 -10.91 5.95 16.62
C LYS A 981 -12.31 5.73 16.07
N GLY A 982 -12.53 4.58 15.41
CA GLY A 982 -13.82 4.21 14.83
C GLY A 982 -14.98 4.28 15.84
N ARG A 983 -14.74 3.89 17.10
CA ARG A 983 -15.76 4.01 18.16
C ARG A 983 -16.07 5.45 18.54
N ILE A 984 -15.05 6.27 18.83
CA ILE A 984 -15.25 7.65 19.33
C ILE A 984 -15.66 8.64 18.24
N VAL A 985 -15.50 8.29 16.96
CA VAL A 985 -15.99 9.07 15.81
C VAL A 985 -17.18 8.42 15.10
N SER A 986 -17.74 7.32 15.64
CA SER A 986 -18.90 6.66 15.02
C SER A 986 -20.15 7.52 15.10
N ASN A 987 -21.00 7.43 14.07
CA ASN A 987 -22.31 8.09 14.05
C ASN A 987 -23.15 7.71 15.28
N GLY A 988 -23.13 6.43 15.67
CA GLY A 988 -23.83 5.97 16.87
C GLY A 988 -23.33 6.63 18.16
N PHE A 989 -22.02 6.80 18.33
CA PHE A 989 -21.45 7.48 19.50
C PHE A 989 -21.79 8.97 19.51
N LEU A 990 -21.62 9.66 18.38
CA LEU A 990 -21.91 11.08 18.24
C LEU A 990 -23.39 11.39 18.43
N ALA A 991 -24.29 10.55 17.89
CA ALA A 991 -25.73 10.71 18.09
C ALA A 991 -26.13 10.57 19.57
N ARG A 992 -25.57 9.59 20.29
CA ARG A 992 -25.81 9.44 21.74
C ARG A 992 -25.28 10.63 22.53
N ALA A 993 -24.08 11.11 22.21
CA ALA A 993 -23.49 12.27 22.86
C ALA A 993 -24.34 13.54 22.63
N THR A 994 -24.86 13.73 21.41
CA THR A 994 -25.77 14.83 21.04
C THR A 994 -27.03 14.82 21.90
N ILE A 995 -27.68 13.67 22.05
CA ILE A 995 -28.90 13.51 22.87
C ILE A 995 -28.58 13.71 24.36
N ALA A 996 -27.48 13.13 24.84
CA ALA A 996 -27.06 13.25 26.24
C ALA A 996 -26.73 14.71 26.62
N ALA A 997 -26.12 15.46 25.71
CA ALA A 997 -25.86 16.89 25.87
C ALA A 997 -27.14 17.76 25.73
N GLY A 998 -28.26 17.19 25.27
CA GLY A 998 -29.49 17.92 24.98
C GLY A 998 -29.32 18.91 23.82
N LEU A 999 -28.48 18.55 22.85
CA LEU A 999 -28.20 19.31 21.64
C LEU A 999 -29.24 19.05 20.54
N ASP A 1000 -29.93 17.91 20.60
CA ASP A 1000 -31.01 17.48 19.69
C ASP A 1000 -32.14 18.52 19.55
N ARG A 1001 -32.53 19.17 20.65
CA ARG A 1001 -33.54 20.25 20.62
C ARG A 1001 -33.09 21.51 19.88
N PHE A 1002 -31.80 21.71 19.60
CA PHE A 1002 -31.33 22.90 18.86
C PHE A 1002 -31.37 22.70 17.34
N MET A 1003 -31.66 21.47 16.88
CA MET A 1003 -31.68 21.12 15.45
C MET A 1003 -32.88 21.77 14.73
N ILE A 1004 -32.61 22.38 13.58
CA ILE A 1004 -33.61 23.04 12.74
C ILE A 1004 -33.83 22.18 11.49
N THR A 1005 -34.94 21.46 11.46
CA THR A 1005 -35.21 20.44 10.42
C THR A 1005 -36.33 20.81 9.45
N LYS A 1006 -37.24 21.70 9.83
CA LYS A 1006 -38.43 22.06 9.04
C LYS A 1006 -38.15 23.31 8.21
N SER A 1007 -38.45 23.25 6.91
CA SER A 1007 -38.42 24.43 6.04
C SER A 1007 -39.53 25.42 6.41
N PHE A 1008 -39.25 26.70 6.23
CA PHE A 1008 -40.25 27.74 6.44
C PHE A 1008 -41.21 27.82 5.26
N THR A 1009 -42.50 27.56 5.48
CA THR A 1009 -43.52 27.68 4.41
C THR A 1009 -44.40 28.93 4.55
N GLY A 1010 -44.50 29.50 5.76
CA GLY A 1010 -45.44 30.58 6.12
C GLY A 1010 -46.93 30.26 5.93
N ALA A 1011 -47.26 29.17 5.23
CA ALA A 1011 -48.59 28.85 4.75
C ALA A 1011 -49.57 28.52 5.88
N LYS A 1012 -49.10 27.96 7.00
CA LYS A 1012 -49.91 27.69 8.21
C LYS A 1012 -49.62 28.65 9.36
N TRP A 1013 -48.87 29.73 9.11
CA TRP A 1013 -48.50 30.68 10.16
C TRP A 1013 -49.72 31.40 10.74
N ALA A 1014 -49.75 31.54 12.06
CA ALA A 1014 -50.71 32.35 12.81
C ALA A 1014 -49.96 33.12 13.92
N PRO A 1015 -50.45 34.30 14.35
CA PRO A 1015 -49.87 35.03 15.46
C PRO A 1015 -49.82 34.19 16.73
N ARG A 1016 -48.75 34.35 17.51
CA ARG A 1016 -48.56 33.61 18.76
C ARG A 1016 -48.94 34.46 19.95
N TYR A 1017 -49.69 33.83 20.85
CA TYR A 1017 -50.28 34.47 22.02
C TYR A 1017 -49.57 33.98 23.29
N ALA A 1018 -49.30 34.91 24.20
CA ALA A 1018 -48.59 34.66 25.44
C ALA A 1018 -49.32 33.64 26.31
N GLY A 1019 -50.66 33.68 26.36
CA GLY A 1019 -51.46 32.71 27.10
C GLY A 1019 -51.25 31.27 26.63
N ASP A 1020 -51.19 31.04 25.30
CA ASP A 1020 -51.00 29.70 24.74
C ASP A 1020 -49.58 29.17 25.00
N LEU A 1021 -48.59 30.06 24.95
CA LEU A 1021 -47.18 29.70 25.14
C LEU A 1021 -46.83 29.45 26.61
N LEU A 1022 -47.60 30.02 27.55
CA LEU A 1022 -47.44 29.82 28.98
C LEU A 1022 -48.26 28.64 29.52
N ALA A 1023 -49.28 28.20 28.79
CA ALA A 1023 -50.04 27.01 29.16
C ALA A 1023 -49.13 25.77 29.10
N GLU A 1024 -49.02 25.04 30.21
CA GLU A 1024 -48.28 23.78 30.27
C GLU A 1024 -48.89 22.78 29.29
N THR A 1025 -48.22 22.59 28.16
CA THR A 1025 -48.46 21.45 27.28
C THR A 1025 -47.80 20.24 27.93
N GLY A 1026 -48.48 19.09 27.88
CA GLY A 1026 -47.97 17.82 28.42
C GLY A 1026 -46.59 17.46 27.85
N PRO A 1027 -45.97 16.34 28.32
CA PRO A 1027 -44.64 15.95 27.87
C PRO A 1027 -44.58 15.95 26.34
N ALA A 1028 -43.67 16.76 25.80
CA ALA A 1028 -43.60 17.00 24.37
C ALA A 1028 -43.35 15.67 23.64
N VAL A 1029 -44.18 15.38 22.64
CA VAL A 1029 -44.07 14.14 21.84
C VAL A 1029 -42.71 14.14 21.16
N LYS A 1030 -41.94 13.08 21.38
CA LYS A 1030 -40.63 12.91 20.74
C LYS A 1030 -40.84 12.71 19.22
N GLU A 1031 -39.97 13.33 18.43
CA GLU A 1031 -39.95 13.14 16.98
C GLU A 1031 -38.92 12.04 16.63
N GLU A 1032 -39.20 11.21 15.63
CA GLU A 1032 -38.21 10.25 15.14
C GLU A 1032 -37.32 10.88 14.08
N ARG A 1033 -35.99 10.75 14.25
CA ARG A 1033 -35.00 11.32 13.32
C ARG A 1033 -33.87 10.34 13.05
N SER A 1034 -33.26 10.46 11.88
CA SER A 1034 -32.08 9.66 11.51
C SER A 1034 -30.92 9.92 12.48
N SER A 1035 -30.34 8.85 13.02
CA SER A 1035 -29.11 8.91 13.84
C SER A 1035 -27.96 9.63 13.14
N LYS A 1036 -27.85 9.48 11.82
CA LYS A 1036 -26.83 10.16 11.02
C LYS A 1036 -26.96 11.68 11.11
N LEU A 1037 -28.15 12.22 10.83
CA LEU A 1037 -28.43 13.65 10.92
C LEU A 1037 -28.08 14.23 12.30
N ILE A 1038 -28.31 13.45 13.36
CA ILE A 1038 -28.03 13.86 14.74
C ILE A 1038 -26.50 13.93 14.96
N ALA A 1039 -25.74 12.95 14.47
CA ALA A 1039 -24.28 12.93 14.54
C ALA A 1039 -23.65 14.10 13.77
N ASP A 1040 -24.11 14.34 12.53
CA ASP A 1040 -23.60 15.36 11.62
C ASP A 1040 -23.65 16.78 12.24
N ILE A 1041 -24.59 17.04 13.16
CA ILE A 1041 -24.71 18.33 13.87
C ILE A 1041 -23.48 18.59 14.75
N ILE A 1042 -23.01 17.60 15.53
CA ILE A 1042 -21.81 17.79 16.37
C ILE A 1042 -20.60 18.11 15.49
N GLU A 1043 -20.44 17.37 14.40
CA GLU A 1043 -19.36 17.61 13.44
C GLU A 1043 -19.47 19.02 12.86
N SER A 1044 -20.66 19.43 12.44
CA SER A 1044 -20.87 20.79 11.91
C SER A 1044 -20.54 21.90 12.92
N LEU A 1045 -20.79 21.69 14.22
CA LEU A 1045 -20.42 22.64 15.27
C LEU A 1045 -18.91 22.65 15.50
N ILE A 1046 -18.25 21.50 15.44
CA ILE A 1046 -16.78 21.41 15.49
C ILE A 1046 -16.18 22.17 14.30
N GLY A 1047 -16.72 21.96 13.09
CA GLY A 1047 -16.34 22.68 11.88
C GLY A 1047 -16.53 24.20 12.03
N ALA A 1048 -17.68 24.64 12.55
CA ALA A 1048 -17.95 26.06 12.82
C ALA A 1048 -16.94 26.66 13.82
N CYS A 1049 -16.68 25.97 14.93
CA CYS A 1049 -15.72 26.40 15.94
C CYS A 1049 -14.30 26.48 15.37
N TYR A 1050 -13.91 25.53 14.50
CA TYR A 1050 -12.63 25.58 13.79
C TYR A 1050 -12.54 26.78 12.85
N THR A 1051 -13.59 27.10 12.08
CA THR A 1051 -13.61 28.28 11.20
C THR A 1051 -13.39 29.59 11.97
N VAL A 1052 -13.85 29.66 13.23
CA VAL A 1052 -13.73 30.85 14.08
C VAL A 1052 -12.36 30.98 14.74
N GLY A 1053 -11.78 29.89 15.25
CA GLY A 1053 -10.57 29.96 16.09
C GLY A 1053 -9.59 28.81 15.94
N GLY A 1054 -9.65 28.07 14.83
CA GLY A 1054 -8.77 26.94 14.55
C GLY A 1054 -8.88 25.81 15.57
N PHE A 1055 -7.77 25.10 15.78
CA PHE A 1055 -7.72 23.93 16.67
C PHE A 1055 -8.01 24.27 18.14
N GLU A 1056 -7.69 25.47 18.61
CA GLU A 1056 -7.94 25.87 20.00
C GLU A 1056 -9.44 25.82 20.32
N LYS A 1057 -10.27 26.45 19.47
CA LYS A 1057 -11.73 26.43 19.65
C LYS A 1057 -12.36 25.08 19.27
N ALA A 1058 -11.81 24.38 18.28
CA ALA A 1058 -12.32 23.07 17.91
C ALA A 1058 -12.14 22.04 19.03
N VAL A 1059 -10.95 22.00 19.67
CA VAL A 1059 -10.69 21.12 20.82
C VAL A 1059 -11.58 21.47 22.01
N LEU A 1060 -11.78 22.76 22.31
CA LEU A 1060 -12.72 23.18 23.37
C LEU A 1060 -14.15 22.73 23.07
N CYS A 1061 -14.58 22.81 21.80
CA CYS A 1061 -15.89 22.31 21.37
C CYS A 1061 -16.01 20.80 21.60
N VAL A 1062 -15.00 20.03 21.17
CA VAL A 1062 -14.93 18.56 21.37
C VAL A 1062 -14.95 18.20 22.85
N GLN A 1063 -14.14 18.86 23.69
CA GLN A 1063 -14.11 18.65 25.15
C GLN A 1063 -15.47 18.95 25.80
N THR A 1064 -16.18 19.94 25.29
CA THR A 1064 -17.48 20.37 25.83
C THR A 1064 -18.61 19.42 25.42
N LEU A 1065 -18.62 18.98 24.16
CA LEU A 1065 -19.70 18.17 23.60
C LEU A 1065 -19.49 16.66 23.74
N LEU A 1066 -18.24 16.20 23.83
CA LEU A 1066 -17.86 14.79 23.95
C LEU A 1066 -17.07 14.52 25.26
N PRO A 1067 -17.64 14.80 26.45
CA PRO A 1067 -16.91 14.78 27.73
C PRO A 1067 -16.51 13.38 28.23
N LEU A 1068 -17.00 12.31 27.57
CA LEU A 1068 -16.73 10.92 27.96
C LEU A 1068 -15.27 10.50 27.70
N GLU A 1069 -14.57 11.19 26.80
CA GLU A 1069 -13.18 10.93 26.47
C GLU A 1069 -12.29 12.07 27.01
N PRO A 1070 -11.17 11.79 27.70
CA PRO A 1070 -10.31 12.80 28.30
C PRO A 1070 -9.38 13.45 27.24
N TRP A 1071 -9.95 14.26 26.34
CA TRP A 1071 -9.24 14.83 25.19
C TRP A 1071 -8.02 15.68 25.58
N ILE A 1072 -6.87 15.35 24.99
CA ILE A 1072 -5.62 16.12 25.09
C ILE A 1072 -5.63 17.22 24.02
N SER A 1073 -5.09 18.40 24.35
CA SER A 1073 -4.94 19.48 23.36
C SER A 1073 -3.90 19.09 22.29
N VAL A 1074 -4.14 19.51 21.04
CA VAL A 1074 -3.24 19.21 19.91
C VAL A 1074 -1.78 19.60 20.20
N PRO A 1075 -1.46 20.80 20.71
CA PRO A 1075 -0.07 21.16 21.01
C PRO A 1075 0.58 20.25 22.08
N ALA A 1076 -0.16 19.89 23.13
CA ALA A 1076 0.37 19.01 24.18
C ALA A 1076 0.60 17.59 23.65
N ALA A 1077 -0.34 17.07 22.86
CA ALA A 1077 -0.20 15.78 22.20
C ALA A 1077 1.00 15.74 21.26
N ASN A 1078 1.25 16.81 20.48
CA ASN A 1078 2.41 16.91 19.60
C ASN A 1078 3.73 16.87 20.36
N SER A 1079 3.83 17.55 21.50
CA SER A 1079 5.01 17.46 22.37
C SER A 1079 5.22 16.05 22.91
N ILE A 1080 4.17 15.38 23.38
CA ILE A 1080 4.25 13.99 23.87
C ILE A 1080 4.76 13.05 22.77
N LEU A 1081 4.21 13.16 21.55
CA LEU A 1081 4.62 12.33 20.41
C LEU A 1081 6.07 12.60 20.00
N HIS A 1082 6.47 13.88 19.94
CA HIS A 1082 7.83 14.26 19.61
C HIS A 1082 8.81 13.76 20.66
N GLU A 1083 8.51 13.89 21.95
CA GLU A 1083 9.37 13.41 23.05
C GLU A 1083 9.50 11.89 23.07
N ALA A 1084 8.41 11.16 22.80
CA ALA A 1084 8.39 9.70 22.76
C ALA A 1084 9.21 9.10 21.61
N ALA A 1085 9.44 9.86 20.53
CA ALA A 1085 10.24 9.39 19.40
C ALA A 1085 11.71 9.17 19.79
N PRO A 1086 12.35 8.05 19.35
CA PRO A 1086 13.71 7.71 19.75
C PRO A 1086 14.74 8.76 19.28
N ALA A 1087 15.68 9.09 20.16
CA ALA A 1087 16.77 10.03 19.90
C ALA A 1087 18.03 9.31 19.37
N GLU A 1088 18.67 9.91 18.36
CA GLU A 1088 20.00 9.59 17.80
C GLU A 1088 20.43 8.11 17.79
N ALA A 1089 20.19 7.44 16.66
CA ALA A 1089 21.00 6.30 16.23
C ALA A 1089 22.15 6.81 15.35
N ASP A 1090 23.29 6.10 15.31
CA ASP A 1090 24.45 6.33 14.42
C ASP A 1090 24.09 6.14 12.91
N LEU A 1091 22.98 6.72 12.45
CA LEU A 1091 22.46 6.64 11.09
C LEU A 1091 23.09 7.77 10.26
N MET A 1092 23.93 7.40 9.29
CA MET A 1092 24.67 8.36 8.45
C MET A 1092 24.30 8.29 6.96
N GLY A 1093 23.37 7.42 6.55
CA GLY A 1093 23.10 7.10 5.14
C GLY A 1093 21.76 7.59 4.56
N LEU A 1094 21.08 8.58 5.16
CA LEU A 1094 19.71 8.97 4.77
C LEU A 1094 19.61 10.24 3.89
N ASP A 1095 20.73 10.84 3.47
CA ASP A 1095 20.76 12.14 2.77
C ASP A 1095 19.94 12.15 1.46
N VAL A 1096 19.98 11.03 0.72
CA VAL A 1096 19.20 10.84 -0.52
C VAL A 1096 17.70 10.88 -0.23
N LEU A 1097 17.25 10.25 0.86
CA LEU A 1097 15.86 10.24 1.28
C LEU A 1097 15.41 11.62 1.77
N GLU A 1098 16.23 12.30 2.57
CA GLU A 1098 15.95 13.68 3.01
C GLU A 1098 15.86 14.63 1.81
N THR A 1099 16.70 14.44 0.80
CA THR A 1099 16.64 15.19 -0.47
C THR A 1099 15.39 14.84 -1.27
N LEU A 1100 14.99 13.57 -1.36
CA LEU A 1100 13.75 13.14 -2.02
C LEU A 1100 12.51 13.77 -1.39
N ILE A 1101 12.45 13.77 -0.05
CA ILE A 1101 11.33 14.33 0.73
C ILE A 1101 11.38 15.86 0.79
N GLY A 1102 12.57 16.45 0.70
CA GLY A 1102 12.77 17.89 0.88
C GLY A 1102 12.71 18.33 2.34
N TYR A 1103 13.04 17.43 3.28
CA TYR A 1103 13.03 17.68 4.71
C TYR A 1103 14.20 17.00 5.40
N THR A 1104 14.88 17.72 6.30
CA THR A 1104 15.98 17.20 7.12
C THR A 1104 15.46 16.89 8.52
N PHE A 1105 15.55 15.62 8.93
CA PHE A 1105 14.99 15.16 10.19
C PHE A 1105 15.91 15.47 11.37
N LYS A 1106 15.34 15.97 12.46
CA LYS A 1106 16.03 16.07 13.76
C LYS A 1106 16.14 14.69 14.40
N LYS A 1107 15.08 13.89 14.36
CA LYS A 1107 15.02 12.51 14.83
C LYS A 1107 14.99 11.53 13.66
N LYS A 1108 16.15 11.31 13.04
CA LYS A 1108 16.35 10.40 11.89
C LYS A 1108 15.71 9.00 12.01
N PRO A 1109 15.61 8.37 13.20
CA PRO A 1109 14.89 7.09 13.33
C PRO A 1109 13.42 7.13 12.86
N LEU A 1110 12.73 8.27 12.93
CA LEU A 1110 11.34 8.41 12.43
C LEU A 1110 11.24 8.18 10.93
N LEU A 1111 12.22 8.68 10.16
CA LEU A 1111 12.27 8.45 8.72
C LEU A 1111 12.50 6.97 8.40
N LEU A 1112 13.36 6.30 9.17
CA LEU A 1112 13.60 4.87 9.00
C LEU A 1112 12.35 4.05 9.36
N GLU A 1113 11.65 4.42 10.43
CA GLU A 1113 10.37 3.83 10.85
C GLU A 1113 9.31 3.96 9.76
N ALA A 1114 9.14 5.15 9.18
CA ALA A 1114 8.20 5.40 8.08
C ALA A 1114 8.45 4.50 6.85
N LEU A 1115 9.69 4.05 6.67
CA LEU A 1115 10.11 3.18 5.58
C LEU A 1115 10.31 1.73 6.02
N THR A 1116 9.78 1.33 7.19
CA THR A 1116 9.88 -0.05 7.69
C THR A 1116 8.53 -0.76 7.70
N HIS A 1117 8.36 -1.75 6.81
CA HIS A 1117 7.17 -2.60 6.81
C HIS A 1117 7.24 -3.65 7.91
N ALA A 1118 6.09 -4.02 8.49
CA ALA A 1118 5.98 -4.97 9.61
C ALA A 1118 6.56 -6.37 9.33
N SER A 1119 6.76 -6.75 8.06
CA SER A 1119 7.44 -8.01 7.67
C SER A 1119 8.95 -8.00 7.93
N PHE A 1120 9.56 -6.83 8.08
CA PHE A 1120 11.01 -6.70 8.16
C PHE A 1120 11.50 -7.22 9.51
N SER A 1121 12.60 -7.97 9.54
CA SER A 1121 13.19 -8.43 10.79
C SER A 1121 14.70 -8.27 10.67
N GLY A 1122 15.22 -7.17 11.21
CA GLY A 1122 16.61 -6.80 11.07
C GLY A 1122 17.07 -5.85 12.17
N PRO A 1123 18.32 -5.38 12.09
CA PRO A 1123 18.90 -4.45 13.06
C PRO A 1123 18.25 -3.06 12.96
N HIS A 1124 18.35 -2.27 14.04
CA HIS A 1124 17.80 -0.91 14.12
C HIS A 1124 16.29 -0.83 13.82
N VAL A 1125 15.52 -1.83 14.23
CA VAL A 1125 14.06 -1.81 14.08
C VAL A 1125 13.41 -1.71 15.45
N HIS A 1126 12.70 -0.61 15.66
CA HIS A 1126 11.93 -0.37 16.87
C HIS A 1126 10.42 -0.46 16.61
N CYS A 1127 9.94 -0.14 15.42
CA CYS A 1127 8.51 -0.08 15.10
C CYS A 1127 8.29 -0.26 13.58
N SER A 1128 7.07 -0.64 13.20
CA SER A 1128 6.57 -0.56 11.82
C SER A 1128 6.01 0.83 11.52
N TYR A 1129 5.87 1.15 10.24
CA TYR A 1129 5.30 2.44 9.81
C TYR A 1129 3.82 2.63 10.17
N GLU A 1130 3.09 1.59 10.57
CA GLU A 1130 1.61 1.57 10.64
C GLU A 1130 1.04 2.65 11.59
N ARG A 1131 1.73 2.94 12.70
CA ARG A 1131 1.34 4.05 13.59
C ARG A 1131 1.51 5.42 12.93
N LEU A 1132 2.55 5.57 12.10
CA LEU A 1132 2.81 6.80 11.35
C LEU A 1132 1.84 6.94 10.16
N GLU A 1133 1.47 5.83 9.51
CA GLU A 1133 0.40 5.79 8.50
C GLU A 1133 -0.91 6.32 9.09
N PHE A 1134 -1.34 5.77 10.23
CA PHE A 1134 -2.55 6.20 10.93
C PHE A 1134 -2.60 7.72 11.19
N LEU A 1135 -1.46 8.29 11.58
CA LEU A 1135 -1.33 9.74 11.78
C LEU A 1135 -1.29 10.51 10.46
N GLY A 1136 -0.51 10.04 9.51
CA GLY A 1136 -0.30 10.66 8.21
C GLY A 1136 -1.54 10.75 7.34
N ASP A 1137 -2.40 9.73 7.38
CA ASP A 1137 -3.72 9.72 6.72
C ASP A 1137 -4.57 10.89 7.21
N ALA A 1138 -4.67 11.08 8.54
CA ALA A 1138 -5.43 12.19 9.11
C ALA A 1138 -4.82 13.57 8.79
N VAL A 1139 -3.48 13.68 8.76
CA VAL A 1139 -2.79 14.93 8.39
C VAL A 1139 -3.03 15.26 6.92
N LEU A 1140 -2.93 14.27 6.03
CA LEU A 1140 -3.17 14.43 4.60
C LEU A 1140 -4.62 14.83 4.33
N ASP A 1141 -5.59 14.13 4.93
CA ASP A 1141 -7.00 14.48 4.80
C ASP A 1141 -7.27 15.91 5.28
N TYR A 1142 -6.69 16.32 6.42
CA TYR A 1142 -6.81 17.68 6.92
C TYR A 1142 -6.28 18.73 5.94
N ILE A 1143 -5.08 18.52 5.36
CA ILE A 1143 -4.49 19.44 4.38
C ILE A 1143 -5.41 19.63 3.17
N ILE A 1144 -5.94 18.52 2.64
CA ILE A 1144 -6.81 18.54 1.46
C ILE A 1144 -8.17 19.17 1.80
N SER A 1145 -8.86 18.64 2.82
CA SER A 1145 -10.21 19.04 3.21
C SER A 1145 -10.29 20.51 3.64
N LYS A 1146 -9.28 21.03 4.34
CA LYS A 1146 -9.19 22.46 4.67
C LYS A 1146 -9.15 23.34 3.42
N ARG A 1147 -8.37 22.94 2.41
CA ARG A 1147 -8.22 23.69 1.15
C ARG A 1147 -9.49 23.63 0.29
N LEU A 1148 -10.19 22.49 0.29
CA LEU A 1148 -11.50 22.34 -0.34
C LEU A 1148 -12.57 23.23 0.30
N HIS A 1149 -12.63 23.26 1.64
CA HIS A 1149 -13.61 24.08 2.35
C HIS A 1149 -13.38 25.58 2.13
N ALA A 1150 -12.11 26.00 2.11
CA ALA A 1150 -11.70 27.40 1.92
C ALA A 1150 -11.76 27.88 0.45
N HIS A 1151 -12.11 27.01 -0.50
CA HIS A 1151 -12.16 27.37 -1.91
C HIS A 1151 -13.25 28.41 -2.21
N SER A 1152 -12.95 29.34 -3.13
CA SER A 1152 -13.86 30.36 -3.62
C SER A 1152 -13.92 30.32 -5.16
N PRO A 1153 -15.12 30.20 -5.78
CA PRO A 1153 -16.44 30.14 -5.16
C PRO A 1153 -16.67 28.87 -4.32
N GLU A 1154 -17.63 28.91 -3.39
CA GLU A 1154 -17.90 27.79 -2.49
C GLU A 1154 -18.28 26.51 -3.25
N LEU A 1155 -17.53 25.42 -3.00
CA LEU A 1155 -17.86 24.08 -3.51
C LEU A 1155 -19.08 23.46 -2.81
N SER A 1156 -19.96 22.81 -3.56
CA SER A 1156 -21.00 21.95 -2.97
C SER A 1156 -20.37 20.80 -2.16
N HIS A 1157 -21.04 20.35 -1.11
CA HIS A 1157 -20.65 19.18 -0.30
C HIS A 1157 -20.28 17.94 -1.14
N GLN A 1158 -21.14 17.57 -2.10
CA GLN A 1158 -20.91 16.42 -2.98
C GLN A 1158 -19.58 16.55 -3.77
N LYS A 1159 -19.30 17.73 -4.34
CA LYS A 1159 -18.03 18.00 -5.04
C LYS A 1159 -16.82 17.89 -4.11
N MET A 1160 -16.93 18.37 -2.87
CA MET A 1160 -15.82 18.26 -1.90
C MET A 1160 -15.50 16.79 -1.60
N HIS A 1161 -16.52 15.95 -1.39
CA HIS A 1161 -16.32 14.51 -1.22
C HIS A 1161 -15.71 13.83 -2.44
N ALA A 1162 -16.21 14.14 -3.64
CA ALA A 1162 -15.68 13.57 -4.88
C ALA A 1162 -14.20 13.93 -5.10
N ILE A 1163 -13.83 15.20 -4.87
CA ILE A 1163 -12.45 15.65 -5.00
C ILE A 1163 -11.56 15.01 -3.92
N ARG A 1164 -11.99 15.01 -2.65
CA ARG A 1164 -11.27 14.35 -1.55
C ARG A 1164 -10.98 12.89 -1.88
N THR A 1165 -12.00 12.16 -2.34
CA THR A 1165 -11.89 10.74 -2.71
C THR A 1165 -10.94 10.54 -3.89
N ALA A 1166 -10.87 11.48 -4.84
CA ALA A 1166 -9.92 11.40 -5.96
C ALA A 1166 -8.47 11.70 -5.53
N THR A 1167 -8.25 12.70 -4.66
CA THR A 1167 -6.89 13.14 -4.30
C THR A 1167 -6.27 12.34 -3.15
N VAL A 1168 -7.09 11.69 -2.32
CA VAL A 1168 -6.65 10.83 -1.21
C VAL A 1168 -7.06 9.39 -1.50
N ASN A 1169 -6.52 8.83 -2.59
CA ASN A 1169 -6.78 7.45 -2.99
C ASN A 1169 -5.48 6.66 -3.14
N ALA A 1170 -5.50 5.39 -2.75
CA ALA A 1170 -4.30 4.55 -2.70
C ALA A 1170 -3.58 4.45 -4.06
N SER A 1171 -4.32 4.35 -5.17
CA SER A 1171 -3.73 4.23 -6.51
C SER A 1171 -3.03 5.51 -6.98
N PHE A 1172 -3.62 6.66 -6.67
CA PHE A 1172 -3.04 7.97 -6.95
C PHE A 1172 -1.83 8.25 -6.05
N LEU A 1173 -1.90 7.93 -4.77
CA LEU A 1173 -0.76 8.07 -3.86
C LEU A 1173 0.41 7.18 -4.27
N ALA A 1174 0.16 5.92 -4.64
CA ALA A 1174 1.19 5.03 -5.18
C ALA A 1174 1.77 5.55 -6.50
N PHE A 1175 0.93 6.10 -7.39
CA PHE A 1175 1.39 6.73 -8.62
C PHE A 1175 2.32 7.92 -8.33
N ARG A 1176 1.94 8.82 -7.41
CA ARG A 1176 2.78 9.94 -6.99
C ARG A 1176 4.08 9.50 -6.31
N LEU A 1177 4.05 8.40 -5.55
CA LEU A 1177 5.25 7.79 -4.97
C LEU A 1177 6.23 7.32 -6.05
N PHE A 1178 5.73 6.76 -7.15
CA PHE A 1178 6.57 6.34 -8.28
C PHE A 1178 7.12 7.53 -9.09
N GLU A 1179 6.33 8.57 -9.29
CA GLU A 1179 6.72 9.76 -10.07
C GLU A 1179 7.67 10.71 -9.33
N THR A 1180 7.67 10.69 -8.00
CA THR A 1180 8.53 11.59 -7.21
C THR A 1180 9.94 11.04 -7.15
N THR A 1181 10.75 11.43 -8.14
CA THR A 1181 12.13 10.98 -8.30
C THR A 1181 13.14 12.11 -8.20
N ILE A 1182 14.36 11.78 -7.76
CA ILE A 1182 15.55 12.59 -8.05
C ILE A 1182 16.43 11.88 -9.07
N ASP A 1183 17.07 12.66 -9.92
CA ASP A 1183 18.08 12.16 -10.85
C ASP A 1183 19.43 12.07 -10.13
N GLU A 1184 20.03 10.89 -10.17
CA GLU A 1184 21.37 10.63 -9.69
C GLU A 1184 22.25 10.22 -10.87
N GLU A 1185 23.32 10.96 -11.11
CA GLU A 1185 24.24 10.67 -12.21
C GLU A 1185 25.07 9.43 -11.90
N THR A 1186 25.07 8.47 -12.81
CA THR A 1186 25.94 7.29 -12.78
C THR A 1186 26.69 7.19 -14.11
N ILE A 1187 27.76 6.39 -14.20
CA ILE A 1187 28.46 6.18 -15.46
C ILE A 1187 28.15 4.78 -15.99
N ASN A 1188 27.67 4.70 -17.23
CA ASN A 1188 27.51 3.43 -17.91
C ASN A 1188 28.89 2.85 -18.24
N LYS A 1189 29.27 1.76 -17.56
CA LYS A 1189 30.57 1.11 -17.75
C LYS A 1189 30.87 0.62 -19.19
N THR A 1190 29.85 0.45 -20.02
CA THR A 1190 30.02 -0.05 -21.40
C THR A 1190 30.30 1.10 -22.36
N SER A 1191 29.55 2.20 -22.22
CA SER A 1191 29.72 3.37 -23.08
C SER A 1191 30.64 4.44 -22.52
N MET A 1192 31.01 4.36 -21.24
CA MET A 1192 31.73 5.39 -20.48
C MET A 1192 31.07 6.77 -20.61
N ARG A 1193 29.73 6.78 -20.56
CA ARG A 1193 28.93 8.01 -20.64
C ARG A 1193 28.07 8.15 -19.39
N PRO A 1194 27.81 9.40 -18.96
CA PRO A 1194 26.82 9.67 -17.93
C PRO A 1194 25.46 9.06 -18.28
N GLU A 1195 24.83 8.42 -17.30
CA GLU A 1195 23.51 7.82 -17.34
C GLU A 1195 22.75 8.29 -16.10
N SER A 1196 21.60 8.94 -16.29
CA SER A 1196 20.75 9.37 -15.18
C SER A 1196 19.97 8.18 -14.64
N GLN A 1197 20.13 7.87 -13.35
CA GLN A 1197 19.30 6.91 -12.64
C GLN A 1197 18.29 7.65 -11.76
N LYS A 1198 17.01 7.28 -11.90
CA LYS A 1198 15.95 7.81 -11.06
C LYS A 1198 15.91 7.09 -9.71
N ARG A 1199 16.07 7.86 -8.63
CA ARG A 1199 15.85 7.39 -7.26
C ARG A 1199 14.49 7.83 -6.77
N ALA A 1200 13.78 6.97 -6.06
CA ALA A 1200 12.46 7.24 -5.47
C ALA A 1200 12.33 6.62 -4.08
N ILE A 1201 11.39 7.16 -3.28
CA ILE A 1201 11.21 6.77 -1.87
C ILE A 1201 10.92 5.27 -1.71
N TRP A 1202 10.09 4.69 -2.59
CA TRP A 1202 9.72 3.27 -2.54
C TRP A 1202 10.92 2.32 -2.59
N GLN A 1203 12.04 2.76 -3.18
CA GLN A 1203 13.22 1.93 -3.35
C GLN A 1203 13.99 1.67 -2.04
N PHE A 1204 13.69 2.44 -1.00
CA PHE A 1204 14.30 2.35 0.32
C PHE A 1204 13.42 1.61 1.34
N LEU A 1205 12.28 1.05 0.91
CA LEU A 1205 11.42 0.26 1.79
C LEU A 1205 12.18 -0.92 2.40
N ARG A 1206 12.18 -1.02 3.73
CA ARG A 1206 12.71 -2.16 4.48
C ARG A 1206 11.62 -3.22 4.56
N SER A 1207 11.80 -4.30 3.81
CA SER A 1207 10.88 -5.43 3.74
C SER A 1207 11.65 -6.75 3.93
N GLY A 1208 11.00 -7.74 4.55
CA GLY A 1208 11.53 -9.09 4.70
C GLY A 1208 11.03 -10.05 3.62
N SER A 1209 9.90 -9.72 2.98
CA SER A 1209 9.12 -10.66 2.15
C SER A 1209 9.39 -10.54 0.64
N PRO A 1210 9.97 -11.58 -0.01
CA PRO A 1210 10.03 -11.74 -1.45
C PRO A 1210 8.71 -11.50 -2.18
N SER A 1211 7.58 -11.94 -1.62
CA SER A 1211 6.26 -11.71 -2.21
C SER A 1211 5.89 -10.22 -2.25
N LEU A 1212 6.29 -9.45 -1.24
CA LEU A 1212 6.11 -8.00 -1.20
C LEU A 1212 6.93 -7.33 -2.31
N ASN A 1213 8.20 -7.73 -2.47
CA ASN A 1213 9.06 -7.22 -3.54
C ASN A 1213 8.52 -7.58 -4.93
N ALA A 1214 7.99 -8.79 -5.12
CA ALA A 1214 7.35 -9.21 -6.37
C ALA A 1214 6.10 -8.38 -6.69
N ASN A 1215 5.24 -8.11 -5.70
CA ASN A 1215 4.04 -7.28 -5.89
C ASN A 1215 4.39 -5.81 -6.16
N ARG A 1216 5.44 -5.28 -5.52
CA ARG A 1216 6.00 -3.96 -5.84
C ARG A 1216 6.48 -3.90 -7.29
N ASP A 1217 7.31 -4.86 -7.71
CA ASP A 1217 7.88 -4.89 -9.06
C ASP A 1217 6.77 -5.09 -10.11
N ASN A 1218 5.70 -5.82 -9.78
CA ASN A 1218 4.52 -5.94 -10.63
C ASN A 1218 3.75 -4.62 -10.75
N ALA A 1219 3.52 -3.92 -9.64
CA ALA A 1219 2.88 -2.61 -9.64
C ALA A 1219 3.70 -1.57 -10.43
N LEU A 1220 5.03 -1.61 -10.34
CA LEU A 1220 5.91 -0.75 -11.14
C LEU A 1220 5.77 -1.02 -12.64
N ARG A 1221 5.74 -2.28 -13.07
CA ARG A 1221 5.51 -2.63 -14.49
C ARG A 1221 4.15 -2.16 -14.98
N GLN A 1222 3.09 -2.30 -14.17
CA GLN A 1222 1.76 -1.80 -14.51
C GLN A 1222 1.76 -0.27 -14.61
N HIS A 1223 2.39 0.41 -13.66
CA HIS A 1223 2.57 1.84 -13.69
C HIS A 1223 3.28 2.29 -14.99
N GLU A 1224 4.41 1.70 -15.34
CA GLU A 1224 5.16 2.01 -16.57
C GLU A 1224 4.33 1.82 -17.84
N GLN A 1225 3.41 0.84 -17.88
CA GLN A 1225 2.56 0.57 -19.05
C GLN A 1225 1.52 1.65 -19.32
N VAL A 1226 0.94 2.25 -18.27
CA VAL A 1226 -0.15 3.25 -18.39
C VAL A 1226 0.27 4.66 -17.97
N ARG A 1227 1.55 4.85 -17.63
CA ARG A 1227 2.10 6.09 -17.07
C ARG A 1227 1.73 7.32 -17.90
N ASP A 1228 2.04 7.28 -19.20
CA ASP A 1228 1.88 8.45 -20.06
C ASP A 1228 0.40 8.81 -20.24
N GLU A 1229 -0.47 7.81 -20.35
CA GLU A 1229 -1.93 8.02 -20.39
C GLU A 1229 -2.46 8.64 -19.10
N ILE A 1230 -1.98 8.20 -17.93
CA ILE A 1230 -2.38 8.77 -16.64
C ILE A 1230 -1.91 10.23 -16.53
N ILE A 1231 -0.67 10.55 -16.94
CA ILE A 1231 -0.15 11.92 -16.89
C ILE A 1231 -0.97 12.85 -17.78
N ILE A 1232 -1.27 12.42 -19.01
CA ILE A 1232 -2.13 13.18 -19.93
C ILE A 1232 -3.53 13.33 -19.30
N GLY A 1233 -4.09 12.24 -18.77
CA GLY A 1233 -5.39 12.25 -18.11
C GLY A 1233 -5.48 13.19 -16.90
N LEU A 1234 -4.43 13.28 -16.09
CA LEU A 1234 -4.39 14.17 -14.92
C LEU A 1234 -4.23 15.64 -15.29
N ASN A 1235 -3.58 15.95 -16.42
CA ASN A 1235 -3.23 17.32 -16.81
C ASN A 1235 -4.20 17.93 -17.84
N GLU A 1236 -4.83 17.13 -18.69
CA GLU A 1236 -5.58 17.61 -19.84
C GLU A 1236 -7.06 17.20 -19.83
N ALA A 1237 -7.42 16.10 -19.15
CA ALA A 1237 -8.80 15.61 -19.19
C ALA A 1237 -9.73 16.44 -18.32
N ALA A 1238 -10.95 16.67 -18.81
CA ALA A 1238 -12.01 17.32 -18.04
C ALA A 1238 -12.52 16.48 -16.84
N ARG A 1239 -12.16 15.18 -16.80
CA ARG A 1239 -12.57 14.22 -15.77
C ARG A 1239 -11.36 13.54 -15.17
N PHE A 1240 -11.41 13.27 -13.87
CA PHE A 1240 -10.37 12.51 -13.20
C PHE A 1240 -10.26 11.09 -13.81
N PRO A 1241 -9.06 10.60 -14.12
CA PRO A 1241 -8.85 9.39 -14.93
C PRO A 1241 -9.01 8.09 -14.12
N TRP A 1242 -10.15 7.92 -13.43
CA TRP A 1242 -10.48 6.73 -12.63
C TRP A 1242 -10.30 5.40 -13.38
N HIS A 1243 -10.66 5.38 -14.66
CA HIS A 1243 -10.56 4.18 -15.51
C HIS A 1243 -9.11 3.80 -15.81
N LEU A 1244 -8.18 4.76 -15.91
CA LEU A 1244 -6.76 4.49 -16.10
C LEU A 1244 -6.11 3.98 -14.81
N PHE A 1245 -6.44 4.59 -13.66
CA PHE A 1245 -6.00 4.07 -12.36
C PHE A 1245 -6.52 2.66 -12.09
N ALA A 1246 -7.72 2.32 -12.58
CA ALA A 1246 -8.27 0.97 -12.48
C ALA A 1246 -7.50 -0.07 -13.33
N LEU A 1247 -6.65 0.32 -14.29
CA LEU A 1247 -5.76 -0.60 -15.01
C LEU A 1247 -4.55 -1.05 -14.17
N THR A 1248 -4.28 -0.32 -13.07
CA THR A 1248 -3.25 -0.67 -12.09
C THR A 1248 -3.86 -1.32 -10.85
N ASP A 1249 -3.07 -2.13 -10.15
CA ASP A 1249 -3.45 -2.67 -8.84
C ASP A 1249 -2.28 -2.52 -7.84
N PRO A 1250 -1.89 -1.27 -7.50
CA PRO A 1250 -0.81 -1.07 -6.56
C PRO A 1250 -1.21 -1.60 -5.17
N PRO A 1251 -0.34 -2.39 -4.51
CA PRO A 1251 -0.61 -2.86 -3.17
C PRO A 1251 -0.66 -1.70 -2.17
N LYS A 1252 -1.53 -1.82 -1.16
CA LYS A 1252 -1.82 -0.76 -0.18
C LYS A 1252 -0.57 -0.19 0.52
N PHE A 1253 0.43 -1.04 0.81
CA PHE A 1253 1.67 -0.58 1.47
C PHE A 1253 2.38 0.56 0.73
N LEU A 1254 2.16 0.75 -0.59
CA LEU A 1254 2.74 1.87 -1.32
C LEU A 1254 2.06 3.21 -0.96
N SER A 1255 0.73 3.25 -0.79
CA SER A 1255 0.08 4.46 -0.29
C SER A 1255 0.38 4.69 1.19
N ASP A 1256 0.43 3.60 1.97
CA ASP A 1256 0.73 3.67 3.39
C ASP A 1256 2.13 4.28 3.65
N MET A 1257 3.10 4.07 2.74
CA MET A 1257 4.43 4.72 2.79
C MET A 1257 4.36 6.24 2.61
N VAL A 1258 3.44 6.75 1.78
CA VAL A 1258 3.27 8.20 1.59
C VAL A 1258 2.71 8.81 2.87
N GLU A 1259 1.68 8.18 3.42
CA GLU A 1259 1.04 8.59 4.66
C GLU A 1259 2.05 8.52 5.82
N SER A 1260 2.79 7.43 5.96
CA SER A 1260 3.78 7.27 7.04
C SER A 1260 4.89 8.32 7.01
N VAL A 1261 5.37 8.74 5.83
CA VAL A 1261 6.36 9.82 5.71
C VAL A 1261 5.77 11.15 6.15
N ILE A 1262 4.52 11.44 5.80
CA ILE A 1262 3.80 12.64 6.27
C ILE A 1262 3.66 12.59 7.80
N GLY A 1263 3.27 11.44 8.36
CA GLY A 1263 3.17 11.23 9.80
C GLY A 1263 4.49 11.41 10.54
N ALA A 1264 5.59 10.90 9.99
CA ALA A 1264 6.94 11.07 10.54
C ALA A 1264 7.35 12.55 10.60
N VAL A 1265 7.10 13.30 9.53
CA VAL A 1265 7.43 14.73 9.49
C VAL A 1265 6.53 15.53 10.41
N TYR A 1266 5.25 15.18 10.53
CA TYR A 1266 4.35 15.82 11.49
C TYR A 1266 4.92 15.71 12.92
N ILE A 1267 5.40 14.53 13.32
CA ILE A 1267 6.01 14.33 14.65
C ILE A 1267 7.33 15.09 14.79
N ASP A 1268 8.24 14.99 13.80
CA ASP A 1268 9.56 15.63 13.88
C ASP A 1268 9.48 17.17 13.91
N SER A 1269 8.48 17.73 13.21
CA SER A 1269 8.22 19.17 13.12
C SER A 1269 7.40 19.76 14.27
N LEU A 1270 7.05 18.97 15.31
CA LEU A 1270 6.16 19.38 16.41
C LEU A 1270 4.75 19.79 15.93
N GLY A 1271 4.27 19.13 14.87
CA GLY A 1271 2.95 19.35 14.28
C GLY A 1271 2.85 20.58 13.39
N ASP A 1272 3.95 21.01 12.76
CA ASP A 1272 3.91 22.10 11.79
C ASP A 1272 3.29 21.63 10.46
N ILE A 1273 2.04 22.04 10.25
CA ILE A 1273 1.26 21.73 9.05
C ILE A 1273 1.91 22.31 7.79
N LEU A 1274 2.55 23.48 7.86
CA LEU A 1274 3.15 24.10 6.67
C LEU A 1274 4.32 23.27 6.13
N THR A 1275 5.12 22.70 7.03
CA THR A 1275 6.16 21.74 6.68
C THR A 1275 5.55 20.48 6.04
N CYS A 1276 4.44 19.96 6.58
CA CYS A 1276 3.76 18.82 5.98
C CYS A 1276 3.20 19.15 4.57
N GLU A 1277 2.59 20.33 4.39
CA GLU A 1277 2.10 20.81 3.09
C GLU A 1277 3.21 20.91 2.05
N ALA A 1278 4.43 21.31 2.44
CA ALA A 1278 5.57 21.38 1.54
C ALA A 1278 5.91 20.01 0.93
N ILE A 1279 5.79 18.94 1.72
CA ILE A 1279 6.03 17.56 1.27
C ILE A 1279 4.88 17.08 0.39
N VAL A 1280 3.63 17.32 0.80
CA VAL A 1280 2.45 16.94 0.00
C VAL A 1280 2.48 17.65 -1.37
N ARG A 1281 2.97 18.90 -1.44
CA ARG A 1281 3.24 19.59 -2.71
C ARG A 1281 4.38 18.96 -3.48
N ARG A 1282 5.50 18.62 -2.82
CA ARG A 1282 6.65 17.98 -3.47
C ARG A 1282 6.30 16.64 -4.12
N LEU A 1283 5.38 15.88 -3.51
CA LEU A 1283 4.81 14.65 -4.08
C LEU A 1283 3.86 14.91 -5.27
N GLY A 1284 3.57 16.16 -5.62
CA GLY A 1284 2.66 16.56 -6.69
C GLY A 1284 1.17 16.40 -6.33
N ILE A 1285 0.83 16.08 -5.09
CA ILE A 1285 -0.57 15.89 -4.66
C ILE A 1285 -1.29 17.24 -4.65
N LEU A 1286 -0.69 18.27 -4.03
CA LEU A 1286 -1.29 19.62 -4.01
C LEU A 1286 -1.34 20.25 -5.40
N ASP A 1287 -0.37 20.00 -6.28
CA ASP A 1287 -0.41 20.52 -7.65
C ASP A 1287 -1.57 19.92 -8.45
N CYS A 1288 -1.84 18.62 -8.23
CA CYS A 1288 -3.02 17.97 -8.82
C CYS A 1288 -4.32 18.56 -8.26
N LEU A 1289 -4.39 18.80 -6.95
CA LEU A 1289 -5.56 19.40 -6.32
C LEU A 1289 -5.78 20.83 -6.84
N ASP A 1290 -4.74 21.64 -6.92
CA ASP A 1290 -4.81 23.01 -7.44
C ASP A 1290 -5.27 22.99 -8.92
N HIS A 1291 -4.79 22.04 -9.74
CA HIS A 1291 -5.28 21.83 -11.11
C HIS A 1291 -6.78 21.48 -11.16
N ILE A 1292 -7.22 20.52 -10.32
CA ILE A 1292 -8.63 20.11 -10.23
C ILE A 1292 -9.51 21.31 -9.89
N LEU A 1293 -9.09 22.12 -8.92
CA LEU A 1293 -9.84 23.28 -8.46
C LEU A 1293 -9.85 24.41 -9.49
N CYS A 1294 -8.72 24.72 -10.12
CA CYS A 1294 -8.63 25.81 -11.10
C CYS A 1294 -9.39 25.52 -12.39
N ASN A 1295 -9.38 24.26 -12.86
CA ASN A 1295 -10.01 23.89 -14.14
C ASN A 1295 -11.39 23.25 -13.98
N GLY A 1296 -11.87 23.09 -12.74
CA GLY A 1296 -13.16 22.46 -12.45
C GLY A 1296 -13.21 21.00 -12.91
N VAL A 1297 -12.12 20.26 -12.74
CA VAL A 1297 -12.03 18.84 -13.13
C VAL A 1297 -13.06 18.04 -12.35
N ASP A 1298 -13.78 17.21 -13.08
CA ASP A 1298 -14.87 16.43 -12.55
C ASP A 1298 -14.36 15.10 -11.96
N CYS A 1299 -14.41 15.01 -10.64
CA CYS A 1299 -13.86 13.89 -9.87
C CYS A 1299 -14.88 12.80 -9.50
N LEU A 1300 -16.15 12.89 -9.93
CA LEU A 1300 -17.16 11.91 -9.55
C LEU A 1300 -16.79 10.50 -10.06
N HIS A 1301 -16.88 9.50 -9.18
CA HIS A 1301 -16.48 8.14 -9.53
C HIS A 1301 -17.42 7.57 -10.63
N PRO A 1302 -16.92 6.84 -11.65
CA PRO A 1302 -17.74 6.35 -12.76
C PRO A 1302 -18.96 5.53 -12.34
N LYS A 1303 -18.84 4.73 -11.26
CA LYS A 1303 -19.96 3.96 -10.71
C LYS A 1303 -21.06 4.84 -10.11
N GLU A 1304 -20.69 5.89 -9.40
CA GLU A 1304 -21.66 6.84 -8.81
C GLU A 1304 -22.34 7.65 -9.92
N ARG A 1305 -21.57 8.14 -10.89
CA ARG A 1305 -22.12 8.80 -12.08
C ARG A 1305 -23.11 7.91 -12.83
N LEU A 1306 -22.76 6.64 -13.02
CA LEU A 1306 -23.66 5.69 -13.68
C LEU A 1306 -24.97 5.54 -12.90
N GLY A 1307 -24.91 5.50 -11.56
CA GLY A 1307 -26.09 5.53 -10.71
C GLY A 1307 -26.96 6.77 -10.94
N HIS A 1308 -26.35 7.97 -10.96
CA HIS A 1308 -27.07 9.22 -11.22
C HIS A 1308 -27.71 9.26 -12.61
N LEU A 1309 -27.01 8.75 -13.65
CA LEU A 1309 -27.52 8.71 -15.02
C LEU A 1309 -28.62 7.67 -15.21
N ALA A 1310 -28.62 6.61 -14.41
CA ALA A 1310 -29.63 5.56 -14.45
C ALA A 1310 -30.96 5.99 -13.81
N VAL A 1311 -30.95 7.00 -12.92
CA VAL A 1311 -32.12 7.54 -12.20
C VAL A 1311 -32.88 6.40 -11.50
N ASP A 1312 -34.02 5.96 -12.04
CA ASP A 1312 -34.86 4.89 -11.49
C ASP A 1312 -34.48 3.49 -12.01
N LYS A 1313 -33.63 3.40 -13.04
CA LYS A 1313 -33.26 2.13 -13.67
C LYS A 1313 -32.17 1.46 -12.82
N GLY A 1314 -32.42 0.22 -12.40
CA GLY A 1314 -31.41 -0.56 -11.67
C GLY A 1314 -30.14 -0.79 -12.49
N VAL A 1315 -28.97 -0.57 -11.86
CA VAL A 1315 -27.65 -0.86 -12.43
C VAL A 1315 -27.17 -2.22 -11.93
N GLN A 1316 -26.77 -3.10 -12.85
CA GLN A 1316 -26.20 -4.41 -12.53
C GLN A 1316 -24.85 -4.63 -13.23
N TYR A 1317 -23.90 -5.19 -12.50
CA TYR A 1317 -22.58 -5.56 -13.02
C TYR A 1317 -22.54 -7.07 -13.22
N ALA A 1318 -22.56 -7.53 -14.48
CA ALA A 1318 -22.57 -8.94 -14.84
C ALA A 1318 -21.15 -9.43 -15.18
N ARG A 1319 -20.74 -10.56 -14.60
CA ARG A 1319 -19.47 -11.22 -14.94
C ARG A 1319 -19.63 -12.00 -16.26
N VAL A 1320 -18.68 -11.86 -17.17
CA VAL A 1320 -18.73 -12.48 -18.51
C VAL A 1320 -17.69 -13.59 -18.63
N GLY A 1321 -18.12 -14.81 -18.99
CA GLY A 1321 -17.25 -15.95 -19.32
C GLY A 1321 -16.85 -16.86 -18.15
N MET A 1322 -17.56 -17.98 -17.96
CA MET A 1322 -17.27 -18.99 -16.92
C MET A 1322 -17.39 -20.44 -17.42
N ASN A 1323 -16.99 -20.74 -18.66
CA ASN A 1323 -17.13 -22.09 -19.24
C ASN A 1323 -15.80 -22.84 -19.54
N THR A 1324 -14.65 -22.35 -19.09
CA THR A 1324 -13.37 -23.09 -19.21
C THR A 1324 -12.54 -22.93 -17.95
N GLU A 1325 -12.06 -24.05 -17.39
CA GLU A 1325 -11.14 -24.07 -16.24
C GLU A 1325 -9.91 -23.20 -16.56
N PRO A 1326 -9.55 -22.22 -15.71
CA PRO A 1326 -8.53 -21.25 -16.04
C PRO A 1326 -7.12 -21.81 -15.77
N ASN A 1327 -6.25 -21.80 -16.79
CA ASN A 1327 -4.81 -21.95 -16.58
C ASN A 1327 -4.27 -20.81 -15.69
N GLU A 1328 -3.38 -21.14 -14.75
CA GLU A 1328 -2.97 -20.31 -13.60
C GLU A 1328 -2.16 -19.02 -13.92
N GLY A 1329 -2.05 -18.59 -15.18
CA GLY A 1329 -1.15 -17.50 -15.58
C GLY A 1329 -1.76 -16.10 -15.76
N ASP A 1330 -3.03 -15.98 -16.17
CA ASP A 1330 -3.65 -14.69 -16.55
C ASP A 1330 -5.14 -14.67 -16.15
N LYS A 1331 -5.45 -14.35 -14.89
CA LYS A 1331 -6.84 -14.21 -14.39
C LYS A 1331 -7.29 -12.76 -14.48
N MET A 1332 -7.65 -12.27 -15.67
CA MET A 1332 -8.38 -11.00 -15.79
C MET A 1332 -9.89 -11.19 -15.55
N TYR A 1333 -10.48 -10.35 -14.71
CA TYR A 1333 -11.91 -10.31 -14.46
C TYR A 1333 -12.62 -9.55 -15.58
N LYS A 1334 -13.58 -10.19 -16.26
CA LYS A 1334 -14.38 -9.55 -17.32
C LYS A 1334 -15.76 -9.17 -16.81
N CYS A 1335 -16.15 -7.91 -17.00
CA CYS A 1335 -17.38 -7.32 -16.48
C CYS A 1335 -18.13 -6.59 -17.60
N GLN A 1336 -19.46 -6.70 -17.62
CA GLN A 1336 -20.34 -5.93 -18.47
C GLN A 1336 -21.45 -5.29 -17.63
N VAL A 1337 -21.79 -4.04 -17.94
CA VAL A 1337 -22.79 -3.27 -17.21
C VAL A 1337 -24.14 -3.42 -17.89
N LYS A 1338 -25.17 -3.62 -17.08
CA LYS A 1338 -26.58 -3.56 -17.47
C LYS A 1338 -27.28 -2.42 -16.77
N VAL A 1339 -28.04 -1.62 -17.52
CA VAL A 1339 -28.87 -0.53 -16.98
C VAL A 1339 -30.31 -0.77 -17.39
N GLY A 1340 -31.21 -1.00 -16.43
CA GLY A 1340 -32.61 -1.34 -16.71
C GLY A 1340 -32.79 -2.67 -17.46
N GLY A 1341 -31.81 -3.59 -17.34
CA GLY A 1341 -31.82 -4.89 -18.00
C GLY A 1341 -31.14 -4.95 -19.37
N GLU A 1342 -30.82 -3.82 -19.98
CA GLU A 1342 -30.07 -3.75 -21.25
C GLU A 1342 -28.57 -3.64 -21.02
N ASP A 1343 -27.77 -4.33 -21.83
CA ASP A 1343 -26.32 -4.19 -21.83
C ASP A 1343 -25.92 -2.79 -22.34
N VAL A 1344 -25.18 -2.05 -21.53
CA VAL A 1344 -24.74 -0.68 -21.83
C VAL A 1344 -23.22 -0.62 -21.74
N GLY A 1345 -22.57 -0.36 -22.88
CA GLY A 1345 -21.12 -0.39 -23.02
C GLY A 1345 -20.56 -1.79 -23.30
N ASP A 1346 -19.29 -1.82 -23.69
CA ASP A 1346 -18.58 -3.06 -24.00
C ASP A 1346 -18.11 -3.78 -22.72
N VAL A 1347 -17.83 -5.08 -22.87
CA VAL A 1347 -17.13 -5.85 -21.83
C VAL A 1347 -15.81 -5.16 -21.50
N ALA A 1348 -15.57 -4.93 -20.21
CA ALA A 1348 -14.31 -4.42 -19.70
C ALA A 1348 -13.57 -5.52 -18.95
N GLU A 1349 -12.25 -5.48 -19.03
CA GLU A 1349 -11.36 -6.38 -18.31
C GLU A 1349 -10.68 -5.59 -17.20
N GLY A 1350 -10.41 -6.24 -16.08
CA GLY A 1350 -9.68 -5.65 -14.96
C GLY A 1350 -9.06 -6.72 -14.08
N LEU A 1351 -8.01 -6.35 -13.36
CA LEU A 1351 -7.26 -7.28 -12.49
C LEU A 1351 -8.13 -7.81 -11.35
N LYS A 1352 -8.96 -6.94 -10.77
CA LYS A 1352 -9.95 -7.25 -9.74
C LYS A 1352 -11.35 -6.89 -10.22
N ARG A 1353 -12.35 -7.42 -9.50
CA ARG A 1353 -13.76 -7.13 -9.74
C ARG A 1353 -14.04 -5.62 -9.77
N LEU A 1354 -13.57 -4.88 -8.76
CA LEU A 1354 -13.82 -3.44 -8.67
C LEU A 1354 -13.20 -2.69 -9.85
N ASN A 1355 -11.96 -3.04 -10.23
CA ASN A 1355 -11.27 -2.44 -11.37
C ASN A 1355 -12.05 -2.62 -12.67
N ALA A 1356 -12.48 -3.86 -12.95
CA ALA A 1356 -13.28 -4.16 -14.14
C ALA A 1356 -14.64 -3.44 -14.11
N GLU A 1357 -15.29 -3.36 -12.95
CA GLU A 1357 -16.54 -2.62 -12.77
C GLU A 1357 -16.35 -1.11 -13.00
N THR A 1358 -15.24 -0.52 -12.55
CA THR A 1358 -14.94 0.91 -12.75
C THR A 1358 -14.72 1.22 -14.23
N VAL A 1359 -13.95 0.40 -14.95
CA VAL A 1359 -13.73 0.57 -16.39
C VAL A 1359 -15.04 0.34 -17.17
N ALA A 1360 -15.81 -0.69 -16.82
CA ALA A 1360 -17.11 -0.95 -17.45
C ALA A 1360 -18.10 0.20 -17.20
N ALA A 1361 -18.16 0.73 -15.97
CA ALA A 1361 -18.99 1.87 -15.64
C ALA A 1361 -18.58 3.11 -16.44
N TRP A 1362 -17.27 3.38 -16.57
CA TRP A 1362 -16.78 4.51 -17.37
C TRP A 1362 -17.20 4.42 -18.84
N LYS A 1363 -17.09 3.23 -19.45
CA LYS A 1363 -17.59 2.99 -20.82
C LYS A 1363 -19.10 3.19 -20.92
N ALA A 1364 -19.86 2.64 -19.96
CA ALA A 1364 -21.32 2.75 -19.94
C ALA A 1364 -21.79 4.21 -19.81
N VAL A 1365 -21.12 4.99 -18.96
CA VAL A 1365 -21.36 6.44 -18.81
C VAL A 1365 -21.20 7.16 -20.14
N GLY A 1366 -20.11 6.90 -20.89
CA GLY A 1366 -19.90 7.52 -22.21
C GLY A 1366 -21.01 7.19 -23.22
N VAL A 1367 -21.54 5.96 -23.18
CA VAL A 1367 -22.68 5.56 -24.04
C VAL A 1367 -23.98 6.26 -23.62
N LEU A 1368 -24.25 6.39 -22.33
CA LEU A 1368 -25.49 7.05 -21.85
C LEU A 1368 -25.47 8.55 -22.11
N GLU A 1369 -24.33 9.21 -21.92
CA GLU A 1369 -24.17 10.64 -22.19
C GLU A 1369 -24.33 10.93 -23.68
N SER A 1370 -23.69 10.15 -24.56
CA SER A 1370 -23.87 10.29 -26.02
C SER A 1370 -25.30 10.00 -26.50
N ARG A 1371 -26.03 9.10 -25.82
CA ARG A 1371 -27.46 8.87 -26.09
C ARG A 1371 -28.33 10.06 -25.67
N LYS A 1372 -28.03 10.71 -24.54
CA LYS A 1372 -28.75 11.90 -24.07
C LYS A 1372 -28.55 13.10 -25.01
N ASP A 1373 -27.36 13.28 -25.56
CA ASP A 1373 -27.08 14.35 -26.55
C ASP A 1373 -27.90 14.22 -27.86
N SER A 1374 -28.49 13.05 -28.13
CA SER A 1374 -29.33 12.81 -29.31
C SER A 1374 -30.82 13.15 -29.09
N ALA A 1375 -31.23 13.43 -27.85
CA ALA A 1375 -32.61 13.71 -27.46
C ALA A 1375 -32.68 14.84 -26.42
N ILE A 1376 -32.87 16.06 -26.94
CA ILE A 1376 -33.48 17.25 -26.31
C ILE A 1376 -32.55 18.26 -25.62
N GLU A 1377 -32.85 19.52 -25.95
CA GLU A 1377 -32.60 20.79 -25.27
C GLU A 1377 -32.49 20.70 -23.74
N ILE A 1378 -31.46 21.36 -23.21
CA ILE A 1378 -31.41 22.08 -21.93
C ILE A 1378 -32.47 21.64 -20.89
N VAL A 1379 -32.10 20.67 -20.06
CA VAL A 1379 -32.69 20.54 -18.73
C VAL A 1379 -31.55 20.68 -17.72
N SER A 1380 -31.40 21.92 -17.26
CA SER A 1380 -30.59 22.28 -16.10
C SER A 1380 -31.35 21.88 -14.84
N ASP A 1381 -31.30 20.60 -14.47
CA ASP A 1381 -31.86 20.15 -13.19
C ASP A 1381 -30.78 20.18 -12.11
N VAL A 1382 -30.91 21.23 -11.29
CA VAL A 1382 -30.58 21.19 -9.87
C VAL A 1382 -31.46 20.09 -9.26
N GLU A 1383 -30.85 19.15 -8.55
CA GLU A 1383 -31.51 18.04 -7.86
C GLU A 1383 -32.75 18.52 -7.07
N GLU A 1384 -33.95 18.21 -7.58
CA GLU A 1384 -35.17 18.16 -6.77
C GLU A 1384 -35.11 16.90 -5.92
N PHE A 1385 -34.83 17.09 -4.63
CA PHE A 1385 -35.05 16.08 -3.61
C PHE A 1385 -36.56 15.88 -3.47
N PHE A 1386 -37.02 14.65 -3.71
CA PHE A 1386 -38.40 14.25 -3.46
C PHE A 1386 -38.77 14.46 -1.98
N ASP A 1387 -39.63 15.45 -1.72
CA ASP A 1387 -40.51 15.45 -0.55
C ASP A 1387 -41.57 14.35 -0.75
N ALA A 1388 -41.28 13.15 -0.24
CA ALA A 1388 -42.28 12.14 0.00
C ALA A 1388 -42.79 12.27 1.43
N ASP A 1389 -43.98 12.86 1.56
CA ASP A 1389 -44.98 12.64 2.63
C ASP A 1389 -44.49 12.06 3.98
N ASP A 1390 -43.92 12.90 4.84
CA ASP A 1390 -44.00 12.68 6.30
C ASP A 1390 -45.27 13.36 6.84
N GLY A 1391 -46.39 12.74 6.49
CA GLY A 1391 -47.74 13.15 6.87
C GLY A 1391 -48.78 12.04 6.71
N GLY A 1392 -48.34 10.77 6.69
CA GLY A 1392 -49.21 9.59 6.65
C GLY A 1392 -49.28 8.91 8.01
N GLY A 1393 -50.05 9.47 8.95
CA GLY A 1393 -50.49 8.73 10.12
C GLY A 1393 -51.35 7.56 9.67
N ILE A 1394 -50.80 6.34 9.75
CA ILE A 1394 -51.59 5.11 9.63
C ILE A 1394 -52.43 5.01 10.91
N SER A 1395 -53.71 5.35 10.81
CA SER A 1395 -54.73 4.92 11.77
C SER A 1395 -54.90 3.41 11.60
N LEU A 1396 -54.45 2.66 12.62
CA LEU A 1396 -54.78 1.27 12.82
C LEU A 1396 -56.16 1.21 13.48
N ASP A 1397 -57.22 1.25 12.68
CA ASP A 1397 -58.59 0.90 13.08
C ASP A 1397 -59.23 0.03 12.00
N ASP A 1398 -59.01 -1.29 12.08
CA ASP A 1398 -60.00 -2.38 12.16
C ASP A 1398 -59.30 -3.75 11.92
N PRO A 1399 -59.79 -4.86 12.51
CA PRO A 1399 -59.01 -6.04 12.91
C PRO A 1399 -58.43 -6.92 11.80
#